data_AF-P0DUL9-F1
#
_entry.id   AF-P0DUL9-F1
#
_cell.length_a   1.000
_cell.length_b   1.000
_cell.length_c   1.000
_cell.angle_alpha   90.00
_cell.angle_beta   90.00
_cell.angle_gamma   90.00
#
_symmetry.space_group_name_H-M   'P 1'
#
loop_
_entity.id
_entity.type
_entity.pdbx_description
1 polymer ?
#
loop_
_entity_poly.entity_id
_entity_poly.type
_entity_poly.pdbx_seq_one_letter_code
_entity_poly.pdbx_strand_id
1 'polypeptide(L)'
;MTVPATTKDPRDSLLDSPLVHFPSLPRDSYLPHPTEHTVVSIDDEEILPSTRSSLHDVLQVAWSLVLADQTSSPEVVFGMAYDGRTTDDGEQAIMPFRLRLRAEDSVQEALAAAAAVTLQMRQWEHMGLRRFSTMSPQNVVLCQFRNLFVIDHKDPTEDCVERSCTSYSKGYALTVLCEIVDQVIHVHAMFDPLVLPPGQLRLILHQFGDILKTCLRGPPGRVKDLQQIGPDGLNYIYEWNRGGERDEGIVCVHQLIEDRFKQAPFAAAVCAWDGALTYGELDRWAKRIAAQLVEAGVKPGSFVGIYMQKSVLAVVAMVAIVKAGAAFIFLPPFLPTVRLQLMCQRTPVELVLSVATLLRSASDLSVPVQVLDYRAKDEEETAATSGGSEIAQPNHPLYAIFTSGSTGEPKGVVVDRASFGPGVREYCRRAQLGPNSRLFQSVSYAFIVSIFEQLISLALGACICVPSEEQLQNDMEGAMCRYQATWGCMTPSVARTLKPERLSCLKTLALTGEPVNQSDMEQWKDHVNLYTLYGQSETGSTLLINSITGSLADSRGLGRPSTGACWIVDPEDPTTLRPLGAEGELLIETTALARGYMNNLEESARTFIEMPKWLKQLRPQGHRSRCLLTGDIVRYYDTDGTIRLLSRKGTGAKIRGQRVELGEIEHHLRPKFPDARHILVDVVCPAKAGTGHSILVAFVHGPWKDTEKTGELATATSEFRQQARRVIAELRQVLPSFMVPSAIVPLADVPTTATGKVHRKSLRERMSALTVAEILAYNQEDRSAYRAPTTEQEALLLSICAELLYLPASSISLDNSFFQVGGDSLNARQLAAKVRSHGFSLLATDIFEASTLASLASRMRQYNQTDSEVSTAPEGDPFEGLKQELLGELPSSLVKENVEDVYPASDMQARAIRTHMLDYFPFEIKGQLDRHQLQHACETLIRRTPVMRSVFINFRGKMLQVTLRSVAIPYKELTIPTGEDPLSWARLHIAEDKKKTAAFDRPTIRFTLCRQSLQHHIFIVRLPHAIYDGSCLEQVAKQISAAYNAQTLPEAPDFAAYARRCARLRTPSAMDFWRNFLAESEVTRLPHASKGDEVAVIYPGECSPRSPPPGITMATAIKAAWAWVLHKRTGKLDVLFGQVGSTRGIDIPGATDIIGLCLNITAVRVQFAGLQTVEDLLRMLQQQHMRALMYETADWTDIVANASSWPEGTELDSVVLHENFGGLPALDLGDAIGEMADPIFSLSTSNPLTLVTWPSTQTLTSFLLTRENVFQKEYAEGLVTEFNQTLVQFLDFPESSLCSISTCG
;
A
#
# COMPACT_ATOMS: atom_id res chain seq x y z
N MET A 1 20.41 -4.53 -56.98
CA MET A 1 19.58 -3.33 -56.78
C MET A 1 19.61 -2.98 -55.30
N THR A 2 20.65 -2.28 -54.86
CA THR A 2 20.57 -1.47 -53.66
C THR A 2 19.72 -0.26 -54.04
N VAL A 3 18.77 0.17 -53.20
CA VAL A 3 18.29 1.56 -53.29
C VAL A 3 19.55 2.42 -53.36
N PRO A 4 19.80 3.19 -54.43
CA PRO A 4 21.04 3.92 -54.55
C PRO A 4 21.12 4.84 -53.36
N ALA A 5 22.21 4.73 -52.59
CA ALA A 5 22.68 5.75 -51.69
C ALA A 5 22.47 7.10 -52.38
N THR A 6 21.47 7.86 -51.93
CA THR A 6 21.29 9.23 -52.39
C THR A 6 22.56 9.96 -52.01
N THR A 7 23.40 10.20 -53.02
CA THR A 7 24.67 10.94 -53.00
C THR A 7 25.86 10.28 -52.27
N LYS A 8 27.03 10.30 -52.93
CA LYS A 8 28.34 9.89 -52.39
C LYS A 8 28.89 10.94 -51.40
N ASP A 9 28.13 11.31 -50.38
CA ASP A 9 28.70 12.05 -49.25
C ASP A 9 29.42 11.03 -48.34
N PRO A 10 30.72 11.21 -48.01
CA PRO A 10 31.42 10.35 -47.07
C PRO A 10 30.81 10.32 -45.65
N ARG A 11 29.75 11.10 -45.39
CA ARG A 11 28.90 11.07 -44.19
C ARG A 11 27.71 10.09 -44.27
N ASP A 12 27.51 9.40 -45.39
CA ASP A 12 26.39 8.48 -45.64
C ASP A 12 26.74 7.00 -45.41
N SER A 13 27.07 6.63 -44.16
CA SER A 13 27.01 5.24 -43.69
C SER A 13 25.54 4.76 -43.63
N LEU A 14 24.93 4.57 -44.79
CA LEU A 14 23.49 4.34 -45.03
C LEU A 14 22.90 3.03 -44.49
N LEU A 15 23.74 2.16 -43.90
CA LEU A 15 23.36 0.77 -43.60
C LEU A 15 23.33 0.42 -42.11
N ASP A 16 23.83 1.28 -41.22
CA ASP A 16 24.03 0.89 -39.82
C ASP A 16 22.92 1.38 -38.86
N SER A 17 22.09 2.36 -39.24
CA SER A 17 20.96 2.79 -38.39
C SER A 17 19.72 1.91 -38.62
N PRO A 18 19.10 1.35 -37.56
CA PRO A 18 17.84 0.62 -37.69
C PRO A 18 16.72 1.58 -38.14
N LEU A 19 16.02 1.19 -39.20
CA LEU A 19 14.81 1.87 -39.67
C LEU A 19 13.71 1.72 -38.61
N VAL A 20 13.17 2.85 -38.15
CA VAL A 20 12.06 2.87 -37.18
C VAL A 20 10.75 3.02 -37.94
N HIS A 21 9.91 1.98 -37.91
CA HIS A 21 8.58 2.02 -38.52
C HIS A 21 7.56 2.66 -37.58
N PHE A 22 6.70 3.50 -38.14
CA PHE A 22 5.57 4.11 -37.43
C PHE A 22 4.23 3.64 -38.02
N PRO A 23 3.19 3.42 -37.19
CA PRO A 23 3.25 3.31 -35.73
C PRO A 23 3.90 2.00 -35.27
N SER A 24 4.37 1.96 -34.02
CA SER A 24 4.82 0.70 -33.40
C SER A 24 3.62 -0.19 -33.08
N LEU A 25 3.74 -1.49 -33.37
CA LEU A 25 2.68 -2.45 -33.08
C LEU A 25 2.72 -2.90 -31.61
N PRO A 26 1.58 -3.34 -31.03
CA PRO A 26 1.54 -3.91 -29.68
C PRO A 26 2.48 -5.12 -29.49
N ARG A 27 2.73 -5.88 -30.57
CA ARG A 27 3.69 -6.98 -30.69
C ARG A 27 4.03 -7.20 -32.17
N ASP A 28 5.19 -7.75 -32.48
CA ASP A 28 5.64 -7.94 -33.88
C ASP A 28 4.70 -8.80 -34.73
N SER A 29 3.94 -9.71 -34.10
CA SER A 29 2.96 -10.59 -34.75
C SER A 29 1.55 -10.00 -34.84
N TYR A 30 1.31 -8.78 -34.35
CA TYR A 30 0.00 -8.16 -34.38
C TYR A 30 -0.36 -7.79 -35.83
N LEU A 31 -1.53 -8.23 -36.28
CA LEU A 31 -2.10 -7.85 -37.57
C LEU A 31 -2.99 -6.63 -37.36
N PRO A 32 -2.69 -5.47 -37.99
CA PRO A 32 -3.50 -4.29 -37.83
C PRO A 32 -4.94 -4.46 -38.33
N HIS A 33 -5.89 -3.94 -37.56
CA HIS A 33 -7.31 -3.92 -37.86
C HIS A 33 -7.82 -2.47 -37.84
N PRO A 34 -7.70 -1.72 -38.95
CA PRO A 34 -8.17 -0.34 -38.99
C PRO A 34 -9.70 -0.27 -39.00
N THR A 35 -10.28 0.06 -37.84
CA THR A 35 -11.74 0.12 -37.63
C THR A 35 -12.27 1.54 -37.46
N GLU A 36 -11.39 2.51 -37.20
CA GLU A 36 -11.79 3.90 -37.00
C GLU A 36 -11.36 4.79 -38.16
N HIS A 37 -12.15 5.85 -38.36
CA HIS A 37 -11.97 6.85 -39.41
C HIS A 37 -12.06 8.26 -38.79
N THR A 38 -11.20 9.15 -39.22
CA THR A 38 -11.25 10.58 -38.86
C THR A 38 -10.88 11.42 -40.08
N VAL A 39 -11.55 12.56 -40.23
CA VAL A 39 -11.29 13.53 -41.29
C VAL A 39 -10.89 14.86 -40.69
N VAL A 40 -9.83 15.47 -41.22
CA VAL A 40 -9.39 16.82 -40.87
C VAL A 40 -9.29 17.64 -42.16
N SER A 41 -10.02 18.74 -42.25
CA SER A 41 -9.89 19.70 -43.34
C SER A 41 -8.82 20.73 -43.03
N ILE A 42 -7.94 20.97 -43.99
CA ILE A 42 -6.90 22.00 -43.93
C ILE A 42 -7.27 23.07 -44.96
N ASP A 43 -7.85 24.15 -44.45
CA ASP A 43 -8.27 25.30 -45.24
C ASP A 43 -7.20 26.41 -45.11
N ASP A 44 -6.71 26.93 -46.25
CA ASP A 44 -5.93 28.16 -46.33
C ASP A 44 -6.07 28.73 -47.76
N GLU A 45 -7.10 29.58 -47.99
CA GLU A 45 -7.48 30.09 -49.33
C GLU A 45 -6.36 30.83 -50.07
N GLU A 46 -5.34 31.34 -49.36
CA GLU A 46 -4.31 32.22 -49.94
C GLU A 46 -3.11 31.49 -50.56
N ILE A 47 -2.95 30.16 -50.40
CA ILE A 47 -1.59 29.55 -50.47
C ILE A 47 -1.44 28.34 -51.42
N LEU A 48 -2.52 27.69 -51.87
CA LEU A 48 -2.38 26.49 -52.68
C LEU A 48 -1.71 26.77 -54.05
N PRO A 49 -0.58 26.11 -54.38
CA PRO A 49 0.16 26.36 -55.61
C PRO A 49 -0.68 26.10 -56.86
N SER A 50 -0.57 26.96 -57.87
CA SER A 50 -1.16 26.71 -59.18
C SER A 50 -0.59 25.45 -59.88
N THR A 51 0.58 24.97 -59.47
CA THR A 51 1.27 23.80 -60.04
C THR A 51 1.10 22.54 -59.18
N ARG A 52 0.43 21.52 -59.74
CA ARG A 52 0.18 20.23 -59.07
C ARG A 52 1.44 19.47 -58.62
N SER A 53 2.55 19.57 -59.36
CA SER A 53 3.78 18.82 -59.04
C SER A 53 4.44 19.28 -57.75
N SER A 54 4.42 20.59 -57.45
CA SER A 54 5.02 21.11 -56.21
C SER A 54 4.22 20.70 -54.97
N LEU A 55 2.89 20.58 -55.09
CA LEU A 55 2.02 20.19 -53.97
C LEU A 55 2.28 18.76 -53.52
N HIS A 56 2.52 17.84 -54.46
CA HIS A 56 2.84 16.45 -54.14
C HIS A 56 4.13 16.34 -53.30
N ASP A 57 5.19 17.01 -53.72
CA ASP A 57 6.48 16.98 -53.00
C ASP A 57 6.34 17.65 -51.62
N VAL A 58 5.53 18.71 -51.51
CA VAL A 58 5.21 19.37 -50.24
C VAL A 58 4.47 18.44 -49.27
N LEU A 59 3.43 17.73 -49.74
CA LEU A 59 2.68 16.76 -48.92
C LEU A 59 3.60 15.65 -48.39
N GLN A 60 4.48 15.14 -49.24
CA GLN A 60 5.45 14.11 -48.86
C GLN A 60 6.47 14.60 -47.83
N VAL A 61 7.03 15.80 -48.02
CA VAL A 61 7.96 16.39 -47.06
C VAL A 61 7.26 16.67 -45.73
N ALA A 62 6.04 17.24 -45.76
CA ALA A 62 5.27 17.53 -44.56
C ALA A 62 4.97 16.25 -43.76
N TRP A 63 4.51 15.19 -44.43
CA TRP A 63 4.26 13.90 -43.76
C TRP A 63 5.55 13.26 -43.24
N SER A 64 6.63 13.35 -44.02
CA SER A 64 7.93 12.84 -43.60
C SER A 64 8.46 13.55 -42.34
N LEU A 65 8.21 14.85 -42.19
CA LEU A 65 8.56 15.61 -40.99
C LEU A 65 7.74 15.19 -39.77
N VAL A 66 6.43 15.00 -39.94
CA VAL A 66 5.57 14.44 -38.88
C VAL A 66 6.12 13.09 -38.42
N LEU A 67 6.42 12.20 -39.36
CA LEU A 67 6.98 10.88 -39.03
C LEU A 67 8.37 10.97 -38.39
N ALA A 68 9.20 11.94 -38.80
CA ALA A 68 10.50 12.18 -38.20
C ALA A 68 10.35 12.58 -36.73
N ASP A 69 9.36 13.41 -36.41
CA ASP A 69 9.04 13.79 -35.04
C ASP A 69 8.41 12.66 -34.22
N GLN A 70 7.55 11.84 -34.84
CA GLN A 70 6.95 10.69 -34.17
C GLN A 70 7.94 9.56 -33.87
N THR A 71 8.99 9.43 -34.69
CA THR A 71 10.03 8.38 -34.55
C THR A 71 11.33 8.88 -33.94
N SER A 72 11.47 10.20 -33.75
CA SER A 72 12.74 10.86 -33.38
C SER A 72 13.91 10.43 -34.29
N SER A 73 13.62 10.21 -35.57
CA SER A 73 14.57 9.76 -36.58
C SER A 73 14.62 10.75 -37.74
N PRO A 74 15.82 11.19 -38.19
CA PRO A 74 15.93 11.98 -39.41
C PRO A 74 15.58 11.17 -40.66
N GLU A 75 15.49 9.84 -40.56
CA GLU A 75 15.17 8.94 -41.66
C GLU A 75 13.84 8.23 -41.40
N VAL A 76 12.92 8.36 -42.36
CA VAL A 76 11.55 7.85 -42.26
C VAL A 76 11.22 6.93 -43.43
N VAL A 77 10.36 5.94 -43.16
CA VAL A 77 9.83 5.02 -44.17
C VAL A 77 8.33 4.81 -43.99
N PHE A 78 7.58 4.97 -45.08
CA PHE A 78 6.15 4.70 -45.17
C PHE A 78 5.78 4.18 -46.56
N GLY A 79 4.62 3.56 -46.71
CA GLY A 79 4.10 3.16 -48.00
C GLY A 79 3.54 4.38 -48.73
N MET A 80 3.85 4.50 -50.02
CA MET A 80 3.20 5.46 -50.91
C MET A 80 2.33 4.72 -51.90
N ALA A 81 1.06 5.10 -52.00
CA ALA A 81 0.20 4.72 -53.11
C ALA A 81 0.02 5.92 -54.05
N TYR A 82 0.14 5.67 -55.36
CA TYR A 82 -0.16 6.66 -56.40
C TYR A 82 -1.47 6.26 -57.08
N ASP A 83 -2.47 7.15 -57.10
CA ASP A 83 -3.80 6.86 -57.66
C ASP A 83 -3.74 6.46 -59.15
N GLY A 84 -4.60 5.50 -59.53
CA GLY A 84 -4.85 5.08 -60.91
C GLY A 84 -3.92 4.02 -61.51
N ARG A 85 -2.88 3.56 -60.79
CA ARG A 85 -1.90 2.60 -61.33
C ARG A 85 -1.98 1.25 -60.61
N THR A 86 -2.18 0.21 -61.40
CA THR A 86 -2.06 -1.18 -60.96
C THR A 86 -0.69 -1.74 -61.32
N THR A 87 -0.19 -2.67 -60.50
CA THR A 87 0.93 -3.54 -60.86
C THR A 87 0.56 -4.44 -62.04
N ASP A 88 1.54 -5.13 -62.62
CA ASP A 88 1.29 -6.16 -63.65
C ASP A 88 0.25 -7.22 -63.21
N ASP A 89 0.12 -7.44 -61.90
CA ASP A 89 -0.74 -8.44 -61.28
C ASP A 89 -2.13 -7.89 -60.89
N GLY A 90 -2.44 -6.63 -61.24
CA GLY A 90 -3.74 -6.00 -60.94
C GLY A 90 -3.90 -5.49 -59.50
N GLU A 91 -2.84 -5.56 -58.69
CA GLU A 91 -2.82 -4.97 -57.34
C GLU A 91 -2.56 -3.45 -57.41
N GLN A 92 -2.96 -2.69 -56.40
CA GLN A 92 -2.63 -1.26 -56.31
C GLN A 92 -1.10 -1.06 -56.22
N ALA A 93 -0.56 -0.11 -56.98
CA ALA A 93 0.88 0.18 -56.99
C ALA A 93 1.32 0.90 -55.70
N ILE A 94 1.70 0.12 -54.68
CA ILE A 94 2.27 0.60 -53.41
C ILE A 94 3.77 0.36 -53.41
N MET A 95 4.56 1.35 -52.99
CA MET A 95 6.01 1.23 -52.87
C MET A 95 6.51 1.88 -51.56
N PRO A 96 7.58 1.36 -50.93
CA PRO A 96 8.18 1.99 -49.76
C PRO A 96 8.85 3.31 -50.16
N PHE A 97 8.42 4.41 -49.55
CA PHE A 97 9.02 5.73 -49.65
C PHE A 97 9.96 5.94 -48.47
N ARG A 98 11.24 6.14 -48.76
CA ARG A 98 12.30 6.38 -47.79
C ARG A 98 12.88 7.77 -48.01
N LEU A 99 12.82 8.61 -46.99
CA LEU A 99 13.38 9.96 -47.04
C LEU A 99 14.21 10.25 -45.81
N ARG A 100 15.38 10.87 -46.01
CA ARG A 100 16.23 11.38 -44.94
C ARG A 100 16.18 12.91 -44.97
N LEU A 101 15.76 13.49 -43.86
CA LEU A 101 15.62 14.91 -43.64
C LEU A 101 16.67 15.34 -42.62
N ARG A 102 17.67 16.14 -43.03
CA ARG A 102 18.64 16.69 -42.07
C ARG A 102 18.12 18.05 -41.62
N ALA A 103 18.14 18.28 -40.31
CA ALA A 103 17.68 19.52 -39.69
C ALA A 103 18.30 20.80 -40.30
N GLU A 104 19.52 20.71 -40.82
CA GLU A 104 20.27 21.83 -41.41
C GLU A 104 20.08 22.02 -42.92
N ASP A 105 19.45 21.06 -43.61
CA ASP A 105 19.15 21.18 -45.04
C ASP A 105 18.12 22.30 -45.26
N SER A 106 18.17 22.96 -46.40
CA SER A 106 17.13 23.90 -46.81
C SER A 106 15.83 23.18 -47.17
N VAL A 107 14.70 23.88 -47.03
CA VAL A 107 13.39 23.35 -47.47
C VAL A 107 13.41 22.95 -48.95
N GLN A 108 14.13 23.69 -49.79
CA GLN A 108 14.27 23.39 -51.21
C GLN A 108 15.06 22.10 -51.46
N GLU A 109 16.11 21.82 -50.68
CA GLU A 109 16.85 20.56 -50.74
C GLU A 109 15.98 19.38 -50.30
N ALA A 110 15.16 19.54 -49.26
CA ALA A 110 14.22 18.51 -48.82
C ALA A 110 13.16 18.19 -49.90
N LEU A 111 12.58 19.22 -50.53
CA LEU A 111 11.63 19.05 -51.64
C LEU A 111 12.30 18.39 -52.86
N ALA A 112 13.52 18.80 -53.20
CA ALA A 112 14.29 18.18 -54.28
C ALA A 112 14.63 16.70 -53.98
N ALA A 113 14.93 16.38 -52.72
CA ALA A 113 15.16 15.01 -52.28
C ALA A 113 13.90 14.15 -52.39
N ALA A 114 12.74 14.66 -51.97
CA ALA A 114 11.45 13.98 -52.14
C ALA A 114 11.11 13.75 -53.62
N ALA A 115 11.25 14.79 -54.46
CA ALA A 115 11.04 14.69 -55.89
C ALA A 115 11.97 13.66 -56.56
N ALA A 116 13.23 13.58 -56.14
CA ALA A 116 14.19 12.61 -56.63
C ALA A 116 13.82 11.17 -56.24
N VAL A 117 13.36 10.95 -55.00
CA VAL A 117 12.86 9.65 -54.53
C VAL A 117 11.64 9.23 -55.34
N THR A 118 10.66 10.13 -55.55
CA THR A 118 9.48 9.84 -56.36
C THR A 118 9.83 9.53 -57.81
N LEU A 119 10.76 10.27 -58.43
CA LEU A 119 11.21 9.98 -59.79
C LEU A 119 11.88 8.60 -59.91
N GLN A 120 12.68 8.19 -58.92
CA GLN A 120 13.27 6.86 -58.88
C GLN A 120 12.22 5.77 -58.69
N MET A 121 11.26 5.97 -57.77
CA MET A 121 10.20 5.00 -57.49
C MET A 121 9.28 4.76 -58.69
N ARG A 122 9.02 5.79 -59.52
CA ARG A 122 8.24 5.65 -60.76
C ARG A 122 8.79 4.60 -61.72
N GLN A 123 10.10 4.32 -61.70
CA GLN A 123 10.69 3.28 -62.55
C GLN A 123 10.29 1.86 -62.13
N TRP A 124 9.81 1.70 -60.89
CA TRP A 124 9.59 0.39 -60.25
C TRP A 124 8.14 0.17 -59.80
N GLU A 125 7.25 1.15 -60.01
CA GLU A 125 5.86 1.13 -59.51
C GLU A 125 5.04 -0.09 -59.98
N HIS A 126 5.31 -0.59 -61.20
CA HIS A 126 4.60 -1.74 -61.78
C HIS A 126 4.98 -3.08 -61.13
N MET A 127 6.07 -3.13 -60.37
CA MET A 127 6.66 -4.37 -59.84
C MET A 127 5.86 -4.98 -58.68
N GLY A 128 5.21 -4.14 -57.87
CA GLY A 128 4.50 -4.55 -56.65
C GLY A 128 5.41 -4.90 -55.46
N LEU A 129 4.90 -4.72 -54.24
CA LEU A 129 5.64 -4.89 -52.98
C LEU A 129 6.25 -6.29 -52.80
N ARG A 130 5.51 -7.33 -53.19
CA ARG A 130 5.95 -8.72 -53.01
C ARG A 130 7.22 -9.00 -53.83
N ARG A 131 7.22 -8.63 -55.11
CA ARG A 131 8.39 -8.80 -55.99
C ARG A 131 9.53 -7.87 -55.56
N PHE A 132 9.23 -6.63 -55.14
CA PHE A 132 10.25 -5.71 -54.63
C PHE A 132 10.96 -6.26 -53.38
N SER A 133 10.20 -6.85 -52.44
CA SER A 133 10.73 -7.40 -51.18
C SER A 133 11.72 -8.55 -51.38
N THR A 134 11.56 -9.37 -52.43
CA THR A 134 12.43 -10.54 -52.67
C THR A 134 13.76 -10.19 -53.32
N MET A 135 13.95 -8.94 -53.78
CA MET A 135 15.17 -8.53 -54.50
C MET A 135 16.37 -8.33 -53.59
N SER A 136 16.15 -8.00 -52.32
CA SER A 136 17.23 -7.87 -51.33
C SER A 136 16.68 -8.02 -49.90
N PRO A 137 17.51 -8.50 -48.95
CA PRO A 137 17.13 -8.51 -47.52
C PRO A 137 16.77 -7.11 -46.98
N GLN A 138 17.36 -6.05 -47.54
CA GLN A 138 17.06 -4.67 -47.16
C GLN A 138 15.65 -4.26 -47.59
N ASN A 139 15.21 -4.71 -48.77
CA ASN A 139 13.87 -4.45 -49.28
C ASN A 139 12.80 -5.11 -48.41
N VAL A 140 13.10 -6.27 -47.78
CA VAL A 140 12.21 -6.89 -46.80
C VAL A 140 11.94 -5.94 -45.64
N VAL A 141 12.98 -5.32 -45.07
CA VAL A 141 12.84 -4.35 -43.98
C VAL A 141 12.08 -3.11 -44.45
N LEU A 142 12.39 -2.58 -45.63
CA LEU A 142 11.67 -1.42 -46.18
C LEU A 142 10.17 -1.70 -46.35
N CYS A 143 9.78 -2.89 -46.79
CA CYS A 143 8.40 -3.29 -46.97
C CYS A 143 7.64 -3.58 -45.65
N GLN A 144 8.28 -3.46 -44.48
CA GLN A 144 7.62 -3.62 -43.17
C GLN A 144 6.93 -2.34 -42.67
N PHE A 145 6.77 -1.31 -43.51
CA PHE A 145 6.01 -0.11 -43.13
C PHE A 145 4.58 -0.47 -42.68
N ARG A 146 4.08 0.29 -41.70
CA ARG A 146 2.73 0.12 -41.11
C ARG A 146 1.81 1.29 -41.42
N ASN A 147 2.35 2.29 -42.10
CA ASN A 147 1.72 3.54 -42.49
C ASN A 147 1.67 3.61 -44.02
N LEU A 148 0.50 3.90 -44.57
CA LEU A 148 0.28 4.14 -45.98
C LEU A 148 -0.16 5.60 -46.18
N PHE A 149 0.51 6.32 -47.08
CA PHE A 149 0.16 7.69 -47.48
C PHE A 149 -0.33 7.69 -48.92
N VAL A 150 -1.50 8.28 -49.16
CA VAL A 150 -2.21 8.30 -50.44
C VAL A 150 -2.54 9.75 -50.80
N ILE A 151 -2.33 10.12 -52.05
CA ILE A 151 -2.71 11.44 -52.59
C ILE A 151 -3.71 11.19 -53.72
N ASP A 152 -4.99 11.48 -53.50
CA ASP A 152 -6.08 11.30 -54.47
C ASP A 152 -6.39 12.62 -55.20
N HIS A 153 -6.76 12.53 -56.48
CA HIS A 153 -7.03 13.67 -57.38
C HIS A 153 -8.40 13.58 -58.08
N LYS A 154 -9.28 12.65 -57.70
CA LYS A 154 -10.61 12.51 -58.33
C LYS A 154 -11.58 13.61 -57.91
N ASP A 155 -12.51 13.96 -58.81
CA ASP A 155 -13.66 14.80 -58.49
C ASP A 155 -14.58 14.08 -57.46
N PRO A 156 -15.01 14.76 -56.38
CA PRO A 156 -15.55 14.11 -55.19
C PRO A 156 -16.99 13.62 -55.33
N THR A 157 -17.23 12.38 -54.91
CA THR A 157 -18.46 11.98 -54.22
C THR A 157 -18.07 11.35 -52.89
N GLU A 158 -18.76 11.67 -51.79
CA GLU A 158 -18.45 11.13 -50.44
C GLU A 158 -18.32 9.60 -50.44
N ASP A 159 -19.18 8.92 -51.20
CA ASP A 159 -19.17 7.45 -51.39
C ASP A 159 -17.86 6.91 -51.99
N CYS A 160 -17.14 7.70 -52.79
CA CYS A 160 -15.90 7.27 -53.44
C CYS A 160 -14.72 7.24 -52.46
N VAL A 161 -14.65 8.21 -51.55
CA VAL A 161 -13.50 8.41 -50.64
C VAL A 161 -13.48 7.37 -49.53
N GLU A 162 -14.61 7.09 -48.89
CA GLU A 162 -14.70 5.98 -47.90
C GLU A 162 -14.35 4.64 -48.54
N ARG A 163 -14.77 4.40 -49.79
CA ARG A 163 -14.43 3.19 -50.55
C ARG A 163 -12.94 3.12 -50.90
N SER A 164 -12.33 4.24 -51.31
CA SER A 164 -10.89 4.32 -51.56
C SER A 164 -10.10 4.05 -50.28
N CYS A 165 -10.44 4.71 -49.17
CA CYS A 165 -9.83 4.52 -47.85
C CYS A 165 -9.94 3.06 -47.37
N THR A 166 -11.12 2.43 -47.47
CA THR A 166 -11.32 1.02 -47.09
C THR A 166 -10.63 0.03 -48.03
N SER A 167 -10.44 0.37 -49.31
CA SER A 167 -9.65 -0.42 -50.24
C SER A 167 -8.16 -0.43 -49.86
N TYR A 168 -7.61 0.75 -49.53
CA TYR A 168 -6.19 0.91 -49.20
C TYR A 168 -5.84 0.44 -47.78
N SER A 169 -6.76 0.49 -46.82
CA SER A 169 -6.45 0.29 -45.39
C SER A 169 -6.19 -1.16 -44.99
N LYS A 170 -6.60 -2.16 -45.79
CA LYS A 170 -6.46 -3.58 -45.42
C LYS A 170 -4.99 -3.96 -45.14
N GLY A 171 -4.68 -4.22 -43.88
CA GLY A 171 -3.37 -4.69 -43.40
C GLY A 171 -2.42 -3.61 -42.88
N TYR A 172 -2.78 -2.32 -42.98
CA TYR A 172 -1.99 -1.21 -42.44
C TYR A 172 -2.60 -0.68 -41.14
N ALA A 173 -1.75 -0.24 -40.22
CA ALA A 173 -2.19 0.32 -38.94
C ALA A 173 -2.68 1.77 -39.06
N LEU A 174 -2.19 2.49 -40.07
CA LEU A 174 -2.58 3.85 -40.38
C LEU A 174 -2.54 4.05 -41.89
N THR A 175 -3.63 4.51 -42.47
CA THR A 175 -3.70 4.98 -43.85
C THR A 175 -4.17 6.42 -43.85
N VAL A 176 -3.34 7.32 -44.38
CA VAL A 176 -3.64 8.75 -44.52
C VAL A 176 -3.82 9.07 -46.00
N LEU A 177 -5.02 9.51 -46.36
CA LEU A 177 -5.39 9.93 -47.70
C LEU A 177 -5.61 11.44 -47.71
N CYS A 178 -4.87 12.14 -48.56
CA CYS A 178 -5.07 13.56 -48.83
C CYS A 178 -5.90 13.70 -50.10
N GLU A 179 -7.09 14.28 -49.95
CA GLU A 179 -7.99 14.67 -51.02
C GLU A 179 -7.93 16.19 -51.18
N ILE A 180 -7.94 16.69 -52.42
CA ILE A 180 -7.86 18.12 -52.73
C ILE A 180 -9.12 18.52 -53.49
N VAL A 181 -10.03 19.25 -52.83
CA VAL A 181 -11.31 19.72 -53.38
C VAL A 181 -11.42 21.21 -53.18
N ASP A 182 -11.77 21.99 -54.21
CA ASP A 182 -12.08 23.43 -54.09
C ASP A 182 -11.09 24.26 -53.25
N GLN A 183 -9.77 24.02 -53.41
CA GLN A 183 -8.71 24.68 -52.64
C GLN A 183 -8.67 24.33 -51.13
N VAL A 184 -9.25 23.20 -50.75
CA VAL A 184 -9.18 22.60 -49.41
C VAL A 184 -8.51 21.24 -49.50
N ILE A 185 -7.65 20.93 -48.52
CA ILE A 185 -7.06 19.60 -48.38
C ILE A 185 -7.81 18.84 -47.29
N HIS A 186 -8.59 17.83 -47.66
CA HIS A 186 -9.24 16.91 -46.73
C HIS A 186 -8.31 15.73 -46.45
N VAL A 187 -7.96 15.54 -45.18
CA VAL A 187 -7.06 14.47 -44.73
C VAL A 187 -7.90 13.38 -44.06
N HIS A 188 -8.11 12.28 -44.76
CA HIS A 188 -8.84 11.10 -44.28
C HIS A 188 -7.84 10.13 -43.67
N ALA A 189 -8.01 9.79 -42.40
CA ALA A 189 -7.18 8.82 -41.71
C ALA A 189 -7.99 7.59 -41.28
N MET A 190 -7.67 6.42 -41.84
CA MET A 190 -8.16 5.12 -41.40
C MET A 190 -7.12 4.46 -40.51
N PHE A 191 -7.49 4.02 -39.32
CA PHE A 191 -6.49 3.55 -38.35
C PHE A 191 -7.02 2.51 -37.38
N ASP A 192 -6.09 1.75 -36.82
CA ASP A 192 -6.35 0.78 -35.77
C ASP A 192 -6.25 1.47 -34.39
N PRO A 193 -7.36 1.63 -33.64
CA PRO A 193 -7.36 2.33 -32.36
C PRO A 193 -6.56 1.62 -31.26
N LEU A 194 -6.29 0.31 -31.40
CA LEU A 194 -5.41 -0.43 -30.48
C LEU A 194 -3.93 -0.12 -30.70
N VAL A 195 -3.58 0.29 -31.93
CA VAL A 195 -2.21 0.69 -32.30
C VAL A 195 -2.02 2.19 -32.08
N LEU A 196 -2.96 3.01 -32.55
CA LEU A 196 -2.91 4.45 -32.47
C LEU A 196 -4.24 4.99 -31.89
N PRO A 197 -4.24 5.49 -30.65
CA PRO A 197 -5.44 6.07 -30.05
C PRO A 197 -5.99 7.24 -30.87
N PRO A 198 -7.32 7.43 -30.93
CA PRO A 198 -7.94 8.48 -31.72
C PRO A 198 -7.47 9.89 -31.31
N GLY A 199 -7.30 10.12 -30.01
CA GLY A 199 -6.76 11.38 -29.47
C GLY A 199 -5.36 11.68 -29.97
N GLN A 200 -4.47 10.69 -29.96
CA GLN A 200 -3.11 10.83 -30.45
C GLN A 200 -3.08 11.11 -31.95
N LEU A 201 -3.89 10.42 -32.75
CA LEU A 201 -3.97 10.65 -34.19
C LEU A 201 -4.43 12.09 -34.51
N ARG A 202 -5.43 12.62 -33.78
CA ARG A 202 -5.86 14.01 -33.97
C ARG A 202 -4.72 15.01 -33.76
N LEU A 203 -3.87 14.80 -32.74
CA LEU A 203 -2.68 15.63 -32.51
C LEU A 203 -1.67 15.54 -33.65
N ILE A 204 -1.45 14.34 -34.19
CA ILE A 204 -0.55 14.09 -35.33
C ILE A 204 -1.07 14.79 -36.60
N LEU A 205 -2.38 14.73 -36.87
CA LEU A 205 -3.00 15.38 -38.03
C LEU A 205 -2.99 16.92 -37.89
N HIS A 206 -3.15 17.44 -36.68
CA HIS A 206 -2.94 18.87 -36.41
C HIS A 206 -1.51 19.31 -36.74
N GLN A 207 -0.51 18.54 -36.28
CA GLN A 207 0.89 18.79 -36.63
C GLN A 207 1.10 18.76 -38.14
N PHE A 208 0.53 17.77 -38.83
CA PHE A 208 0.60 17.69 -40.29
C PHE A 208 0.05 18.95 -40.97
N GLY A 209 -1.10 19.45 -40.50
CA GLY A 209 -1.69 20.69 -40.99
C GLY A 209 -0.79 21.92 -40.78
N ASP A 210 -0.19 22.06 -39.61
CA ASP A 210 0.73 23.17 -39.30
C ASP A 210 1.97 23.16 -40.19
N ILE A 211 2.60 21.99 -40.35
CA ILE A 211 3.77 21.82 -41.21
C ILE A 211 3.40 22.09 -42.66
N LEU A 212 2.26 21.57 -43.11
CA LEU A 212 1.77 21.75 -44.47
C LEU A 212 1.55 23.23 -44.81
N LYS A 213 0.80 23.97 -43.97
CA LYS A 213 0.59 25.42 -44.13
C LYS A 213 1.91 26.19 -44.15
N THR A 214 2.86 25.79 -43.32
CA THR A 214 4.20 26.41 -43.27
C THR A 214 5.00 26.13 -44.55
N CYS A 215 5.01 24.89 -45.06
CA CYS A 215 5.66 24.54 -46.32
C CYS A 215 5.05 25.29 -47.52
N LEU A 216 3.71 25.40 -47.56
CA LEU A 216 2.99 26.06 -48.65
C LEU A 216 3.28 27.57 -48.70
N ARG A 217 3.50 28.22 -47.55
CA ARG A 217 3.93 29.64 -47.47
C ARG A 217 5.31 29.91 -48.07
N GLY A 218 6.08 28.87 -48.41
CA GLY A 218 7.41 28.99 -49.00
C GLY A 218 8.43 29.78 -48.16
N PRO A 219 8.54 29.59 -46.83
CA PRO A 219 9.51 30.33 -46.03
C PRO A 219 10.94 29.97 -46.48
N PRO A 220 11.80 30.96 -46.76
CA PRO A 220 13.23 30.70 -46.85
C PRO A 220 13.70 30.20 -45.48
N GLY A 221 14.21 28.96 -45.40
CA GLY A 221 14.58 28.37 -44.12
C GLY A 221 15.19 26.98 -44.22
N ARG A 222 15.51 26.44 -43.05
CA ARG A 222 16.01 25.08 -42.86
C ARG A 222 14.86 24.15 -42.50
N VAL A 223 15.05 22.85 -42.71
CA VAL A 223 14.07 21.81 -42.37
C VAL A 223 13.59 21.90 -40.92
N LYS A 224 14.50 22.18 -39.97
CA LYS A 224 14.15 22.34 -38.55
C LYS A 224 13.17 23.49 -38.27
N ASP A 225 13.12 24.50 -39.14
CA ASP A 225 12.21 25.64 -39.00
C ASP A 225 10.76 25.25 -39.34
N LEU A 226 10.57 24.19 -40.13
CA LEU A 226 9.26 23.63 -40.45
C LEU A 226 8.67 22.80 -39.31
N GLN A 227 9.50 22.23 -38.44
CA GLN A 227 9.07 21.39 -37.30
C GLN A 227 8.69 22.21 -36.06
N GLN A 228 8.64 23.54 -36.19
CA GLN A 228 8.15 24.42 -35.14
C GLN A 228 6.64 24.26 -34.97
N ILE A 229 6.18 24.48 -33.73
CA ILE A 229 4.75 24.42 -33.43
C ILE A 229 4.00 25.56 -34.11
N GLY A 230 2.87 25.25 -34.76
CA GLY A 230 2.00 26.27 -35.33
C GLY A 230 1.23 27.05 -34.24
N PRO A 231 0.58 28.18 -34.61
CA PRO A 231 -0.19 28.99 -33.67
C PRO A 231 -1.30 28.22 -32.95
N ASP A 232 -2.02 27.35 -33.67
CA ASP A 232 -3.12 26.56 -33.11
C ASP A 232 -2.59 25.51 -32.13
N GLY A 233 -1.53 24.79 -32.50
CA GLY A 233 -0.85 23.86 -31.60
C GLY A 233 -0.33 24.54 -30.33
N LEU A 234 0.26 25.73 -30.47
CA LEU A 234 0.77 26.50 -29.35
C LEU A 234 -0.35 26.94 -28.40
N ASN A 235 -1.50 27.33 -28.94
CA ASN A 235 -2.68 27.67 -28.15
C ASN A 235 -3.20 26.47 -27.35
N TYR A 236 -3.26 25.27 -27.93
CA TYR A 236 -3.63 24.05 -27.19
C TYR A 236 -2.67 23.77 -26.03
N ILE A 237 -1.36 23.77 -26.30
CA ILE A 237 -0.34 23.55 -25.26
C ILE A 237 -0.45 24.62 -24.18
N TYR A 238 -0.65 25.88 -24.55
CA TYR A 238 -0.79 26.99 -23.61
C TYR A 238 -2.02 26.83 -22.72
N GLU A 239 -3.19 26.50 -23.28
CA GLU A 239 -4.42 26.30 -22.50
C GLU A 239 -4.31 25.12 -21.52
N TRP A 240 -3.74 23.99 -21.94
CA TRP A 240 -3.50 22.85 -21.04
C TRP A 240 -2.54 23.19 -19.89
N ASN A 241 -1.65 24.17 -20.10
CA ASN A 241 -0.64 24.59 -19.14
C ASN A 241 -0.97 25.91 -18.42
N ARG A 242 -2.16 26.47 -18.63
CA ARG A 242 -2.60 27.76 -18.07
C ARG A 242 -2.58 27.79 -16.54
N GLY A 243 -2.76 26.64 -15.89
CA GLY A 243 -2.65 26.49 -14.43
C GLY A 243 -1.32 26.99 -13.86
N GLY A 244 -0.25 27.01 -14.66
CA GLY A 244 1.04 27.57 -14.28
C GLY A 244 1.00 29.07 -13.98
N GLU A 245 0.03 29.85 -14.46
CA GLU A 245 -0.01 31.30 -14.20
C GLU A 245 -0.55 31.68 -12.82
N ARG A 246 -1.18 30.74 -12.10
CA ARG A 246 -1.76 31.03 -10.78
C ARG A 246 -0.64 31.36 -9.80
N ASP A 247 -0.63 32.61 -9.33
CA ASP A 247 0.08 33.01 -8.13
C ASP A 247 -0.84 32.76 -6.93
N GLU A 248 -0.62 31.64 -6.23
CA GLU A 248 -1.39 31.32 -5.02
C GLU A 248 -0.84 32.00 -3.76
N GLY A 249 0.18 32.86 -3.91
CA GLY A 249 0.95 33.41 -2.81
C GLY A 249 1.88 32.38 -2.17
N ILE A 250 2.84 32.88 -1.39
CA ILE A 250 3.76 32.04 -0.62
C ILE A 250 3.05 31.59 0.66
N VAL A 251 2.55 30.36 0.66
CA VAL A 251 2.04 29.69 1.86
C VAL A 251 2.98 28.55 2.21
N CYS A 252 3.52 28.53 3.42
CA CYS A 252 4.38 27.45 3.87
C CYS A 252 3.55 26.38 4.59
N VAL A 253 3.89 25.10 4.40
CA VAL A 253 3.11 23.97 4.94
C VAL A 253 2.94 24.02 6.46
N HIS A 254 3.97 24.49 7.19
CA HIS A 254 3.89 24.61 8.64
C HIS A 254 2.79 25.58 9.09
N GLN A 255 2.51 26.65 8.34
CA GLN A 255 1.42 27.58 8.67
C GLN A 255 0.05 26.88 8.56
N LEU A 256 -0.14 26.06 7.53
CA LEU A 256 -1.35 25.25 7.36
C LEU A 256 -1.52 24.26 8.52
N ILE A 257 -0.41 23.65 8.98
CA ILE A 257 -0.42 22.73 10.11
C ILE A 257 -0.74 23.46 11.43
N GLU A 258 -0.15 24.64 11.68
CA GLU A 258 -0.46 25.47 12.86
C GLU A 258 -1.95 25.86 12.92
N ASP A 259 -2.55 26.18 11.78
CA ASP A 259 -3.98 26.50 11.71
C ASP A 259 -4.84 25.29 12.13
N ARG A 260 -4.43 24.07 11.77
CA ARG A 260 -5.13 22.84 12.19
C ARG A 260 -4.97 22.54 13.68
N PHE A 261 -3.79 22.77 14.25
CA PHE A 261 -3.59 22.65 15.70
C PHE A 261 -4.58 23.52 16.50
N LYS A 262 -4.94 24.70 15.97
CA LYS A 262 -5.90 25.62 16.60
C LYS A 262 -7.36 25.26 16.31
N GLN A 263 -7.67 24.86 15.08
CA GLN A 263 -9.05 24.64 14.63
C GLN A 263 -9.67 23.33 15.13
N ALA A 264 -8.86 22.26 15.24
CA ALA A 264 -9.36 20.93 15.57
C ALA A 264 -8.40 20.17 16.52
N PRO A 265 -8.05 20.73 17.69
CA PRO A 265 -7.05 20.15 18.59
C PRO A 265 -7.41 18.74 19.08
N PHE A 266 -8.70 18.39 19.15
CA PHE A 266 -9.18 17.08 19.60
C PHE A 266 -9.35 16.05 18.48
N ALA A 267 -9.17 16.45 17.22
CA ALA A 267 -9.21 15.50 16.10
C ALA A 267 -7.97 14.60 16.10
N ALA A 268 -8.11 13.36 15.63
CA ALA A 268 -7.00 12.42 15.52
C ALA A 268 -5.99 12.88 14.46
N ALA A 269 -4.75 13.14 14.86
CA ALA A 269 -3.65 13.51 13.97
C ALA A 269 -2.83 12.28 13.56
N VAL A 270 -2.55 11.38 14.52
CA VAL A 270 -1.73 10.18 14.32
C VAL A 270 -2.43 9.00 14.96
N CYS A 271 -2.52 7.88 14.26
CA CYS A 271 -2.99 6.59 14.76
C CYS A 271 -1.97 5.53 14.35
N ALA A 272 -1.05 5.21 15.26
CA ALA A 272 0.08 4.33 15.02
C ALA A 272 -0.05 2.99 15.75
N TRP A 273 0.85 2.06 15.44
CA TRP A 273 1.01 0.80 16.17
C TRP A 273 1.49 0.98 17.61
N ASP A 274 2.18 2.09 17.89
CA ASP A 274 2.76 2.40 19.20
C ASP A 274 2.01 3.51 19.95
N GLY A 275 0.85 3.96 19.46
CA GLY A 275 0.01 4.94 20.15
C GLY A 275 -0.79 5.81 19.18
N ALA A 276 -1.57 6.75 19.68
CA ALA A 276 -2.27 7.75 18.88
C ALA A 276 -2.14 9.14 19.50
N LEU A 277 -2.16 10.17 18.66
CA LEU A 277 -2.14 11.56 19.11
C LEU A 277 -3.24 12.34 18.42
N THR A 278 -3.91 13.17 19.19
CA THR A 278 -4.71 14.28 18.69
C THR A 278 -3.82 15.40 18.17
N TYR A 279 -4.38 16.33 17.39
CA TYR A 279 -3.64 17.51 16.90
C TYR A 279 -3.06 18.36 18.04
N GLY A 280 -3.80 18.54 19.14
CA GLY A 280 -3.35 19.32 20.30
C GLY A 280 -2.21 18.65 21.07
N GLU A 281 -2.22 17.32 21.17
CA GLU A 281 -1.12 16.58 21.78
C GLU A 281 0.12 16.59 20.90
N LEU A 282 -0.04 16.37 19.59
CA LEU A 282 1.06 16.47 18.63
C LEU A 282 1.72 17.85 18.69
N ASP A 283 0.94 18.92 18.72
CA ASP A 283 1.46 20.29 18.86
C ASP A 283 2.26 20.48 20.14
N ARG A 284 1.71 20.03 21.28
CA ARG A 284 2.37 20.14 22.60
C ARG A 284 3.73 19.43 22.62
N TRP A 285 3.77 18.17 22.18
CA TRP A 285 5.00 17.38 22.14
C TRP A 285 6.02 17.96 21.16
N ALA A 286 5.57 18.36 19.98
CA ALA A 286 6.44 18.94 18.97
C ALA A 286 7.04 20.28 19.41
N LYS A 287 6.27 21.13 20.11
CA LYS A 287 6.77 22.40 20.68
C LYS A 287 7.88 22.18 21.72
N ARG A 288 7.71 21.19 22.59
CA ARG A 288 8.73 20.84 23.60
C ARG A 288 10.04 20.41 22.94
N ILE A 289 9.98 19.47 22.00
CA ILE A 289 11.18 19.01 21.28
C ILE A 289 11.78 20.15 20.45
N ALA A 290 10.96 21.00 19.83
CA ALA A 290 11.45 22.17 19.11
C ALA A 290 12.26 23.13 20.01
N ALA A 291 11.81 23.36 21.25
CA ALA A 291 12.57 24.16 22.21
C ALA A 291 13.92 23.52 22.57
N GLN A 292 13.95 22.20 22.81
CA GLN A 292 15.19 21.46 23.06
C GLN A 292 16.15 21.52 21.87
N LEU A 293 15.64 21.43 20.64
CA LEU A 293 16.46 21.59 19.43
C LEU A 293 17.10 22.98 19.36
N VAL A 294 16.33 24.03 19.63
CA VAL A 294 16.84 25.41 19.64
C VAL A 294 17.89 25.60 20.74
N GLU A 295 17.68 25.03 21.92
CA GLU A 295 18.68 25.03 23.01
C GLU A 295 19.96 24.27 22.61
N ALA A 296 19.83 23.15 21.89
CA ALA A 296 20.95 22.40 21.34
C ALA A 296 21.68 23.14 20.18
N GLY A 297 21.23 24.33 19.79
CA GLY A 297 21.86 25.19 18.79
C GLY A 297 21.29 25.05 17.38
N VAL A 298 20.20 24.32 17.19
CA VAL A 298 19.51 24.22 15.89
C VAL A 298 18.89 25.56 15.55
N LYS A 299 19.20 26.07 14.35
CA LYS A 299 18.69 27.36 13.84
C LYS A 299 17.83 27.15 12.60
N PRO A 300 17.05 28.17 12.19
CA PRO A 300 16.37 28.13 10.91
C PRO A 300 17.35 27.83 9.77
N GLY A 301 17.05 26.77 9.01
CA GLY A 301 17.90 26.28 7.93
C GLY A 301 18.95 25.22 8.27
N SER A 302 19.16 24.89 9.56
CA SER A 302 19.92 23.70 9.97
C SER A 302 19.26 22.42 9.45
N PHE A 303 20.04 21.34 9.29
CA PHE A 303 19.53 20.01 8.96
C PHE A 303 19.61 19.07 10.18
N VAL A 304 18.52 18.38 10.47
CA VAL A 304 18.41 17.43 11.58
C VAL A 304 17.97 16.07 11.04
N GLY A 305 18.74 15.03 11.34
CA GLY A 305 18.43 13.65 10.96
C GLY A 305 17.38 13.02 11.87
N ILE A 306 16.49 12.19 11.32
CA ILE A 306 15.55 11.36 12.09
C ILE A 306 15.92 9.90 11.84
N TYR A 307 16.60 9.26 12.79
CA TYR A 307 17.03 7.87 12.73
C TYR A 307 16.16 6.98 13.62
N MET A 308 15.00 6.57 13.10
CA MET A 308 14.08 5.66 13.76
C MET A 308 13.13 4.99 12.78
N GLN A 309 12.47 3.92 13.22
CA GLN A 309 11.38 3.29 12.47
C GLN A 309 10.13 4.20 12.50
N LYS A 310 9.16 3.90 11.63
CA LYS A 310 7.87 4.59 11.64
C LYS A 310 7.17 4.38 12.99
N SER A 311 6.75 5.45 13.62
CA SER A 311 6.17 5.47 14.96
C SER A 311 5.46 6.80 15.21
N VAL A 312 4.73 6.92 16.32
CA VAL A 312 4.25 8.22 16.80
C VAL A 312 5.41 9.22 16.91
N LEU A 313 6.52 8.79 17.50
CA LEU A 313 7.66 9.66 17.78
C LEU A 313 8.36 10.15 16.50
N ALA A 314 8.36 9.37 15.43
CA ALA A 314 8.90 9.81 14.14
C ALA A 314 8.10 11.00 13.56
N VAL A 315 6.77 10.98 13.71
CA VAL A 315 5.90 12.09 13.28
C VAL A 315 6.12 13.30 14.18
N VAL A 316 6.19 13.11 15.50
CA VAL A 316 6.48 14.19 16.46
C VAL A 316 7.82 14.85 16.16
N ALA A 317 8.88 14.06 15.92
CA ALA A 317 10.22 14.55 15.58
C ALA A 317 10.21 15.39 14.29
N MET A 318 9.52 14.92 13.25
CA MET A 318 9.35 15.65 12.00
C MET A 318 8.69 17.02 12.25
N VAL A 319 7.56 17.05 12.97
CA VAL A 319 6.84 18.30 13.27
C VAL A 319 7.69 19.23 14.15
N ALA A 320 8.43 18.69 15.13
CA ALA A 320 9.31 19.46 16.00
C ALA A 320 10.43 20.16 15.23
N ILE A 321 11.11 19.45 14.31
CA ILE A 321 12.15 20.03 13.46
C ILE A 321 11.57 21.13 12.57
N VAL A 322 10.39 20.89 11.98
CA VAL A 322 9.70 21.89 11.15
C VAL A 322 9.33 23.14 11.96
N LYS A 323 8.89 22.98 13.22
CA LYS A 323 8.59 24.07 14.16
C LYS A 323 9.83 24.85 14.59
N ALA A 324 10.95 24.18 14.82
CA ALA A 324 12.25 24.81 15.10
C ALA A 324 12.81 25.62 13.91
N GLY A 325 12.16 25.57 12.75
CA GLY A 325 12.59 26.27 11.54
C GLY A 325 13.66 25.54 10.75
N ALA A 326 14.06 24.35 11.19
CA ALA A 326 15.05 23.50 10.55
C ALA A 326 14.43 22.57 9.49
N ALA A 327 15.31 21.90 8.75
CA ALA A 327 14.97 20.89 7.77
C ALA A 327 15.23 19.49 8.31
N PHE A 328 14.29 18.57 8.10
CA PHE A 328 14.48 17.18 8.53
C PHE A 328 15.02 16.30 7.40
N ILE A 329 15.73 15.23 7.77
CA ILE A 329 16.17 14.17 6.86
C ILE A 329 15.83 12.84 7.51
N PHE A 330 14.98 12.03 6.86
CA PHE A 330 14.78 10.66 7.34
C PHE A 330 16.02 9.81 7.05
N LEU A 331 16.47 9.09 8.08
CA LEU A 331 17.58 8.14 8.05
C LEU A 331 17.03 6.75 8.42
N PRO A 332 16.43 6.00 7.48
CA PRO A 332 15.75 4.76 7.82
C PRO A 332 16.72 3.68 8.32
N PRO A 333 16.46 3.04 9.49
CA PRO A 333 17.38 2.07 10.07
C PRO A 333 17.65 0.81 9.24
N PHE A 334 16.80 0.51 8.25
CA PHE A 334 16.99 -0.66 7.37
C PHE A 334 18.05 -0.42 6.26
N LEU A 335 18.51 0.81 6.06
CA LEU A 335 19.59 1.10 5.12
C LEU A 335 20.95 0.70 5.71
N PRO A 336 21.93 0.26 4.89
CA PRO A 336 23.26 -0.05 5.39
C PRO A 336 23.93 1.14 6.10
N THR A 337 24.58 0.90 7.24
CA THR A 337 25.24 1.94 8.05
C THR A 337 26.21 2.78 7.24
N VAL A 338 27.00 2.16 6.35
CA VAL A 338 27.94 2.88 5.45
C VAL A 338 27.21 3.88 4.55
N ARG A 339 26.02 3.53 4.04
CA ARG A 339 25.22 4.44 3.22
C ARG A 339 24.64 5.59 4.04
N LEU A 340 24.19 5.32 5.26
CA LEU A 340 23.70 6.35 6.18
C LEU A 340 24.82 7.32 6.58
N GLN A 341 26.04 6.83 6.84
CA GLN A 341 27.22 7.66 7.06
C GLN A 341 27.51 8.58 5.87
N LEU A 342 27.45 8.06 4.64
CA LEU A 342 27.63 8.87 3.43
C LEU A 342 26.55 9.95 3.28
N MET A 343 25.29 9.64 3.63
CA MET A 343 24.20 10.62 3.65
C MET A 343 24.48 11.72 4.67
N CYS A 344 24.88 11.37 5.89
CA CYS A 344 25.27 12.32 6.93
C CYS A 344 26.49 13.16 6.54
N GLN A 345 27.47 12.61 5.81
CA GLN A 345 28.62 13.37 5.32
C GLN A 345 28.26 14.35 4.19
N ARG A 346 27.31 13.97 3.32
CA ARG A 346 26.85 14.79 2.20
C ARG A 346 25.92 15.92 2.64
N THR A 347 25.39 15.84 3.85
CA THR A 347 24.50 16.85 4.43
C THR A 347 25.16 17.55 5.61
N PRO A 348 24.88 18.85 5.85
CA PRO A 348 25.31 19.50 7.07
C PRO A 348 24.35 19.09 8.22
N VAL A 349 24.18 17.79 8.44
CA VAL A 349 23.38 17.30 9.57
C VAL A 349 24.18 17.55 10.83
N GLU A 350 23.67 18.45 11.66
CA GLU A 350 24.33 18.87 12.91
C GLU A 350 23.95 17.95 14.08
N LEU A 351 22.79 17.29 13.96
CA LEU A 351 22.18 16.49 15.02
C LEU A 351 21.31 15.38 14.43
N VAL A 352 21.32 14.21 15.06
CA VAL A 352 20.41 13.09 14.75
C VAL A 352 19.50 12.82 15.94
N LEU A 353 18.19 12.82 15.69
CA LEU A 353 17.16 12.38 16.62
C LEU A 353 16.94 10.88 16.49
N SER A 354 17.05 10.15 17.60
CA SER A 354 16.91 8.69 17.66
C SER A 354 16.15 8.25 18.91
N VAL A 355 15.94 6.95 19.08
CA VAL A 355 15.35 6.33 20.28
C VAL A 355 16.39 5.48 21.01
N ALA A 356 16.19 5.24 22.31
CA ALA A 356 17.15 4.52 23.14
C ALA A 356 17.52 3.13 22.59
N THR A 357 16.56 2.42 22.00
CA THR A 357 16.76 1.09 21.39
C THR A 357 17.67 1.10 20.17
N LEU A 358 17.82 2.25 19.51
CA LEU A 358 18.66 2.45 18.32
C LEU A 358 19.93 3.27 18.62
N LEU A 359 20.20 3.61 19.89
CA LEU A 359 21.33 4.48 20.25
C LEU A 359 22.68 3.92 19.77
N ARG A 360 22.90 2.61 19.88
CA ARG A 360 24.15 1.97 19.44
C ARG A 360 24.39 2.17 17.94
N SER A 361 23.42 1.81 17.10
CA SER A 361 23.56 1.95 15.65
C SER A 361 23.48 3.41 15.18
N ALA A 362 22.79 4.29 15.92
CA ALA A 362 22.80 5.72 15.67
C ALA A 362 24.18 6.34 15.91
N SER A 363 24.91 5.87 16.93
CA SER A 363 26.25 6.35 17.27
C SER A 363 27.27 6.06 16.15
N ASP A 364 27.06 4.98 15.40
CA ASP A 364 27.92 4.63 14.26
C ASP A 364 27.81 5.66 13.10
N LEU A 365 26.79 6.54 13.08
CA LEU A 365 26.63 7.56 12.04
C LEU A 365 27.64 8.71 12.14
N SER A 366 28.44 8.78 13.21
CA SER A 366 29.46 9.82 13.43
C SER A 366 28.92 11.25 13.48
N VAL A 367 27.67 11.42 13.91
CA VAL A 367 26.99 12.70 14.14
C VAL A 367 26.45 12.70 15.57
N PRO A 368 26.42 13.84 16.30
CA PRO A 368 25.80 13.91 17.62
C PRO A 368 24.37 13.35 17.60
N VAL A 369 24.06 12.49 18.57
CA VAL A 369 22.75 11.84 18.69
C VAL A 369 22.04 12.37 19.92
N GLN A 370 20.84 12.93 19.73
CA GLN A 370 19.89 13.21 20.81
C GLN A 370 18.86 12.08 20.84
N VAL A 371 18.81 11.37 21.95
CA VAL A 371 17.76 10.39 22.19
C VAL A 371 16.50 11.14 22.56
N LEU A 372 15.47 11.00 21.75
CA LEU A 372 14.14 11.46 22.07
C LEU A 372 13.48 10.43 22.97
N ASP A 373 12.91 10.94 24.05
CA ASP A 373 11.94 10.21 24.83
C ASP A 373 10.74 11.14 25.03
N TYR A 374 9.58 10.74 24.50
CA TYR A 374 8.34 11.49 24.76
C TYR A 374 7.81 11.22 26.18
N ARG A 375 8.51 10.36 26.92
CA ARG A 375 8.26 10.05 28.31
C ARG A 375 8.77 11.17 29.20
N ALA A 376 10.07 11.31 29.49
CA ALA A 376 10.71 12.32 30.37
C ALA A 376 9.85 13.47 30.99
N LYS A 377 9.84 13.58 32.33
CA LYS A 377 9.00 14.45 33.21
C LYS A 377 8.67 15.87 32.75
N ASP A 378 7.53 16.35 33.23
CA ASP A 378 7.23 17.76 33.50
C ASP A 378 8.38 18.39 34.32
N GLU A 379 9.41 18.89 33.63
CA GLU A 379 9.93 20.17 34.07
C GLU A 379 8.80 21.16 33.83
N GLU A 380 8.42 21.90 34.88
CA GLU A 380 7.48 23.03 34.85
C GLU A 380 7.51 23.69 33.48
N GLU A 381 6.35 24.08 32.94
CA GLU A 381 6.23 24.96 31.77
C GLU A 381 7.33 26.02 31.85
N THR A 382 8.49 25.73 31.28
CA THR A 382 9.59 26.65 31.14
C THR A 382 9.04 27.48 30.02
N ALA A 383 8.24 28.48 30.42
CA ALA A 383 7.37 29.26 29.58
C ALA A 383 8.17 29.58 28.35
N ALA A 384 7.92 28.85 27.24
CA ALA A 384 8.88 28.64 26.17
C ALA A 384 9.53 29.98 25.90
N THR A 385 10.73 30.17 26.49
CA THR A 385 11.35 31.48 26.48
C THR A 385 11.49 31.78 25.01
N SER A 386 11.09 32.97 24.62
CA SER A 386 11.13 33.47 23.24
C SER A 386 12.59 33.64 22.75
N GLY A 387 13.46 32.68 23.11
CA GLY A 387 14.88 32.59 22.84
C GLY A 387 15.08 31.97 21.46
N GLY A 388 14.97 32.84 20.46
CA GLY A 388 15.15 32.51 19.06
C GLY A 388 14.40 33.50 18.19
N SER A 389 14.85 34.75 18.15
CA SER A 389 14.25 35.85 17.36
C SER A 389 14.23 35.59 15.84
N GLU A 390 14.81 34.50 15.36
CA GLU A 390 14.93 34.21 13.93
C GLU A 390 13.70 33.42 13.46
N ILE A 391 12.75 34.13 12.85
CA ILE A 391 11.62 33.52 12.15
C ILE A 391 12.15 32.81 10.90
N ALA A 392 11.81 31.52 10.77
CA ALA A 392 12.16 30.76 9.57
C ALA A 392 11.56 31.40 8.31
N GLN A 393 12.41 31.66 7.32
CA GLN A 393 12.00 32.29 6.07
C GLN A 393 11.47 31.27 5.06
N PRO A 394 10.62 31.67 4.10
CA PRO A 394 10.07 30.75 3.10
C PRO A 394 11.13 30.05 2.23
N ASN A 395 12.30 30.67 2.05
CA ASN A 395 13.46 30.15 1.33
C ASN A 395 14.42 29.34 2.21
N HIS A 396 14.10 29.06 3.47
CA HIS A 396 14.82 28.05 4.25
C HIS A 396 14.42 26.63 3.82
N PRO A 397 15.32 25.65 3.95
CA PRO A 397 14.99 24.25 3.66
C PRO A 397 13.92 23.72 4.62
N LEU A 398 13.05 22.83 4.11
CA LEU A 398 12.04 22.10 4.87
C LEU A 398 12.45 20.65 5.11
N TYR A 399 13.01 20.01 4.09
CA TYR A 399 13.59 18.67 4.19
C TYR A 399 14.66 18.45 3.12
N ALA A 400 15.45 17.40 3.29
CA ALA A 400 16.20 16.81 2.20
C ALA A 400 15.91 15.32 2.07
N ILE A 401 15.94 14.82 0.83
CA ILE A 401 15.78 13.40 0.53
C ILE A 401 16.87 12.93 -0.42
N PHE A 402 17.39 11.72 -0.19
CA PHE A 402 18.45 11.16 -1.02
C PHE A 402 17.91 10.25 -2.11
N THR A 403 18.42 10.45 -3.32
CA THR A 403 18.20 9.59 -4.50
C THR A 403 19.52 8.93 -4.92
N SER A 404 19.44 7.95 -5.83
CA SER A 404 20.63 7.40 -6.47
C SER A 404 21.43 8.44 -7.25
N GLY A 405 22.76 8.33 -7.22
CA GLY A 405 23.64 9.20 -7.99
C GLY A 405 24.47 8.44 -9.02
N SER A 406 24.61 9.02 -10.21
CA SER A 406 25.42 8.47 -11.31
C SER A 406 26.90 8.24 -10.97
N THR A 407 27.42 8.86 -9.91
CA THR A 407 28.83 8.74 -9.48
C THR A 407 29.11 7.59 -8.51
N GLY A 408 28.10 6.79 -8.11
CA GLY A 408 28.27 5.77 -7.06
C GLY A 408 27.80 6.21 -5.67
N GLU A 409 27.53 7.51 -5.50
CA GLU A 409 27.20 8.13 -4.21
C GLU A 409 25.78 8.73 -4.20
N PRO A 410 25.08 8.74 -3.05
CA PRO A 410 23.72 9.27 -2.94
C PRO A 410 23.66 10.79 -3.15
N LYS A 411 22.70 11.27 -3.95
CA LYS A 411 22.45 12.70 -4.21
C LYS A 411 21.33 13.21 -3.30
N GLY A 412 21.59 14.23 -2.48
CA GLY A 412 20.57 14.85 -1.62
C GLY A 412 19.81 15.96 -2.34
N VAL A 413 18.50 15.83 -2.50
CA VAL A 413 17.61 16.87 -3.05
C VAL A 413 17.08 17.73 -1.90
N VAL A 414 17.25 19.06 -1.99
CA VAL A 414 16.83 20.00 -0.94
C VAL A 414 15.55 20.73 -1.37
N VAL A 415 14.51 20.68 -0.54
CA VAL A 415 13.23 21.34 -0.81
C VAL A 415 12.97 22.43 0.22
N ASP A 416 12.58 23.61 -0.25
CA ASP A 416 12.35 24.78 0.59
C ASP A 416 10.92 24.81 1.16
N ARG A 417 10.72 25.58 2.24
CA ARG A 417 9.42 25.68 2.94
C ARG A 417 8.29 26.22 2.07
N ALA A 418 8.62 27.09 1.11
CA ALA A 418 7.67 27.65 0.14
C ALA A 418 7.24 26.66 -0.95
N SER A 419 8.02 25.61 -1.21
CA SER A 419 7.81 24.71 -2.35
C SER A 419 6.61 23.76 -2.19
N PHE A 420 6.01 23.64 -1.00
CA PHE A 420 4.95 22.65 -0.76
C PHE A 420 3.52 23.24 -0.82
N GLY A 421 3.30 24.40 -0.19
CA GLY A 421 1.95 24.88 0.14
C GLY A 421 1.01 25.20 -1.03
N PRO A 422 1.46 25.87 -2.12
CA PRO A 422 0.58 26.23 -3.24
C PRO A 422 -0.10 25.03 -3.91
N GLY A 423 0.51 23.84 -3.84
CA GLY A 423 -0.03 22.65 -4.50
C GLY A 423 -1.05 21.84 -3.70
N VAL A 424 -1.14 22.10 -2.39
CA VAL A 424 -1.89 21.24 -1.48
C VAL A 424 -3.37 21.24 -1.81
N ARG A 425 -4.00 22.42 -1.97
CA ARG A 425 -5.45 22.54 -2.16
C ARG A 425 -5.93 21.80 -3.42
N GLU A 426 -5.28 22.04 -4.55
CA GLU A 426 -5.67 21.43 -5.82
C GLU A 426 -5.40 19.93 -5.83
N TYR A 427 -4.29 19.47 -5.24
CA TYR A 427 -4.05 18.05 -5.04
C TYR A 427 -5.18 17.40 -4.23
N CYS A 428 -5.55 17.99 -3.08
CA CYS A 428 -6.56 17.42 -2.20
C CYS A 428 -7.92 17.34 -2.88
N ARG A 429 -8.30 18.37 -3.64
CA ARG A 429 -9.53 18.40 -4.42
C ARG A 429 -9.56 17.28 -5.48
N ARG A 430 -8.46 17.08 -6.23
CA ARG A 430 -8.38 16.06 -7.29
C ARG A 430 -8.23 14.64 -6.76
N ALA A 431 -7.55 14.46 -5.62
CA ALA A 431 -7.32 13.17 -4.97
C ALA A 431 -8.37 12.81 -3.89
N GLN A 432 -9.44 13.62 -3.77
CA GLN A 432 -10.55 13.44 -2.82
C GLN A 432 -10.11 13.29 -1.34
N LEU A 433 -9.16 14.12 -0.93
CA LEU A 433 -8.68 14.15 0.45
C LEU A 433 -9.36 15.27 1.26
N GLY A 434 -9.65 14.99 2.53
CA GLY A 434 -10.23 15.96 3.47
C GLY A 434 -9.93 15.60 4.93
N PRO A 435 -10.47 16.37 5.91
CA PRO A 435 -10.18 16.16 7.33
C PRO A 435 -10.59 14.78 7.88
N ASN A 436 -11.57 14.12 7.26
CA ASN A 436 -12.00 12.77 7.65
C ASN A 436 -11.17 11.66 6.99
N SER A 437 -10.19 12.00 6.15
CA SER A 437 -9.32 11.02 5.51
C SER A 437 -8.37 10.40 6.54
N ARG A 438 -8.12 9.10 6.38
CA ARG A 438 -7.16 8.34 7.19
C ARG A 438 -6.14 7.70 6.25
N LEU A 439 -4.94 8.28 6.17
CA LEU A 439 -3.93 7.93 5.18
C LEU A 439 -3.00 6.84 5.73
N PHE A 440 -2.97 5.68 5.08
CA PHE A 440 -2.14 4.55 5.50
C PHE A 440 -0.70 4.70 5.01
N GLN A 441 0.25 4.78 5.96
CA GLN A 441 1.68 4.95 5.69
C GLN A 441 2.34 3.65 5.23
N SER A 442 2.04 3.19 4.01
CA SER A 442 2.68 2.00 3.41
C SER A 442 4.11 2.29 2.93
N VAL A 443 4.37 3.51 2.45
CA VAL A 443 5.61 3.87 1.75
C VAL A 443 6.76 4.12 2.72
N SER A 444 7.95 3.61 2.42
CA SER A 444 9.13 3.77 3.28
C SER A 444 9.59 5.24 3.37
N TYR A 445 10.17 5.62 4.51
CA TYR A 445 10.78 6.94 4.74
C TYR A 445 11.98 7.25 3.82
N ALA A 446 12.48 6.28 3.07
CA ALA A 446 13.45 6.51 1.99
C ALA A 446 12.83 7.18 0.74
N PHE A 447 11.50 7.38 0.71
CA PHE A 447 10.78 7.87 -0.46
C PHE A 447 10.01 9.15 -0.16
N ILE A 448 9.98 10.06 -1.14
CA ILE A 448 9.35 11.37 -1.00
C ILE A 448 7.84 11.27 -0.75
N VAL A 449 7.19 10.22 -1.27
CA VAL A 449 5.75 10.00 -1.08
C VAL A 449 5.40 9.93 0.40
N SER A 450 6.23 9.31 1.24
CA SER A 450 5.98 9.24 2.69
C SER A 450 6.02 10.62 3.35
N ILE A 451 6.94 11.50 2.94
CA ILE A 451 7.01 12.88 3.43
C ILE A 451 5.77 13.65 2.98
N PHE A 452 5.43 13.52 1.69
CA PHE A 452 4.29 14.19 1.09
C PHE A 452 2.97 13.80 1.76
N GLU A 453 2.71 12.50 1.97
CA GLU A 453 1.52 12.00 2.65
C GLU A 453 1.40 12.53 4.10
N GLN A 454 2.51 12.57 4.85
CA GLN A 454 2.49 13.06 6.23
C GLN A 454 2.21 14.57 6.26
N LEU A 455 2.92 15.36 5.46
CA LEU A 455 2.74 16.80 5.41
C LEU A 455 1.35 17.21 4.94
N ILE A 456 0.79 16.52 3.95
CA ILE A 456 -0.55 16.82 3.44
C ILE A 456 -1.64 16.40 4.41
N SER A 457 -1.46 15.28 5.11
CA SER A 457 -2.41 14.84 6.14
C SER A 457 -2.54 15.90 7.23
N LEU A 458 -1.39 16.38 7.74
CA LEU A 458 -1.34 17.38 8.80
C LEU A 458 -1.90 18.73 8.35
N ALA A 459 -1.57 19.18 7.13
CA ALA A 459 -2.10 20.43 6.58
C ALA A 459 -3.63 20.38 6.40
N LEU A 460 -4.19 19.20 6.11
CA LEU A 460 -5.63 19.01 5.92
C LEU A 460 -6.42 18.85 7.22
N GLY A 461 -5.79 18.43 8.32
CA GLY A 461 -6.53 17.97 9.50
C GLY A 461 -6.91 16.49 9.45
N ALA A 462 -6.31 15.71 8.54
CA ALA A 462 -6.52 14.27 8.39
C ALA A 462 -5.72 13.45 9.40
N CYS A 463 -5.95 12.14 9.48
CA CYS A 463 -5.22 11.23 10.36
C CYS A 463 -4.14 10.46 9.60
N ILE A 464 -2.91 10.44 10.12
CA ILE A 464 -1.83 9.59 9.63
C ILE A 464 -1.94 8.22 10.33
N CYS A 465 -2.19 7.16 9.56
CA CYS A 465 -2.22 5.79 10.06
C CYS A 465 -0.84 5.14 9.90
N VAL A 466 -0.15 4.83 11.00
CA VAL A 466 1.24 4.37 11.01
C VAL A 466 1.33 2.91 11.47
N PRO A 467 1.34 1.92 10.55
CA PRO A 467 1.52 0.53 10.90
C PRO A 467 2.96 0.23 11.37
N SER A 468 3.14 -0.87 12.11
CA SER A 468 4.47 -1.41 12.41
C SER A 468 5.09 -2.04 11.16
N GLU A 469 6.41 -2.23 11.16
CA GLU A 469 7.10 -2.94 10.07
C GLU A 469 6.59 -4.38 9.92
N GLU A 470 6.31 -5.05 11.05
CA GLU A 470 5.73 -6.40 11.06
C GLU A 470 4.33 -6.42 10.40
N GLN A 471 3.47 -5.44 10.70
CA GLN A 471 2.16 -5.31 10.08
C GLN A 471 2.27 -5.06 8.56
N LEU A 472 3.17 -4.18 8.12
CA LEU A 472 3.41 -3.95 6.69
C LEU A 472 3.91 -5.21 5.97
N GLN A 473 4.67 -6.06 6.65
CA GLN A 473 5.25 -7.26 6.08
C GLN A 473 4.30 -8.45 6.06
N ASN A 474 3.55 -8.66 7.15
CA ASN A 474 2.81 -9.89 7.37
C ASN A 474 1.29 -9.74 7.21
N ASP A 475 0.73 -8.55 7.46
CA ASP A 475 -0.73 -8.37 7.50
C ASP A 475 -1.12 -6.93 7.13
N MET A 476 -0.73 -6.52 5.92
CA MET A 476 -1.00 -5.16 5.44
C MET A 476 -2.51 -4.91 5.32
N GLU A 477 -3.27 -5.89 4.81
CA GLU A 477 -4.73 -5.80 4.66
C GLU A 477 -5.42 -5.65 6.02
N GLY A 478 -5.08 -6.51 6.99
CA GLY A 478 -5.63 -6.42 8.35
C GLY A 478 -5.21 -5.13 9.06
N ALA A 479 -4.00 -4.63 8.83
CA ALA A 479 -3.56 -3.35 9.37
C ALA A 479 -4.38 -2.18 8.80
N MET A 480 -4.61 -2.13 7.48
CA MET A 480 -5.44 -1.11 6.85
C MET A 480 -6.85 -1.09 7.45
N CYS A 481 -7.46 -2.27 7.64
CA CYS A 481 -8.77 -2.40 8.29
C CYS A 481 -8.75 -1.99 9.76
N ARG A 482 -7.76 -2.42 10.56
CA ARG A 482 -7.63 -2.04 11.98
C ARG A 482 -7.50 -0.53 12.15
N TYR A 483 -6.74 0.14 11.29
CA TYR A 483 -6.58 1.59 11.34
C TYR A 483 -7.71 2.35 10.65
N GLN A 484 -8.70 1.66 10.08
CA GLN A 484 -9.80 2.25 9.29
C GLN A 484 -9.25 3.18 8.20
N ALA A 485 -8.23 2.72 7.48
CA ALA A 485 -7.58 3.52 6.45
C ALA A 485 -8.53 3.75 5.27
N THR A 486 -8.87 5.02 5.02
CA THR A 486 -9.77 5.38 3.91
C THR A 486 -9.00 5.69 2.62
N TRP A 487 -7.69 5.94 2.71
CA TRP A 487 -6.85 6.35 1.61
C TRP A 487 -5.47 5.67 1.69
N GLY A 488 -4.94 5.23 0.55
CA GLY A 488 -3.60 4.65 0.47
C GLY A 488 -2.86 5.04 -0.81
N CYS A 489 -1.55 5.27 -0.70
CA CYS A 489 -0.65 5.38 -1.84
C CYS A 489 0.40 4.27 -1.80
N MET A 490 0.67 3.65 -2.94
CA MET A 490 1.67 2.59 -3.06
C MET A 490 2.10 2.40 -4.51
N THR A 491 3.06 1.50 -4.74
CA THR A 491 3.45 1.13 -6.09
C THR A 491 2.52 0.05 -6.65
N PRO A 492 2.32 -0.02 -7.98
CA PRO A 492 1.62 -1.13 -8.64
C PRO A 492 2.07 -2.51 -8.16
N SER A 493 3.39 -2.72 -7.99
CA SER A 493 3.92 -3.97 -7.47
C SER A 493 3.44 -4.33 -6.06
N VAL A 494 3.23 -3.35 -5.18
CA VAL A 494 2.63 -3.58 -3.85
C VAL A 494 1.12 -3.80 -3.97
N ALA A 495 0.42 -3.00 -4.78
CA ALA A 495 -1.03 -3.11 -4.96
C ALA A 495 -1.44 -4.50 -5.49
N ARG A 496 -0.64 -5.11 -6.38
CA ARG A 496 -0.85 -6.49 -6.86
C ARG A 496 -0.84 -7.55 -5.76
N THR A 497 -0.23 -7.28 -4.61
CA THR A 497 -0.14 -8.24 -3.51
C THR A 497 -1.36 -8.26 -2.59
N LEU A 498 -2.24 -7.25 -2.71
CA LEU A 498 -3.42 -7.10 -1.88
C LEU A 498 -4.66 -7.58 -2.63
N LYS A 499 -5.71 -7.96 -1.90
CA LYS A 499 -7.01 -8.36 -2.42
C LYS A 499 -8.05 -7.26 -2.11
N PRO A 500 -8.54 -6.54 -3.13
CA PRO A 500 -9.48 -5.44 -2.95
C PRO A 500 -10.74 -5.82 -2.17
N GLU A 501 -11.20 -7.06 -2.29
CA GLU A 501 -12.41 -7.57 -1.61
C GLU A 501 -12.28 -7.61 -0.09
N ARG A 502 -11.04 -7.63 0.42
CA ARG A 502 -10.73 -7.62 1.87
C ARG A 502 -10.61 -6.21 2.44
N LEU A 503 -10.64 -5.18 1.60
CA LEU A 503 -10.31 -3.81 1.93
C LEU A 503 -11.52 -2.87 1.83
N SER A 504 -12.65 -3.26 2.41
CA SER A 504 -13.87 -2.45 2.43
C SER A 504 -13.72 -1.09 3.12
N CYS A 505 -12.69 -0.92 3.98
CA CYS A 505 -12.36 0.36 4.61
C CYS A 505 -11.76 1.38 3.63
N LEU A 506 -11.09 0.91 2.57
CA LEU A 506 -10.35 1.75 1.63
C LEU A 506 -11.32 2.35 0.61
N LYS A 507 -11.36 3.68 0.52
CA LYS A 507 -12.21 4.40 -0.45
C LYS A 507 -11.43 4.87 -1.66
N THR A 508 -10.13 5.09 -1.52
CA THR A 508 -9.28 5.67 -2.57
C THR A 508 -7.89 5.05 -2.55
N LEU A 509 -7.40 4.68 -3.74
CA LEU A 509 -6.06 4.14 -3.95
C LEU A 509 -5.32 4.97 -5.00
N ALA A 510 -4.11 5.38 -4.67
CA ALA A 510 -3.20 6.07 -5.57
C ALA A 510 -2.00 5.18 -5.91
N LEU A 511 -1.79 4.91 -7.21
CA LEU A 511 -0.65 4.17 -7.73
C LEU A 511 0.45 5.13 -8.20
N THR A 512 1.68 4.92 -7.75
CA THR A 512 2.82 5.77 -8.14
C THR A 512 4.16 5.03 -8.15
N GLY A 513 5.18 5.69 -8.68
CA GLY A 513 6.57 5.20 -8.68
C GLY A 513 6.90 4.17 -9.76
N GLU A 514 5.93 3.49 -10.37
CA GLU A 514 6.13 2.52 -11.45
C GLU A 514 5.12 2.75 -12.58
N PRO A 515 5.37 2.23 -13.81
CA PRO A 515 4.34 2.12 -14.83
C PRO A 515 3.17 1.27 -14.32
N VAL A 516 1.95 1.73 -14.60
CA VAL A 516 0.72 1.03 -14.24
C VAL A 516 0.27 0.18 -15.42
N ASN A 517 0.06 -1.12 -15.20
CA ASN A 517 -0.40 -2.05 -16.22
C ASN A 517 -1.92 -2.16 -16.22
N GLN A 518 -2.50 -2.60 -17.33
CA GLN A 518 -3.95 -2.82 -17.45
C GLN A 518 -4.49 -3.80 -16.40
N SER A 519 -3.73 -4.84 -16.03
CA SER A 519 -4.09 -5.79 -14.98
C SER A 519 -4.22 -5.14 -13.60
N ASP A 520 -3.36 -4.16 -13.29
CA ASP A 520 -3.40 -3.44 -12.01
C ASP A 520 -4.70 -2.61 -11.92
N MET A 521 -5.18 -2.13 -13.07
CA MET A 521 -6.39 -1.32 -13.16
C MET A 521 -7.64 -2.17 -13.03
N GLU A 522 -7.70 -3.28 -13.75
CA GLU A 522 -8.80 -4.24 -13.68
C GLU A 522 -9.00 -4.79 -12.27
N GLN A 523 -7.91 -4.99 -11.53
CA GLN A 523 -7.96 -5.44 -10.14
C GLN A 523 -8.70 -4.44 -9.23
N TRP A 524 -8.52 -3.13 -9.41
CA TRP A 524 -8.95 -2.13 -8.41
C TRP A 524 -10.11 -1.24 -8.84
N LYS A 525 -10.40 -1.13 -10.15
CA LYS A 525 -11.33 -0.13 -10.70
C LYS A 525 -12.75 -0.15 -10.11
N ASP A 526 -13.23 -1.32 -9.68
CA ASP A 526 -14.60 -1.52 -9.17
C ASP A 526 -14.68 -1.44 -7.63
N HIS A 527 -13.54 -1.33 -6.94
CA HIS A 527 -13.46 -1.36 -5.47
C HIS A 527 -13.14 -0.01 -4.85
N VAL A 528 -12.43 0.88 -5.56
CA VAL A 528 -11.93 2.16 -5.03
C VAL A 528 -11.94 3.24 -6.09
N ASN A 529 -11.91 4.50 -5.66
CA ASN A 529 -11.49 5.60 -6.54
C ASN A 529 -9.99 5.43 -6.84
N LEU A 530 -9.65 5.19 -8.10
CA LEU A 530 -8.30 4.79 -8.51
C LEU A 530 -7.60 5.91 -9.27
N TYR A 531 -6.40 6.25 -8.81
CA TYR A 531 -5.59 7.33 -9.34
C TYR A 531 -4.18 6.88 -9.71
N THR A 532 -3.61 7.48 -10.75
CA THR A 532 -2.16 7.43 -11.02
C THR A 532 -1.56 8.77 -10.65
N LEU A 533 -0.51 8.76 -9.84
CA LEU A 533 0.21 9.96 -9.43
C LEU A 533 1.63 9.95 -10.01
N TYR A 534 2.08 11.11 -10.49
CA TYR A 534 3.46 11.31 -10.94
C TYR A 534 4.08 12.53 -10.26
N GLY A 535 5.31 12.34 -9.77
CA GLY A 535 6.21 13.36 -9.24
C GLY A 535 7.65 12.84 -9.21
N GLN A 536 8.59 13.75 -9.02
CA GLN A 536 10.01 13.45 -8.80
C GLN A 536 10.48 14.05 -7.47
N SER A 537 11.63 13.63 -6.94
CA SER A 537 12.14 14.19 -5.66
C SER A 537 12.51 15.67 -5.81
N GLU A 538 12.85 16.08 -7.02
CA GLU A 538 13.16 17.43 -7.47
C GLU A 538 11.94 18.36 -7.51
N THR A 539 10.75 17.81 -7.29
CA THR A 539 9.49 18.54 -7.15
C THR A 539 8.89 18.21 -5.79
N GLY A 540 8.75 19.19 -4.91
CA GLY A 540 8.23 18.99 -3.56
C GLY A 540 6.77 18.55 -3.47
N SER A 541 6.09 18.31 -4.59
CA SER A 541 4.68 17.91 -4.68
C SER A 541 4.42 16.96 -5.85
N THR A 542 3.25 16.32 -5.84
CA THR A 542 2.70 15.61 -7.00
C THR A 542 2.35 16.59 -8.12
N LEU A 543 2.73 16.27 -9.35
CA LEU A 543 2.61 17.17 -10.52
C LEU A 543 1.52 16.75 -11.48
N LEU A 544 1.42 15.45 -11.80
CA LEU A 544 0.40 14.93 -12.70
C LEU A 544 -0.48 13.96 -11.92
N ILE A 545 -1.79 14.09 -12.12
CA ILE A 545 -2.80 13.22 -11.53
C ILE A 545 -3.66 12.71 -12.68
N ASN A 546 -3.86 11.40 -12.76
CA ASN A 546 -4.84 10.77 -13.63
C ASN A 546 -5.91 10.07 -12.79
N SER A 547 -7.18 10.28 -13.14
CA SER A 547 -8.31 9.56 -12.52
C SER A 547 -8.71 8.45 -13.48
N ILE A 548 -8.69 7.20 -13.04
CA ILE A 548 -9.05 6.08 -13.92
C ILE A 548 -10.50 5.59 -13.69
N THR A 549 -11.10 5.91 -12.55
CA THR A 549 -12.51 5.59 -12.31
C THR A 549 -13.41 6.40 -13.28
N GLY A 550 -14.16 5.71 -14.14
CA GLY A 550 -15.08 6.30 -15.14
C GLY A 550 -14.74 5.93 -16.59
N SER A 551 -15.75 5.60 -17.39
CA SER A 551 -15.72 4.96 -18.73
C SER A 551 -14.90 5.62 -19.87
N LEU A 552 -14.07 6.65 -19.65
CA LEU A 552 -13.51 7.46 -20.75
C LEU A 552 -11.99 7.71 -20.80
N ALA A 553 -11.18 7.29 -19.82
CA ALA A 553 -9.73 7.55 -19.88
C ALA A 553 -8.94 6.30 -20.26
N ASP A 554 -8.07 6.40 -21.28
CA ASP A 554 -7.00 5.40 -21.44
C ASP A 554 -6.15 5.41 -20.16
N SER A 555 -6.17 4.27 -19.49
CA SER A 555 -5.66 4.02 -18.15
C SER A 555 -4.14 4.20 -18.01
N ARG A 556 -3.41 4.39 -19.12
CA ARG A 556 -1.94 4.45 -19.17
C ARG A 556 -1.35 5.86 -19.14
N GLY A 557 -2.19 6.90 -19.13
CA GLY A 557 -1.73 8.29 -19.00
C GLY A 557 -1.25 8.65 -17.59
N LEU A 558 -0.26 9.53 -17.48
CA LEU A 558 0.10 10.22 -16.23
C LEU A 558 -0.93 11.30 -15.85
N GLY A 559 -1.81 11.66 -16.78
CA GLY A 559 -2.84 12.67 -16.59
C GLY A 559 -2.34 14.08 -16.88
N ARG A 560 -2.92 15.05 -16.19
CA ARG A 560 -2.69 16.50 -16.42
C ARG A 560 -2.07 17.18 -15.21
N PRO A 561 -1.36 18.31 -15.40
CA PRO A 561 -0.81 19.11 -14.31
C PRO A 561 -1.85 19.43 -13.23
N SER A 562 -1.56 19.09 -11.98
CA SER A 562 -2.29 19.56 -10.80
C SER A 562 -1.77 20.91 -10.33
N THR A 563 -0.47 21.16 -10.50
CA THR A 563 0.22 22.35 -10.03
C THR A 563 1.28 22.74 -11.04
N GLY A 564 1.39 24.04 -11.36
CA GLY A 564 2.33 24.50 -12.37
C GLY A 564 1.91 24.12 -13.80
N ALA A 565 2.91 23.91 -14.64
CA ALA A 565 2.81 23.55 -16.05
C ALA A 565 3.84 22.47 -16.41
N CYS A 566 3.51 21.65 -17.40
CA CYS A 566 4.33 20.58 -17.95
C CYS A 566 4.47 20.78 -19.47
N TRP A 567 5.70 21.02 -19.91
CA TRP A 567 6.06 21.23 -21.31
C TRP A 567 6.84 20.04 -21.84
N ILE A 568 6.83 19.83 -23.16
CA ILE A 568 7.57 18.74 -23.80
C ILE A 568 8.61 19.36 -24.72
N VAL A 569 9.89 19.22 -24.40
CA VAL A 569 11.01 19.86 -25.11
C VAL A 569 11.89 18.84 -25.81
N ASP A 570 12.74 19.30 -26.72
CA ASP A 570 13.72 18.45 -27.36
C ASP A 570 14.72 17.91 -26.31
N PRO A 571 14.96 16.59 -26.26
CA PRO A 571 15.89 16.02 -25.30
C PRO A 571 17.32 16.55 -25.43
N GLU A 572 17.82 16.82 -26.64
CA GLU A 572 19.19 17.31 -26.83
C GLU A 572 19.27 18.85 -26.76
N ASP A 573 18.15 19.54 -27.00
CA ASP A 573 18.04 21.00 -26.91
C ASP A 573 16.76 21.46 -26.17
N PRO A 574 16.81 21.71 -24.85
CA PRO A 574 15.64 22.14 -24.08
C PRO A 574 15.15 23.55 -24.46
N THR A 575 15.85 24.28 -25.33
CA THR A 575 15.38 25.55 -25.89
C THR A 575 14.38 25.38 -27.02
N THR A 576 14.14 24.14 -27.46
CA THR A 576 13.19 23.81 -28.53
C THR A 576 11.97 23.10 -27.93
N LEU A 577 10.77 23.68 -28.10
CA LEU A 577 9.49 23.07 -27.73
C LEU A 577 9.06 22.07 -28.81
N ARG A 578 8.65 20.85 -28.42
CA ARG A 578 8.21 19.81 -29.37
C ARG A 578 6.76 20.05 -29.83
N PRO A 579 6.43 19.70 -31.09
CA PRO A 579 5.08 19.83 -31.62
C PRO A 579 4.09 18.82 -31.00
N LEU A 580 2.80 18.98 -31.29
CA LEU A 580 1.74 18.11 -30.76
C LEU A 580 1.97 16.63 -31.12
N GLY A 581 1.81 15.75 -30.14
CA GLY A 581 1.96 14.30 -30.30
C GLY A 581 3.40 13.78 -30.41
N ALA A 582 4.39 14.65 -30.64
CA ALA A 582 5.80 14.26 -30.73
C ALA A 582 6.38 13.81 -29.38
N GLU A 583 7.40 12.95 -29.43
CA GLU A 583 8.14 12.56 -28.23
C GLU A 583 9.14 13.65 -27.83
N GLY A 584 9.32 13.84 -26.53
CA GLY A 584 10.31 14.78 -25.99
C GLY A 584 10.51 14.61 -24.50
N GLU A 585 11.46 15.36 -23.95
CA GLU A 585 11.73 15.37 -22.52
C GLU A 585 10.70 16.25 -21.79
N LEU A 586 10.18 15.75 -20.67
CA LEU A 586 9.25 16.51 -19.83
C LEU A 586 10.01 17.61 -19.08
N LEU A 587 9.62 18.86 -19.32
CA LEU A 587 10.07 20.07 -18.63
C LEU A 587 8.97 20.58 -17.69
N ILE A 588 9.25 20.65 -16.39
CA ILE A 588 8.28 21.10 -15.40
C ILE A 588 8.55 22.55 -15.01
N GLU A 589 7.49 23.34 -14.99
CA GLU A 589 7.46 24.70 -14.48
C GLU A 589 6.50 24.77 -13.28
N THR A 590 7.03 24.86 -12.07
CA THR A 590 6.19 24.93 -10.85
C THR A 590 6.84 25.78 -9.77
N THR A 591 6.05 26.32 -8.83
CA THR A 591 6.58 26.91 -7.59
C THR A 591 7.13 25.84 -6.66
N ALA A 592 6.77 24.57 -6.88
CA ALA A 592 7.17 23.44 -6.07
C ALA A 592 8.56 22.86 -6.39
N LEU A 593 9.40 23.57 -7.15
CA LEU A 593 10.74 23.08 -7.46
C LEU A 593 11.60 23.01 -6.19
N ALA A 594 12.43 21.97 -6.14
CA ALA A 594 13.52 21.89 -5.19
C ALA A 594 14.54 23.02 -5.42
N ARG A 595 15.33 23.32 -4.39
CA ARG A 595 16.46 24.24 -4.49
C ARG A 595 17.49 23.70 -5.49
N GLY A 596 17.80 22.42 -5.38
CA GLY A 596 18.80 21.72 -6.19
C GLY A 596 19.35 20.49 -5.46
N TYR A 597 20.44 19.93 -5.99
CA TYR A 597 21.22 18.90 -5.35
C TYR A 597 22.25 19.49 -4.39
N MET A 598 22.30 18.95 -3.18
CA MET A 598 23.16 19.44 -2.11
C MET A 598 24.63 19.32 -2.49
N ASN A 599 25.37 20.43 -2.35
CA ASN A 599 26.81 20.53 -2.65
C ASN A 599 27.18 20.04 -4.07
N ASN A 600 26.23 20.10 -5.02
CA ASN A 600 26.45 19.69 -6.41
C ASN A 600 25.81 20.71 -7.37
N LEU A 601 26.48 21.87 -7.50
CA LEU A 601 26.01 22.99 -8.32
C LEU A 601 25.98 22.66 -9.82
N GLU A 602 26.94 21.88 -10.31
CA GLU A 602 27.05 21.52 -11.73
C GLU A 602 25.85 20.68 -12.17
N GLU A 603 25.53 19.61 -11.43
CA GLU A 603 24.34 18.80 -11.73
C GLU A 603 23.06 19.60 -11.50
N SER A 604 23.01 20.44 -10.46
CA SER A 604 21.85 21.30 -10.22
C SER A 604 21.59 22.24 -11.39
N ALA A 605 22.62 22.84 -11.98
CA ALA A 605 22.47 23.73 -13.14
C ALA A 605 22.05 22.97 -14.41
N ARG A 606 22.43 21.69 -14.56
CA ARG A 606 21.99 20.84 -15.68
C ARG A 606 20.53 20.42 -15.57
N THR A 607 20.05 20.16 -14.35
CA THR A 607 18.69 19.65 -14.11
C THR A 607 17.68 20.78 -13.88
N PHE A 608 18.06 21.82 -13.14
CA PHE A 608 17.23 23.01 -12.85
C PHE A 608 17.67 24.18 -13.74
N ILE A 609 17.19 24.19 -14.98
CA ILE A 609 17.57 25.18 -15.98
C ILE A 609 16.83 26.51 -15.81
N GLU A 610 17.39 27.59 -16.36
CA GLU A 610 16.61 28.82 -16.55
C GLU A 610 15.46 28.62 -17.53
N MET A 611 14.40 29.41 -17.39
CA MET A 611 13.31 29.41 -18.37
C MET A 611 13.84 29.66 -19.79
N PRO A 612 13.51 28.77 -20.76
CA PRO A 612 13.81 28.99 -22.16
C PRO A 612 13.20 30.29 -22.71
N LYS A 613 13.78 30.82 -23.79
CA LYS A 613 13.33 32.08 -24.39
C LYS A 613 11.86 32.05 -24.83
N TRP A 614 11.43 30.95 -25.46
CA TRP A 614 10.03 30.78 -25.90
C TRP A 614 9.06 30.84 -24.72
N LEU A 615 9.44 30.28 -23.57
CA LEU A 615 8.61 30.29 -22.36
C LEU A 615 8.55 31.69 -21.74
N LYS A 616 9.67 32.41 -21.71
CA LYS A 616 9.72 33.82 -21.30
C LYS A 616 8.84 34.71 -22.20
N GLN A 617 8.76 34.41 -23.50
CA GLN A 617 7.89 35.11 -24.44
C GLN A 617 6.41 34.76 -24.27
N LEU A 618 6.08 33.49 -24.02
CA LEU A 618 4.72 33.05 -23.69
C LEU A 618 4.23 33.61 -22.34
N ARG A 619 5.15 33.86 -21.40
CA ARG A 619 4.85 34.36 -20.06
C ARG A 619 5.66 35.61 -19.70
N PRO A 620 5.38 36.77 -20.32
CA PRO A 620 6.12 38.00 -20.05
C PRO A 620 5.93 38.51 -18.62
N GLN A 621 4.79 38.18 -17.98
CA GLN A 621 4.49 38.50 -16.58
C GLN A 621 4.92 37.40 -15.59
N GLY A 622 5.64 36.37 -16.07
CA GLY A 622 6.05 35.23 -15.25
C GLY A 622 7.05 35.63 -14.17
N HIS A 623 6.69 35.43 -12.91
CA HIS A 623 7.55 35.72 -11.74
C HIS A 623 8.61 34.62 -11.49
N ARG A 624 8.60 33.53 -12.26
CA ARG A 624 9.45 32.35 -12.04
C ARG A 624 10.67 32.37 -12.96
N SER A 625 11.81 31.89 -12.48
CA SER A 625 13.07 31.92 -13.23
C SER A 625 13.59 30.56 -13.69
N ARG A 626 13.10 29.45 -13.11
CA ARG A 626 13.65 28.10 -13.33
C ARG A 626 12.59 27.07 -13.71
N CYS A 627 13.03 26.06 -14.45
CA CYS A 627 12.29 24.86 -14.82
C CYS A 627 13.12 23.60 -14.48
N LEU A 628 12.46 22.44 -14.40
CA LEU A 628 13.11 21.16 -14.15
C LEU A 628 13.06 20.27 -15.40
N LEU A 629 14.23 19.83 -15.85
CA LEU A 629 14.37 18.73 -16.81
C LEU A 629 14.30 17.40 -16.07
N THR A 630 13.28 16.60 -16.38
CA THR A 630 12.99 15.37 -15.64
C THR A 630 13.85 14.18 -16.03
N GLY A 631 14.43 14.19 -17.24
CA GLY A 631 14.95 13.01 -17.92
C GLY A 631 13.87 12.00 -18.35
N ASP A 632 12.59 12.26 -18.13
CA ASP A 632 11.49 11.38 -18.57
C ASP A 632 11.06 11.77 -19.98
N ILE A 633 11.04 10.79 -20.90
CA ILE A 633 10.59 10.96 -22.28
C ILE A 633 9.09 10.68 -22.35
N VAL A 634 8.33 11.67 -22.81
CA VAL A 634 6.88 11.70 -22.80
C VAL A 634 6.32 12.18 -24.14
N ARG A 635 5.00 12.05 -24.31
CA ARG A 635 4.23 12.76 -25.36
C ARG A 635 2.86 13.20 -24.83
N TYR A 636 2.24 14.17 -25.50
CA TYR A 636 0.80 14.40 -25.37
C TYR A 636 0.06 13.23 -26.01
N TYR A 637 -0.88 12.67 -25.26
CA TYR A 637 -1.56 11.42 -25.60
C TYR A 637 -2.98 11.62 -26.12
N ASP A 638 -3.64 12.67 -25.64
CA ASP A 638 -4.99 13.03 -26.05
C ASP A 638 -5.14 14.56 -26.12
N THR A 639 -6.19 14.98 -26.82
CA THR A 639 -6.64 16.36 -27.04
C THR A 639 -7.05 17.10 -25.77
N ASP A 640 -7.05 16.44 -24.61
CA ASP A 640 -7.30 17.04 -23.30
C ASP A 640 -6.00 17.45 -22.57
N GLY A 641 -4.84 17.22 -23.19
CA GLY A 641 -3.52 17.51 -22.61
C GLY A 641 -2.96 16.42 -21.70
N THR A 642 -3.57 15.23 -21.68
CA THR A 642 -3.04 14.08 -20.93
C THR A 642 -1.65 13.68 -21.44
N ILE A 643 -0.70 13.55 -20.53
CA ILE A 643 0.69 13.18 -20.84
C ILE A 643 0.87 11.67 -20.63
N ARG A 644 1.60 11.01 -21.54
CA ARG A 644 2.00 9.60 -21.40
C ARG A 644 3.51 9.46 -21.29
N LEU A 645 3.96 8.65 -20.32
CA LEU A 645 5.36 8.26 -20.16
C LEU A 645 5.74 7.17 -21.17
N LEU A 646 6.83 7.37 -21.90
CA LEU A 646 7.33 6.44 -22.90
C LEU A 646 8.61 5.75 -22.44
N SER A 647 9.60 6.54 -22.02
CA SER A 647 10.92 6.03 -21.61
C SER A 647 11.65 7.03 -20.71
N ARG A 648 12.93 6.77 -20.42
CA ARG A 648 13.84 7.66 -19.71
C ARG A 648 15.10 7.90 -20.53
N LYS A 649 15.59 9.14 -20.45
CA LYS A 649 16.87 9.58 -20.98
C LYS A 649 18.01 9.09 -20.07
N GLY A 650 19.09 8.60 -20.66
CA GLY A 650 20.27 8.12 -19.94
C GLY A 650 20.10 6.73 -19.30
N THR A 651 20.78 6.50 -18.17
CA THR A 651 20.80 5.21 -17.46
C THR A 651 19.94 5.19 -16.19
N GLY A 652 19.09 6.19 -15.99
CA GLY A 652 18.15 6.23 -14.88
C GLY A 652 16.96 5.30 -15.13
N ALA A 653 16.65 4.42 -14.20
CA ALA A 653 15.50 3.52 -14.23
C ALA A 653 14.61 3.71 -12.99
N LYS A 654 13.34 3.28 -13.07
CA LYS A 654 12.50 3.10 -11.88
C LYS A 654 12.34 1.62 -11.60
N ILE A 655 12.70 1.18 -10.40
CA ILE A 655 12.59 -0.22 -9.97
C ILE A 655 11.90 -0.22 -8.62
N ARG A 656 10.77 -0.93 -8.53
CA ARG A 656 10.00 -1.05 -7.28
C ARG A 656 9.65 0.32 -6.67
N GLY A 657 9.36 1.30 -7.52
CA GLY A 657 9.06 2.69 -7.14
C GLY A 657 10.25 3.63 -6.94
N GLN A 658 11.49 3.12 -6.87
CA GLN A 658 12.69 3.93 -6.61
C GLN A 658 13.33 4.48 -7.87
N ARG A 659 13.84 5.71 -7.81
CA ARG A 659 14.79 6.22 -8.82
C ARG A 659 16.14 5.55 -8.59
N VAL A 660 16.53 4.67 -9.51
CA VAL A 660 17.83 3.99 -9.51
C VAL A 660 18.64 4.51 -10.70
N GLU A 661 19.82 5.07 -10.42
CA GLU A 661 20.79 5.39 -11.45
C GLU A 661 21.65 4.13 -11.67
N LEU A 662 21.52 3.47 -12.82
CA LEU A 662 22.21 2.20 -13.06
C LEU A 662 23.74 2.36 -12.99
N GLY A 663 24.24 3.58 -13.27
CA GLY A 663 25.65 3.96 -13.10
C GLY A 663 26.17 3.84 -11.66
N GLU A 664 25.32 4.01 -10.63
CA GLU A 664 25.70 3.79 -9.23
C GLU A 664 26.11 2.34 -9.00
N ILE A 665 25.31 1.42 -9.52
CA ILE A 665 25.54 -0.02 -9.40
C ILE A 665 26.78 -0.42 -10.21
N GLU A 666 26.93 0.13 -11.42
CA GLU A 666 28.12 -0.06 -12.27
C GLU A 666 29.40 0.42 -11.56
N HIS A 667 29.34 1.52 -10.81
CA HIS A 667 30.45 2.01 -10.01
C HIS A 667 30.86 1.03 -8.91
N HIS A 668 29.92 0.52 -8.11
CA HIS A 668 30.21 -0.45 -7.04
C HIS A 668 30.66 -1.82 -7.58
N LEU A 669 30.27 -2.18 -8.79
CA LEU A 669 30.74 -3.40 -9.48
C LEU A 669 32.18 -3.30 -10.00
N ARG A 670 32.64 -2.11 -10.40
CA ARG A 670 33.94 -1.91 -11.06
C ARG A 670 35.15 -2.37 -10.22
N PRO A 671 35.27 -2.03 -8.92
CA PRO A 671 36.35 -2.54 -8.08
C PRO A 671 36.30 -4.07 -7.89
N LYS A 672 35.15 -4.71 -8.13
CA LYS A 672 34.92 -6.14 -7.90
C LYS A 672 35.23 -7.01 -9.11
N PHE A 673 35.33 -6.40 -10.28
CA PHE A 673 35.79 -6.99 -11.54
C PHE A 673 36.93 -6.14 -12.13
N PRO A 674 38.13 -6.13 -11.53
CA PRO A 674 39.23 -5.27 -11.95
C PRO A 674 39.70 -5.52 -13.39
N ASP A 675 39.53 -6.75 -13.88
CA ASP A 675 39.88 -7.14 -15.25
C ASP A 675 38.77 -6.84 -16.28
N ALA A 676 37.60 -6.35 -15.85
CA ALA A 676 36.51 -6.03 -16.76
C ALA A 676 36.80 -4.75 -17.56
N ARG A 677 36.67 -4.84 -18.88
CA ARG A 677 36.74 -3.70 -19.81
C ARG A 677 35.47 -2.85 -19.77
N HIS A 678 34.31 -3.50 -19.64
CA HIS A 678 33.03 -2.82 -19.53
C HIS A 678 32.13 -3.51 -18.52
N ILE A 679 31.38 -2.71 -17.76
CA ILE A 679 30.32 -3.15 -16.86
C ILE A 679 29.09 -2.33 -17.18
N LEU A 680 27.96 -3.00 -17.37
CA LEU A 680 26.67 -2.41 -17.68
C LEU A 680 25.64 -3.00 -16.74
N VAL A 681 24.68 -2.20 -16.30
CA VAL A 681 23.52 -2.70 -15.55
C VAL A 681 22.26 -2.24 -16.27
N ASP A 682 21.25 -3.11 -16.40
CA ASP A 682 19.97 -2.73 -16.99
C ASP A 682 18.80 -3.45 -16.31
N VAL A 683 17.60 -2.90 -16.48
CA VAL A 683 16.34 -3.48 -16.02
C VAL A 683 15.79 -4.38 -17.11
N VAL A 684 15.55 -5.64 -16.75
CA VAL A 684 15.07 -6.67 -17.66
C VAL A 684 13.69 -7.14 -17.20
N CYS A 685 12.76 -7.31 -18.14
CA CYS A 685 11.49 -8.01 -17.95
C CYS A 685 11.61 -9.40 -18.59
N PRO A 686 11.86 -10.48 -17.83
CA PRO A 686 12.11 -11.81 -18.39
C PRO A 686 10.89 -12.42 -19.08
N ALA A 687 11.13 -13.32 -20.04
CA ALA A 687 10.08 -14.06 -20.74
C ALA A 687 9.34 -14.99 -19.77
N LYS A 688 8.03 -15.17 -20.00
CA LYS A 688 7.12 -15.99 -19.16
C LYS A 688 7.00 -15.55 -17.70
N ALA A 689 7.58 -14.41 -17.33
CA ALA A 689 7.25 -13.76 -16.07
C ALA A 689 5.90 -13.04 -16.21
N GLY A 690 5.21 -12.81 -15.09
CA GLY A 690 3.98 -12.03 -15.08
C GLY A 690 4.19 -10.61 -15.60
N THR A 691 3.14 -10.01 -16.18
CA THR A 691 3.20 -8.63 -16.68
C THR A 691 3.70 -7.66 -15.61
N GLY A 692 4.84 -7.00 -15.86
CA GLY A 692 5.46 -6.05 -14.93
C GLY A 692 6.53 -6.62 -13.99
N HIS A 693 6.82 -7.92 -14.02
CA HIS A 693 7.95 -8.47 -13.26
C HIS A 693 9.28 -8.03 -13.89
N SER A 694 10.08 -7.28 -13.13
CA SER A 694 11.37 -6.75 -13.57
C SER A 694 12.48 -7.05 -12.57
N ILE A 695 13.67 -7.31 -13.11
CA ILE A 695 14.89 -7.61 -12.34
C ILE A 695 16.06 -6.75 -12.84
N LEU A 696 17.04 -6.52 -11.96
CA LEU A 696 18.31 -5.93 -12.33
C LEU A 696 19.27 -7.01 -12.83
N VAL A 697 19.86 -6.81 -14.00
CA VAL A 697 20.92 -7.67 -14.54
C VAL A 697 22.17 -6.84 -14.77
N ALA A 698 23.30 -7.29 -14.24
CA ALA A 698 24.61 -6.74 -14.55
C ALA A 698 25.26 -7.55 -15.68
N PHE A 699 25.95 -6.88 -16.59
CA PHE A 699 26.70 -7.47 -17.68
C PHE A 699 28.17 -7.08 -17.54
N VAL A 700 29.07 -8.05 -17.61
CA VAL A 700 30.51 -7.83 -17.42
C VAL A 700 31.24 -8.33 -18.66
N HIS A 701 31.96 -7.45 -19.35
CA HIS A 701 32.88 -7.83 -20.41
C HIS A 701 34.30 -7.80 -19.85
N GLY A 702 34.97 -8.95 -19.85
CA GLY A 702 36.35 -9.11 -19.37
C GLY A 702 37.13 -10.11 -20.24
N PRO A 703 38.41 -10.37 -19.94
CA PRO A 703 39.22 -11.35 -20.63
C PRO A 703 38.82 -12.78 -20.20
N TRP A 704 37.66 -13.25 -20.66
CA TRP A 704 37.17 -14.59 -20.34
C TRP A 704 37.95 -15.66 -21.13
N LYS A 705 38.90 -16.34 -20.49
CA LYS A 705 39.56 -17.53 -21.07
C LYS A 705 38.54 -18.67 -21.25
N ASP A 706 38.63 -19.40 -22.35
CA ASP A 706 37.84 -20.61 -22.66
C ASP A 706 36.31 -20.43 -22.76
N THR A 707 35.84 -19.29 -23.29
CA THR A 707 34.41 -19.10 -23.57
C THR A 707 34.09 -19.32 -25.05
N GLU A 708 33.26 -20.31 -25.36
CA GLU A 708 32.61 -20.39 -26.68
C GLU A 708 31.74 -19.14 -26.87
N LYS A 709 31.97 -18.40 -27.97
CA LYS A 709 31.20 -17.20 -28.29
C LYS A 709 29.82 -17.59 -28.84
N THR A 710 28.76 -17.43 -28.05
CA THR A 710 27.36 -17.57 -28.51
C THR A 710 26.75 -16.19 -28.81
N GLY A 711 27.37 -15.46 -29.74
CA GLY A 711 27.04 -14.06 -30.02
C GLY A 711 27.64 -13.11 -28.98
N GLU A 712 26.86 -12.14 -28.50
CA GLU A 712 27.29 -11.10 -27.53
C GLU A 712 27.49 -11.65 -26.11
N LEU A 713 26.75 -12.68 -25.72
CA LEU A 713 26.86 -13.33 -24.41
C LEU A 713 27.97 -14.39 -24.42
N ALA A 714 28.74 -14.46 -23.33
CA ALA A 714 29.72 -15.52 -23.11
C ALA A 714 29.12 -16.63 -22.23
N THR A 715 29.64 -17.84 -22.34
CA THR A 715 29.32 -18.93 -21.40
C THR A 715 29.91 -18.62 -20.02
N ALA A 716 29.11 -18.72 -18.95
CA ALA A 716 29.61 -18.54 -17.59
C ALA A 716 30.40 -19.78 -17.12
N THR A 717 31.71 -19.61 -16.92
CA THR A 717 32.61 -20.61 -16.30
C THR A 717 32.33 -20.75 -14.81
N SER A 718 32.67 -21.89 -14.19
CA SER A 718 32.45 -22.11 -12.76
C SER A 718 33.16 -21.07 -11.88
N GLU A 719 34.33 -20.57 -12.31
CA GLU A 719 35.06 -19.45 -11.67
C GLU A 719 34.26 -18.14 -11.73
N PHE A 720 33.72 -17.79 -12.91
CA PHE A 720 32.88 -16.59 -13.06
C PHE A 720 31.62 -16.67 -12.19
N ARG A 721 30.96 -17.84 -12.13
CA ARG A 721 29.76 -18.04 -11.29
C ARG A 721 30.08 -17.89 -9.81
N GLN A 722 31.24 -18.36 -9.35
CA GLN A 722 31.71 -18.17 -7.97
C GLN A 722 31.97 -16.68 -7.68
N GLN A 723 32.66 -15.97 -8.58
CA GLN A 723 32.91 -14.54 -8.45
C GLN A 723 31.60 -13.75 -8.42
N ALA A 724 30.68 -14.01 -9.34
CA ALA A 724 29.39 -13.34 -9.42
C ALA A 724 28.58 -13.45 -8.12
N ARG A 725 28.52 -14.64 -7.51
CA ARG A 725 27.85 -14.86 -6.22
C ARG A 725 28.49 -14.09 -5.08
N ARG A 726 29.83 -14.12 -5.00
CA ARG A 726 30.59 -13.35 -3.99
C ARG A 726 30.29 -11.86 -4.12
N VAL A 727 30.32 -11.32 -5.34
CA VAL A 727 30.08 -9.90 -5.60
C VAL A 727 28.65 -9.48 -5.24
N ILE A 728 27.63 -10.27 -5.59
CA ILE A 728 26.24 -9.98 -5.17
C ILE A 728 26.13 -9.91 -3.64
N ALA A 729 26.79 -10.81 -2.91
CA ALA A 729 26.79 -10.79 -1.44
C ALA A 729 27.49 -9.54 -0.87
N GLU A 730 28.60 -9.12 -1.47
CA GLU A 730 29.33 -7.90 -1.08
C GLU A 730 28.51 -6.62 -1.39
N LEU A 731 27.81 -6.56 -2.53
CA LEU A 731 26.98 -5.40 -2.88
C LEU A 731 25.87 -5.13 -1.88
N ARG A 732 25.28 -6.17 -1.27
CA ARG A 732 24.25 -6.03 -0.22
C ARG A 732 24.73 -5.29 1.03
N GLN A 733 26.05 -5.20 1.25
CA GLN A 733 26.63 -4.50 2.40
C GLN A 733 26.74 -2.98 2.18
N VAL A 734 26.72 -2.52 0.92
CA VAL A 734 26.96 -1.11 0.56
C VAL A 734 25.77 -0.48 -0.18
N LEU A 735 24.97 -1.29 -0.86
CA LEU A 735 23.79 -0.86 -1.61
C LEU A 735 22.50 -1.31 -0.91
N PRO A 736 21.43 -0.50 -0.99
CA PRO A 736 20.08 -0.96 -0.66
C PRO A 736 19.69 -2.20 -1.48
N SER A 737 18.90 -3.10 -0.90
CA SER A 737 18.54 -4.39 -1.53
C SER A 737 17.90 -4.27 -2.92
N PHE A 738 17.14 -3.21 -3.18
CA PHE A 738 16.51 -2.95 -4.48
C PHE A 738 17.48 -2.53 -5.59
N MET A 739 18.73 -2.17 -5.25
CA MET A 739 19.79 -1.82 -6.20
C MET A 739 20.75 -2.99 -6.50
N VAL A 740 20.62 -4.12 -5.81
CA VAL A 740 21.51 -5.27 -6.01
C VAL A 740 21.04 -6.08 -7.22
N PRO A 741 21.89 -6.35 -8.23
CA PRO A 741 21.53 -7.18 -9.37
C PRO A 741 21.12 -8.60 -8.98
N SER A 742 20.08 -9.14 -9.62
CA SER A 742 19.64 -10.53 -9.47
C SER A 742 20.60 -11.52 -10.14
N ALA A 743 21.27 -11.10 -11.22
CA ALA A 743 22.26 -11.89 -11.94
C ALA A 743 23.41 -11.01 -12.47
N ILE A 744 24.57 -11.63 -12.66
CA ILE A 744 25.73 -11.02 -13.32
C ILE A 744 26.10 -11.92 -14.49
N VAL A 745 26.03 -11.40 -15.71
CA VAL A 745 26.16 -12.16 -16.96
C VAL A 745 27.47 -11.77 -17.66
N PRO A 746 28.29 -12.73 -18.09
CA PRO A 746 29.51 -12.42 -18.83
C PRO A 746 29.18 -12.12 -20.30
N LEU A 747 29.78 -11.06 -20.83
CA LEU A 747 29.72 -10.69 -22.24
C LEU A 747 30.98 -11.15 -22.97
N ALA A 748 30.81 -11.78 -24.13
CA ALA A 748 31.90 -12.09 -25.06
C ALA A 748 32.35 -10.84 -25.83
N ASP A 749 31.43 -9.90 -26.06
CA ASP A 749 31.68 -8.58 -26.63
C ASP A 749 30.59 -7.60 -26.18
N VAL A 750 30.88 -6.30 -26.21
CA VAL A 750 29.88 -5.28 -25.88
C VAL A 750 29.20 -4.82 -27.15
N PRO A 751 27.87 -5.02 -27.30
CA PRO A 751 27.18 -4.53 -28.47
C PRO A 751 27.22 -3.02 -28.51
N THR A 752 27.55 -2.48 -29.66
CA THR A 752 27.53 -1.04 -29.94
C THR A 752 26.48 -0.73 -30.98
N THR A 753 25.79 0.39 -30.80
CA THR A 753 25.02 1.06 -31.85
C THR A 753 25.95 1.49 -33.00
N ALA A 754 25.38 1.88 -34.14
CA ALA A 754 26.12 2.48 -35.25
C ALA A 754 27.03 3.67 -34.85
N THR A 755 26.66 4.37 -33.77
CA THR A 755 27.43 5.52 -33.25
C THR A 755 28.60 5.12 -32.33
N GLY A 756 28.85 3.82 -32.13
CA GLY A 756 29.85 3.32 -31.19
C GLY A 756 29.41 3.36 -29.71
N LYS A 757 28.22 3.91 -29.40
CA LYS A 757 27.64 3.85 -28.04
C LYS A 757 27.15 2.44 -27.74
N VAL A 758 27.23 2.01 -26.48
CA VAL A 758 26.70 0.72 -26.02
C VAL A 758 25.22 0.56 -26.34
N HIS A 759 24.84 -0.55 -26.98
CA HIS A 759 23.46 -0.86 -27.37
C HIS A 759 22.72 -1.63 -26.26
N ARG A 760 22.42 -0.95 -25.15
CA ARG A 760 21.71 -1.53 -23.98
C ARG A 760 20.37 -2.20 -24.35
N LYS A 761 19.66 -1.64 -25.34
CA LYS A 761 18.38 -2.18 -25.83
C LYS A 761 18.52 -3.61 -26.37
N SER A 762 19.56 -3.92 -27.14
CA SER A 762 19.82 -5.29 -27.62
C SER A 762 20.05 -6.28 -26.48
N LEU A 763 20.90 -5.91 -25.51
CA LEU A 763 21.13 -6.74 -24.32
C LEU A 763 19.82 -6.98 -23.55
N ARG A 764 19.04 -5.91 -23.34
CA ARG A 764 17.75 -5.99 -22.65
C ARG A 764 16.76 -6.88 -23.40
N GLU A 765 16.60 -6.74 -24.71
CA GLU A 765 15.72 -7.59 -25.53
C GLU A 765 16.13 -9.06 -25.49
N ARG A 766 17.43 -9.34 -25.60
CA ARG A 766 17.95 -10.71 -25.51
C ARG A 766 17.72 -11.32 -24.13
N MET A 767 17.97 -10.56 -23.06
CA MET A 767 17.68 -11.02 -21.70
C MET A 767 16.19 -11.14 -21.44
N SER A 768 15.36 -10.26 -22.01
CA SER A 768 13.90 -10.34 -21.95
C SER A 768 13.33 -11.53 -22.73
N ALA A 769 14.06 -12.07 -23.70
CA ALA A 769 13.69 -13.31 -24.39
C ALA A 769 13.97 -14.57 -23.55
N LEU A 770 14.81 -14.47 -22.51
CA LEU A 770 15.13 -15.55 -21.59
C LEU A 770 14.15 -15.59 -20.41
N THR A 771 13.89 -16.79 -19.91
CA THR A 771 13.16 -17.02 -18.66
C THR A 771 14.02 -16.63 -17.45
N VAL A 772 13.38 -16.37 -16.30
CA VAL A 772 14.09 -16.07 -15.05
C VAL A 772 15.15 -17.16 -14.73
N ALA A 773 14.83 -18.43 -14.98
CA ALA A 773 15.72 -19.56 -14.74
C ALA A 773 16.99 -19.50 -15.60
N GLU A 774 16.86 -19.17 -16.88
CA GLU A 774 17.98 -19.05 -17.81
C GLU A 774 18.88 -17.86 -17.46
N ILE A 775 18.31 -16.77 -16.95
CA ILE A 775 19.07 -15.61 -16.49
C ILE A 775 19.85 -15.94 -15.21
N LEU A 776 19.21 -16.56 -14.22
CA LEU A 776 19.87 -16.93 -12.96
C LEU A 776 20.94 -18.01 -13.14
N ALA A 777 20.84 -18.85 -14.18
CA ALA A 777 21.83 -19.88 -14.50
C ALA A 777 23.25 -19.33 -14.71
N TYR A 778 23.39 -18.05 -15.07
CA TYR A 778 24.69 -17.38 -15.18
C TYR A 778 25.43 -17.22 -13.84
N ASN A 779 24.76 -17.44 -12.71
CA ASN A 779 25.32 -17.32 -11.37
C ASN A 779 25.26 -18.64 -10.57
N GLN A 780 24.47 -19.64 -11.02
CA GLN A 780 24.21 -20.88 -10.30
C GLN A 780 25.38 -21.88 -10.34
N GLU A 781 25.57 -22.67 -9.28
CA GLU A 781 26.52 -23.79 -9.31
C GLU A 781 26.15 -24.85 -10.35
N ASP A 782 27.12 -25.63 -10.80
CA ASP A 782 26.84 -26.81 -11.62
C ASP A 782 25.89 -27.74 -10.87
N ARG A 783 24.89 -28.31 -11.57
CA ARG A 783 23.72 -29.04 -11.04
C ARG A 783 24.00 -30.26 -10.13
N SER A 784 25.24 -30.53 -9.74
CA SER A 784 25.62 -31.72 -8.97
C SER A 784 25.02 -31.79 -7.56
N ALA A 785 24.36 -30.75 -7.06
CA ALA A 785 23.75 -30.70 -5.73
C ALA A 785 22.25 -30.35 -5.72
N TYR A 786 21.43 -30.90 -6.64
CA TYR A 786 19.97 -30.73 -6.55
C TYR A 786 19.38 -31.58 -5.41
N ARG A 787 19.04 -30.95 -4.29
CA ARG A 787 18.20 -31.53 -3.22
C ARG A 787 16.71 -31.39 -3.56
N ALA A 788 16.04 -32.52 -3.79
CA ALA A 788 14.59 -32.63 -3.99
C ALA A 788 13.82 -32.51 -2.65
N PRO A 789 12.53 -32.10 -2.67
CA PRO A 789 11.70 -32.09 -1.48
C PRO A 789 11.49 -33.50 -0.92
N THR A 790 11.60 -33.60 0.40
CA THR A 790 11.42 -34.83 1.18
C THR A 790 10.22 -34.76 2.13
N THR A 791 9.73 -33.55 2.44
CA THR A 791 8.55 -33.29 3.28
C THR A 791 7.45 -32.53 2.53
N GLU A 792 6.22 -32.55 3.06
CA GLU A 792 5.09 -31.79 2.49
C GLU A 792 5.34 -30.28 2.55
N GLN A 793 5.91 -29.77 3.66
CA GLN A 793 6.29 -28.36 3.82
C GLN A 793 7.33 -27.94 2.77
N GLU A 794 8.34 -28.79 2.53
CA GLU A 794 9.34 -28.54 1.49
C GLU A 794 8.70 -28.53 0.09
N ALA A 795 7.80 -29.46 -0.21
CA ALA A 795 7.11 -29.51 -1.50
C ALA A 795 6.19 -28.29 -1.71
N LEU A 796 5.49 -27.87 -0.66
CA LEU A 796 4.64 -26.68 -0.66
C LEU A 796 5.46 -25.39 -0.79
N LEU A 797 6.53 -25.25 0.00
CA LEU A 797 7.41 -24.09 -0.08
C LEU A 797 8.02 -23.99 -1.47
N LEU A 798 8.49 -25.12 -2.02
CA LEU A 798 9.07 -25.20 -3.35
C LEU A 798 8.05 -24.83 -4.43
N SER A 799 6.80 -25.29 -4.34
CA SER A 799 5.75 -24.97 -5.31
C SER A 799 5.37 -23.49 -5.28
N ILE A 800 5.24 -22.90 -4.08
CA ILE A 800 4.96 -21.47 -3.90
C ILE A 800 6.15 -20.64 -4.40
N CYS A 801 7.39 -21.01 -4.07
CA CYS A 801 8.59 -20.31 -4.57
C CYS A 801 8.69 -20.40 -6.10
N ALA A 802 8.45 -21.57 -6.70
CA ALA A 802 8.44 -21.76 -8.14
C ALA A 802 7.44 -20.83 -8.83
N GLU A 803 6.24 -20.72 -8.28
CA GLU A 803 5.21 -19.83 -8.81
C GLU A 803 5.55 -18.35 -8.65
N LEU A 804 5.94 -17.92 -7.43
CA LEU A 804 6.24 -16.51 -7.14
C LEU A 804 7.48 -15.99 -7.88
N LEU A 805 8.44 -16.86 -8.15
CA LEU A 805 9.71 -16.51 -8.82
C LEU A 805 9.70 -16.80 -10.32
N TYR A 806 8.58 -17.31 -10.87
CA TYR A 806 8.46 -17.72 -12.27
C TYR A 806 9.55 -18.71 -12.70
N LEU A 807 9.84 -19.67 -11.83
CA LEU A 807 10.87 -20.70 -12.00
C LEU A 807 10.24 -22.09 -12.08
N PRO A 808 10.77 -23.03 -12.89
CA PRO A 808 10.42 -24.44 -12.76
C PRO A 808 10.82 -24.94 -11.37
N ALA A 809 9.94 -25.68 -10.68
CA ALA A 809 10.27 -26.27 -9.37
C ALA A 809 11.55 -27.13 -9.41
N SER A 810 11.82 -27.80 -10.54
CA SER A 810 13.04 -28.57 -10.79
C SER A 810 14.33 -27.76 -10.91
N SER A 811 14.23 -26.42 -10.98
CA SER A 811 15.38 -25.51 -11.04
C SER A 811 15.77 -24.92 -9.68
N ILE A 812 14.94 -25.11 -8.65
CA ILE A 812 15.16 -24.59 -7.30
C ILE A 812 15.62 -25.75 -6.42
N SER A 813 16.86 -25.71 -5.93
CA SER A 813 17.29 -26.66 -4.90
C SER A 813 16.92 -26.16 -3.52
N LEU A 814 16.48 -27.05 -2.63
CA LEU A 814 16.16 -26.69 -1.24
C LEU A 814 17.39 -26.24 -0.43
N ASP A 815 18.61 -26.53 -0.88
CA ASP A 815 19.84 -26.03 -0.23
C ASP A 815 20.16 -24.59 -0.63
N ASN A 816 19.43 -24.00 -1.57
CA ASN A 816 19.56 -22.58 -1.88
C ASN A 816 18.76 -21.74 -0.89
N SER A 817 19.26 -20.54 -0.54
CA SER A 817 18.44 -19.52 0.13
C SER A 817 17.40 -18.92 -0.83
N PHE A 818 16.29 -18.41 -0.29
CA PHE A 818 15.27 -17.73 -1.09
C PHE A 818 15.83 -16.60 -1.97
N PHE A 819 16.80 -15.84 -1.47
CA PHE A 819 17.44 -14.74 -2.22
C PHE A 819 18.48 -15.20 -3.25
N GLN A 820 19.01 -16.41 -3.14
CA GLN A 820 19.91 -16.98 -4.16
C GLN A 820 19.16 -17.43 -5.41
N VAL A 821 17.89 -17.81 -5.26
CA VAL A 821 17.02 -18.23 -6.38
C VAL A 821 16.20 -17.07 -6.96
N GLY A 822 16.58 -15.82 -6.67
CA GLY A 822 15.93 -14.62 -7.22
C GLY A 822 14.80 -14.04 -6.36
N GLY A 823 14.56 -14.57 -5.15
CA GLY A 823 13.65 -13.98 -4.19
C GLY A 823 14.09 -12.60 -3.70
N ASP A 824 13.11 -11.75 -3.38
CA ASP A 824 13.31 -10.41 -2.84
C ASP A 824 12.31 -10.09 -1.72
N SER A 825 12.33 -8.88 -1.15
CA SER A 825 11.42 -8.50 -0.06
C SER A 825 9.94 -8.51 -0.42
N LEU A 826 9.57 -8.27 -1.69
CA LEU A 826 8.18 -8.32 -2.14
C LEU A 826 7.74 -9.77 -2.29
N ASN A 827 8.57 -10.60 -2.91
CA ASN A 827 8.32 -12.04 -3.04
C ASN A 827 8.34 -12.73 -1.68
N ALA A 828 9.14 -12.26 -0.71
CA ALA A 828 9.16 -12.76 0.66
C ALA A 828 7.83 -12.50 1.37
N ARG A 829 7.24 -11.31 1.20
CA ARG A 829 5.89 -11.02 1.73
C ARG A 829 4.82 -11.88 1.08
N GLN A 830 4.86 -12.00 -0.25
CA GLN A 830 3.92 -12.87 -0.98
C GLN A 830 4.09 -14.33 -0.58
N LEU A 831 5.33 -14.78 -0.36
CA LEU A 831 5.64 -16.12 0.13
C LEU A 831 5.00 -16.33 1.50
N ALA A 832 5.25 -15.43 2.46
CA ALA A 832 4.66 -15.51 3.79
C ALA A 832 3.12 -15.49 3.74
N ALA A 833 2.52 -14.60 2.92
CA ALA A 833 1.08 -14.50 2.76
C ALA A 833 0.45 -15.73 2.10
N LYS A 834 1.13 -16.32 1.12
CA LYS A 834 0.66 -17.50 0.40
C LYS A 834 0.89 -18.79 1.18
N VAL A 835 1.98 -18.89 1.92
CA VAL A 835 2.19 -19.94 2.93
C VAL A 835 1.07 -19.87 3.98
N ARG A 836 0.70 -18.67 4.45
CA ARG A 836 -0.48 -18.45 5.30
C ARG A 836 -1.79 -18.89 4.66
N SER A 837 -2.01 -18.61 3.38
CA SER A 837 -3.24 -19.05 2.70
C SER A 837 -3.34 -20.57 2.51
N HIS A 838 -2.23 -21.30 2.60
CA HIS A 838 -2.19 -22.77 2.60
C HIS A 838 -2.20 -23.36 4.01
N GLY A 839 -2.49 -22.55 5.03
CA GLY A 839 -2.57 -23.01 6.40
C GLY A 839 -1.20 -23.28 7.02
N PHE A 840 -0.18 -22.46 6.75
CA PHE A 840 1.12 -22.46 7.42
C PHE A 840 1.49 -21.05 7.91
N SER A 841 2.03 -20.91 9.12
CA SER A 841 2.64 -19.64 9.55
C SER A 841 4.11 -19.59 9.14
N LEU A 842 4.51 -18.44 8.60
CA LEU A 842 5.89 -18.11 8.26
C LEU A 842 6.04 -16.60 8.44
N LEU A 843 6.96 -16.17 9.29
CA LEU A 843 7.26 -14.75 9.44
C LEU A 843 8.22 -14.32 8.33
N ALA A 844 8.09 -13.08 7.85
CA ALA A 844 9.06 -12.55 6.89
C ALA A 844 10.51 -12.61 7.43
N THR A 845 10.70 -12.43 8.74
CA THR A 845 12.01 -12.57 9.42
C THR A 845 12.62 -13.95 9.24
N ASP A 846 11.81 -15.01 9.26
CA ASP A 846 12.29 -16.38 9.03
C ASP A 846 12.91 -16.52 7.64
N ILE A 847 12.35 -15.84 6.63
CA ILE A 847 12.84 -15.85 5.25
C ILE A 847 14.21 -15.19 5.14
N PHE A 848 14.43 -14.09 5.89
CA PHE A 848 15.71 -13.38 5.91
C PHE A 848 16.80 -14.11 6.71
N GLU A 849 16.43 -14.83 7.76
CA GLU A 849 17.37 -15.55 8.61
C GLU A 849 17.70 -16.98 8.14
N ALA A 850 16.78 -17.65 7.44
CA ALA A 850 16.99 -19.00 6.96
C ALA A 850 18.08 -19.02 5.87
N SER A 851 19.13 -19.82 6.11
CA SER A 851 20.24 -19.98 5.16
C SER A 851 19.83 -20.76 3.91
N THR A 852 18.80 -21.59 3.99
CA THR A 852 18.32 -22.45 2.90
C THR A 852 16.79 -22.56 2.91
N LEU A 853 16.18 -22.88 1.76
CA LEU A 853 14.74 -23.17 1.66
C LEU A 853 14.37 -24.41 2.49
N ALA A 854 15.28 -25.37 2.66
CA ALA A 854 15.11 -26.49 3.59
C ALA A 854 14.96 -26.00 5.04
N SER A 855 15.86 -25.10 5.48
CA SER A 855 15.78 -24.49 6.81
C SER A 855 14.59 -23.54 6.95
N LEU A 856 14.10 -22.98 5.85
CA LEU A 856 12.90 -22.15 5.85
C LEU A 856 11.64 -23.01 5.97
N ALA A 857 11.60 -24.14 5.25
CA ALA A 857 10.52 -25.13 5.34
C ALA A 857 10.43 -25.72 6.75
N SER A 858 11.54 -25.93 7.45
CA SER A 858 11.53 -26.38 8.85
C SER A 858 11.04 -25.30 9.83
N ARG A 859 11.03 -24.03 9.43
CA ARG A 859 10.41 -22.92 10.19
C ARG A 859 8.94 -22.70 9.82
N MET A 860 8.46 -23.28 8.72
CA MET A 860 7.03 -23.29 8.40
C MET A 860 6.33 -24.15 9.44
N ARG A 861 5.66 -23.47 10.36
CA ARG A 861 4.75 -24.14 11.27
C ARG A 861 3.46 -24.30 10.52
N GLN A 862 2.84 -25.46 10.59
CA GLN A 862 1.48 -25.53 10.07
C GLN A 862 0.66 -24.54 10.89
N TYR A 863 -0.18 -23.76 10.23
CA TYR A 863 -1.39 -23.21 10.82
C TYR A 863 -2.36 -24.38 11.08
N ASN A 864 -1.82 -25.51 11.52
CA ASN A 864 -2.58 -26.53 12.19
C ASN A 864 -2.91 -25.93 13.51
N GLN A 865 -4.20 -25.96 13.81
CA GLN A 865 -4.70 -26.93 14.78
C GLN A 865 -3.94 -27.08 16.13
N THR A 866 -2.63 -27.30 16.05
CA THR A 866 -1.89 -28.24 16.87
C THR A 866 -0.34 -28.10 16.73
N ASP A 867 0.24 -26.90 16.59
CA ASP A 867 1.70 -26.69 16.81
C ASP A 867 1.97 -25.95 18.16
N SER A 868 1.55 -26.63 19.23
CA SER A 868 2.15 -26.57 20.56
C SER A 868 2.06 -27.97 21.14
N GLU A 869 2.78 -28.90 20.51
CA GLU A 869 3.48 -29.96 21.24
C GLU A 869 4.68 -29.34 21.96
N VAL A 870 4.39 -28.68 23.08
CA VAL A 870 5.31 -28.64 24.21
C VAL A 870 4.54 -29.24 25.37
N SER A 871 5.14 -30.28 25.96
CA SER A 871 4.62 -31.12 27.02
C SER A 871 3.61 -32.16 26.56
N THR A 872 4.07 -33.41 26.52
CA THR A 872 3.26 -34.64 26.57
C THR A 872 2.29 -34.57 27.74
N ALA A 873 1.14 -33.93 27.54
CA ALA A 873 -0.04 -34.12 28.38
C ALA A 873 -0.69 -35.44 27.95
N PRO A 874 -1.27 -36.24 28.87
CA PRO A 874 -1.78 -37.58 28.54
C PRO A 874 -2.79 -37.52 27.38
N GLU A 875 -2.64 -38.42 26.40
CA GLU A 875 -3.49 -38.56 25.19
C GLU A 875 -4.96 -38.97 25.47
N GLY A 876 -5.43 -38.92 26.72
CA GLY A 876 -6.82 -39.19 27.07
C GLY A 876 -7.70 -37.93 26.99
N ASP A 877 -9.01 -38.11 26.79
CA ASP A 877 -9.95 -37.04 27.10
C ASP A 877 -9.78 -36.68 28.59
N PRO A 878 -9.42 -35.42 28.95
CA PRO A 878 -9.28 -35.03 30.36
C PRO A 878 -10.59 -35.20 31.15
N PHE A 879 -11.72 -35.37 30.45
CA PHE A 879 -13.04 -35.57 31.03
C PHE A 879 -13.59 -36.99 30.79
N GLU A 880 -12.73 -37.94 30.39
CA GLU A 880 -13.11 -39.34 30.23
C GLU A 880 -13.77 -39.87 31.53
N GLY A 881 -14.89 -40.57 31.41
CA GLY A 881 -15.67 -41.07 32.55
C GLY A 881 -16.78 -40.12 33.04
N LEU A 882 -16.63 -38.80 32.88
CA LEU A 882 -17.61 -37.84 33.41
C LEU A 882 -18.99 -37.99 32.77
N LYS A 883 -19.03 -38.28 31.46
CA LYS A 883 -20.26 -38.60 30.76
C LYS A 883 -20.91 -39.86 31.32
N GLN A 884 -20.15 -40.93 31.55
CA GLN A 884 -20.65 -42.18 32.12
C GLN A 884 -21.19 -41.98 33.54
N GLU A 885 -20.52 -41.16 34.37
CA GLU A 885 -20.99 -40.79 35.70
C GLU A 885 -22.33 -40.07 35.65
N LEU A 886 -22.46 -39.03 34.81
CA LEU A 886 -23.71 -38.30 34.65
C LEU A 886 -24.84 -39.22 34.14
N LEU A 887 -24.55 -40.11 33.20
CA LEU A 887 -25.53 -41.06 32.68
C LEU A 887 -25.96 -42.13 33.70
N GLY A 888 -25.18 -42.37 34.75
CA GLY A 888 -25.53 -43.23 35.88
C GLY A 888 -26.50 -42.57 36.88
N GLU A 889 -26.46 -41.24 36.99
CA GLU A 889 -27.26 -40.42 37.90
C GLU A 889 -27.90 -39.24 37.13
N LEU A 890 -28.65 -39.56 36.08
CA LEU A 890 -29.17 -38.55 35.14
C LEU A 890 -30.23 -37.65 35.80
N PRO A 891 -30.05 -36.32 35.82
CA PRO A 891 -31.09 -35.39 36.26
C PRO A 891 -32.36 -35.49 35.41
N SER A 892 -33.52 -35.25 36.01
CA SER A 892 -34.83 -35.36 35.34
C SER A 892 -35.04 -34.38 34.17
N SER A 893 -34.21 -33.33 34.07
CA SER A 893 -34.23 -32.38 32.95
C SER A 893 -33.55 -32.92 31.69
N LEU A 894 -32.81 -34.03 31.78
CA LEU A 894 -32.05 -34.62 30.69
C LEU A 894 -32.63 -35.96 30.23
N VAL A 895 -32.46 -36.23 28.93
CA VAL A 895 -32.79 -37.51 28.31
C VAL A 895 -31.49 -38.16 27.86
N LYS A 896 -31.23 -39.39 28.32
CA LYS A 896 -29.96 -40.10 28.12
C LYS A 896 -29.51 -40.13 26.66
N GLU A 897 -30.44 -40.42 25.75
CA GLU A 897 -30.19 -40.55 24.32
C GLU A 897 -29.82 -39.21 23.66
N ASN A 898 -30.24 -38.09 24.26
CA ASN A 898 -29.99 -36.75 23.75
C ASN A 898 -28.67 -36.14 24.25
N VAL A 899 -27.90 -36.81 25.11
CA VAL A 899 -26.60 -36.31 25.59
C VAL A 899 -25.52 -36.59 24.54
N GLU A 900 -24.97 -35.53 23.94
CA GLU A 900 -23.87 -35.60 22.98
C GLU A 900 -22.50 -35.62 23.68
N ASP A 901 -22.24 -34.65 24.55
CA ASP A 901 -20.95 -34.47 25.22
C ASP A 901 -21.14 -33.88 26.63
N VAL A 902 -20.20 -34.13 27.54
CA VAL A 902 -20.25 -33.67 28.94
C VAL A 902 -18.85 -33.26 29.40
N TYR A 903 -18.71 -32.04 29.87
CA TYR A 903 -17.46 -31.54 30.44
C TYR A 903 -17.74 -30.48 31.53
N PRO A 904 -16.79 -30.22 32.46
CA PRO A 904 -16.94 -29.17 33.46
C PRO A 904 -17.14 -27.80 32.80
N ALA A 905 -18.05 -27.00 33.35
CA ALA A 905 -18.16 -25.59 32.97
C ALA A 905 -16.95 -24.82 33.51
N SER A 906 -16.41 -23.87 32.74
CA SER A 906 -15.37 -22.97 33.27
C SER A 906 -15.90 -22.12 34.42
N ASP A 907 -15.02 -21.54 35.24
CA ASP A 907 -15.43 -20.66 36.34
C ASP A 907 -16.32 -19.51 35.85
N MET A 908 -16.00 -18.93 34.69
CA MET A 908 -16.78 -17.85 34.09
C MET A 908 -18.15 -18.34 33.60
N GLN A 909 -18.25 -19.56 33.04
CA GLN A 909 -19.54 -20.16 32.68
C GLN A 909 -20.37 -20.46 33.93
N ALA A 910 -19.78 -21.13 34.91
CA ALA A 910 -20.46 -21.46 36.17
C ALA A 910 -20.95 -20.19 36.89
N ARG A 911 -20.17 -19.11 36.82
CA ARG A 911 -20.55 -17.78 37.31
C ARG A 911 -21.75 -17.22 36.55
N ALA A 912 -21.68 -17.16 35.22
CA ALA A 912 -22.77 -16.65 34.39
C ALA A 912 -24.11 -17.39 34.65
N ILE A 913 -24.05 -18.69 34.92
CA ILE A 913 -25.22 -19.50 35.29
C ILE A 913 -25.72 -19.15 36.69
N ARG A 914 -24.83 -19.07 37.70
CA ARG A 914 -25.19 -18.72 39.08
C ARG A 914 -25.80 -17.33 39.20
N THR A 915 -25.34 -16.38 38.40
CA THR A 915 -25.85 -15.00 38.39
C THR A 915 -26.96 -14.75 37.36
N HIS A 916 -27.51 -15.82 36.78
CA HIS A 916 -28.59 -15.80 35.81
C HIS A 916 -28.37 -14.84 34.62
N MET A 917 -27.15 -14.80 34.09
CA MET A 917 -26.80 -13.92 32.97
C MET A 917 -27.43 -14.38 31.66
N LEU A 918 -28.39 -13.61 31.17
CA LEU A 918 -29.16 -13.83 29.96
C LEU A 918 -29.33 -12.51 29.21
N ASP A 919 -28.77 -12.46 28.01
CA ASP A 919 -28.60 -11.23 27.23
C ASP A 919 -29.37 -11.29 25.91
N TYR A 920 -29.72 -10.11 25.40
CA TYR A 920 -30.57 -9.96 24.22
C TYR A 920 -29.92 -8.98 23.23
N PHE A 921 -29.85 -9.39 21.97
CA PHE A 921 -29.25 -8.66 20.86
C PHE A 921 -30.33 -8.35 19.81
N PRO A 922 -30.95 -7.16 19.85
CA PRO A 922 -31.90 -6.74 18.84
C PRO A 922 -31.19 -6.26 17.57
N PHE A 923 -31.60 -6.75 16.42
CA PHE A 923 -31.20 -6.27 15.10
C PHE A 923 -32.38 -5.56 14.44
N GLU A 924 -32.20 -4.29 14.06
CA GLU A 924 -33.17 -3.55 13.26
C GLU A 924 -32.96 -3.91 11.79
N ILE A 925 -33.93 -4.59 11.19
CA ILE A 925 -33.88 -5.03 9.80
C ILE A 925 -34.79 -4.13 8.97
N LYS A 926 -34.18 -3.44 8.01
CA LYS A 926 -34.86 -2.60 7.03
C LYS A 926 -34.71 -3.24 5.64
N GLY A 927 -35.84 -3.56 5.01
CA GLY A 927 -35.88 -4.24 3.70
C GLY A 927 -36.81 -5.46 3.68
N GLN A 928 -36.88 -6.11 2.51
CA GLN A 928 -37.62 -7.36 2.35
C GLN A 928 -36.85 -8.52 2.99
N LEU A 929 -37.54 -9.29 3.82
CA LEU A 929 -36.94 -10.40 4.56
C LEU A 929 -37.64 -11.72 4.22
N ASP A 930 -36.89 -12.71 3.76
CA ASP A 930 -37.36 -14.09 3.66
C ASP A 930 -37.33 -14.74 5.05
N ARG A 931 -38.51 -14.82 5.66
CA ARG A 931 -38.69 -15.33 7.01
C ARG A 931 -38.38 -16.82 7.14
N HIS A 932 -38.66 -17.60 6.10
CA HIS A 932 -38.36 -19.03 6.11
C HIS A 932 -36.86 -19.27 6.00
N GLN A 933 -36.18 -18.45 5.18
CA GLN A 933 -34.74 -18.47 5.06
C GLN A 933 -34.04 -18.04 6.37
N LEU A 934 -34.57 -17.01 7.06
CA LEU A 934 -34.06 -16.60 8.38
C LEU A 934 -34.25 -17.68 9.45
N GLN A 935 -35.43 -18.29 9.51
CA GLN A 935 -35.66 -19.43 10.40
C GLN A 935 -34.66 -20.56 10.09
N HIS A 936 -34.52 -20.93 8.81
CA HIS A 936 -33.58 -21.96 8.39
C HIS A 936 -32.12 -21.63 8.74
N ALA A 937 -31.73 -20.36 8.63
CA ALA A 937 -30.41 -19.88 9.01
C ALA A 937 -30.15 -20.08 10.52
N CYS A 938 -31.13 -19.71 11.36
CA CYS A 938 -31.06 -19.92 12.81
C CYS A 938 -30.97 -21.42 13.17
N GLU A 939 -31.75 -22.26 12.48
CA GLU A 939 -31.72 -23.72 12.67
C GLU A 939 -30.38 -24.32 12.25
N THR A 940 -29.80 -23.81 11.18
CA THR A 940 -28.48 -24.22 10.68
C THR A 940 -27.37 -23.83 11.62
N LEU A 941 -27.40 -22.61 12.20
CA LEU A 941 -26.46 -22.16 13.23
C LEU A 941 -26.47 -23.10 14.44
N ILE A 942 -27.64 -23.38 15.02
CA ILE A 942 -27.77 -24.29 16.19
C ILE A 942 -27.24 -25.69 15.88
N ARG A 943 -27.57 -26.21 14.69
CA ARG A 943 -27.13 -27.56 14.26
C ARG A 943 -25.61 -27.63 14.07
N ARG A 944 -25.00 -26.58 13.53
CA ARG A 944 -23.57 -26.53 13.21
C ARG A 944 -22.69 -26.07 14.37
N THR A 945 -23.26 -25.46 15.41
CA THR A 945 -22.51 -24.89 16.54
C THR A 945 -22.87 -25.60 17.85
N PRO A 946 -22.11 -26.63 18.28
CA PRO A 946 -22.47 -27.46 19.44
C PRO A 946 -22.71 -26.68 20.75
N VAL A 947 -21.95 -25.62 21.03
CA VAL A 947 -22.12 -24.82 22.26
C VAL A 947 -23.51 -24.20 22.38
N MET A 948 -24.18 -23.95 21.25
CA MET A 948 -25.55 -23.40 21.22
C MET A 948 -26.62 -24.42 21.65
N ARG A 949 -26.24 -25.70 21.76
CA ARG A 949 -27.07 -26.81 22.24
C ARG A 949 -26.72 -27.20 23.68
N SER A 950 -25.90 -26.41 24.36
CA SER A 950 -25.47 -26.71 25.73
C SER A 950 -26.49 -26.29 26.78
N VAL A 951 -26.58 -27.11 27.84
CA VAL A 951 -27.30 -26.82 29.09
C VAL A 951 -26.34 -26.99 30.26
N PHE A 952 -26.67 -26.40 31.40
CA PHE A 952 -25.80 -26.36 32.57
C PHE A 952 -26.50 -27.00 33.77
N ILE A 953 -25.84 -27.98 34.39
CA ILE A 953 -26.39 -28.75 35.50
C ILE A 953 -25.41 -28.76 36.68
N ASN A 954 -25.93 -28.69 37.89
CA ASN A 954 -25.13 -28.94 39.09
C ASN A 954 -25.13 -30.45 39.38
N PHE A 955 -23.97 -31.08 39.27
CA PHE A 955 -23.78 -32.51 39.50
C PHE A 955 -22.67 -32.70 40.55
N ARG A 956 -23.03 -33.30 41.70
CA ARG A 956 -22.10 -33.54 42.83
C ARG A 956 -21.32 -32.29 43.26
N GLY A 957 -21.98 -31.13 43.25
CA GLY A 957 -21.38 -29.84 43.65
C GLY A 957 -20.55 -29.14 42.56
N LYS A 958 -20.39 -29.75 41.39
CA LYS A 958 -19.70 -29.16 40.24
C LYS A 958 -20.70 -28.76 39.16
N MET A 959 -20.48 -27.62 38.52
CA MET A 959 -21.26 -27.21 37.37
C MET A 959 -20.73 -27.90 36.11
N LEU A 960 -21.57 -28.68 35.43
CA LEU A 960 -21.23 -29.33 34.18
C LEU A 960 -21.94 -28.65 33.02
N GLN A 961 -21.23 -28.51 31.90
CA GLN A 961 -21.81 -28.20 30.61
C GLN A 961 -22.14 -29.51 29.89
N VAL A 962 -23.41 -29.66 29.53
CA VAL A 962 -23.93 -30.83 28.80
C VAL A 962 -24.36 -30.37 27.43
N THR A 963 -23.69 -30.86 26.40
CA THR A 963 -24.07 -30.58 25.00
C THR A 963 -25.10 -31.60 24.55
N LEU A 964 -26.24 -31.13 24.04
CA LEU A 964 -27.35 -31.98 23.59
C LEU A 964 -27.27 -32.26 22.10
N ARG A 965 -27.62 -33.46 21.65
CA ARG A 965 -27.64 -33.87 20.22
C ARG A 965 -28.61 -33.04 19.40
N SER A 966 -29.78 -32.76 19.96
CA SER A 966 -30.76 -31.88 19.35
C SER A 966 -31.45 -31.04 20.42
N VAL A 967 -31.81 -29.81 20.02
CA VAL A 967 -32.64 -28.91 20.81
C VAL A 967 -33.80 -28.48 19.94
N ALA A 968 -34.99 -28.36 20.53
CA ALA A 968 -36.11 -27.74 19.84
C ALA A 968 -35.76 -26.27 19.60
N ILE A 969 -35.63 -25.86 18.34
CA ILE A 969 -35.19 -24.51 17.97
C ILE A 969 -36.32 -23.53 18.32
N PRO A 970 -36.14 -22.66 19.33
CA PRO A 970 -37.19 -21.77 19.76
C PRO A 970 -37.15 -20.50 18.90
N TYR A 971 -37.56 -20.66 17.64
CA TYR A 971 -37.85 -19.56 16.73
C TYR A 971 -39.30 -19.13 16.91
N LYS A 972 -39.52 -17.84 17.17
CA LYS A 972 -40.85 -17.29 17.40
C LYS A 972 -41.06 -16.03 16.57
N GLU A 973 -42.19 -15.94 15.88
CA GLU A 973 -42.62 -14.70 15.26
C GLU A 973 -43.67 -13.99 16.13
N LEU A 974 -43.54 -12.67 16.23
CA LEU A 974 -44.47 -11.78 16.92
C LEU A 974 -44.89 -10.65 15.97
N THR A 975 -46.11 -10.18 16.10
CA THR A 975 -46.59 -8.99 15.39
C THR A 975 -46.54 -7.80 16.35
N ILE A 976 -45.81 -6.75 15.98
CA ILE A 976 -45.78 -5.46 16.67
C ILE A 976 -47.09 -4.73 16.33
N PRO A 977 -47.84 -4.22 17.33
CA PRO A 977 -49.05 -3.44 17.07
C PRO A 977 -48.76 -2.22 16.18
N THR A 978 -49.67 -1.91 15.27
CA THR A 978 -49.55 -0.75 14.38
C THR A 978 -49.52 0.55 15.19
N GLY A 979 -48.51 1.39 14.98
CA GLY A 979 -48.31 2.68 15.67
C GLY A 979 -47.28 2.64 16.81
N GLU A 980 -46.87 1.46 17.28
CA GLU A 980 -45.78 1.31 18.24
C GLU A 980 -44.41 1.44 17.54
N ASP A 981 -43.45 2.07 18.21
CA ASP A 981 -42.05 2.08 17.76
C ASP A 981 -41.45 0.65 17.89
N PRO A 982 -40.90 0.06 16.82
CA PRO A 982 -40.47 -1.34 16.84
C PRO A 982 -39.42 -1.65 17.90
N LEU A 983 -38.43 -0.78 18.06
CA LEU A 983 -37.35 -1.00 19.01
C LEU A 983 -37.83 -0.84 20.46
N SER A 984 -38.66 0.17 20.73
CA SER A 984 -39.27 0.38 22.05
C SER A 984 -40.19 -0.78 22.45
N TRP A 985 -41.01 -1.29 21.52
CA TRP A 985 -41.85 -2.46 21.76
C TRP A 985 -41.00 -3.71 22.02
N ALA A 986 -39.94 -3.93 21.25
CA ALA A 986 -39.00 -5.03 21.46
C ALA A 986 -38.34 -4.95 22.84
N ARG A 987 -37.93 -3.76 23.31
CA ARG A 987 -37.39 -3.56 24.67
C ARG A 987 -38.38 -3.96 25.77
N LEU A 988 -39.67 -3.62 25.62
CA LEU A 988 -40.72 -4.06 26.56
C LEU A 988 -40.93 -5.57 26.53
N HIS A 989 -40.91 -6.18 25.34
CA HIS A 989 -41.01 -7.63 25.19
C HIS A 989 -39.85 -8.36 25.89
N ILE A 990 -38.63 -7.86 25.70
CA ILE A 990 -37.41 -8.39 26.33
C ILE A 990 -37.49 -8.28 27.86
N ALA A 991 -37.92 -7.13 28.39
CA ALA A 991 -38.08 -6.95 29.83
C ALA A 991 -39.07 -7.94 30.46
N GLU A 992 -40.13 -8.30 29.73
CA GLU A 992 -41.12 -9.30 30.17
C GLU A 992 -40.63 -10.75 30.02
N ASP A 993 -39.85 -11.06 28.97
CA ASP A 993 -39.24 -12.38 28.79
C ASP A 993 -38.17 -12.68 29.84
N LYS A 994 -37.39 -11.66 30.24
CA LYS A 994 -36.35 -11.77 31.27
C LYS A 994 -36.92 -12.20 32.63
N LYS A 995 -38.14 -11.77 32.98
CA LYS A 995 -38.84 -12.16 34.23
C LYS A 995 -39.27 -13.65 34.25
N LYS A 996 -39.37 -14.30 33.09
CA LYS A 996 -39.92 -15.67 32.95
C LYS A 996 -38.85 -16.76 32.96
N THR A 997 -37.58 -16.40 32.85
CA THR A 997 -36.50 -17.38 32.64
C THR A 997 -35.76 -17.62 33.95
N ALA A 998 -35.83 -18.85 34.50
CA ALA A 998 -35.28 -19.18 35.82
C ALA A 998 -34.20 -20.27 35.81
N ALA A 999 -34.12 -21.12 34.77
CA ALA A 999 -33.27 -22.31 34.80
C ALA A 999 -32.48 -22.49 33.50
N PHE A 1000 -31.23 -22.94 33.65
CA PHE A 1000 -30.30 -23.27 32.56
C PHE A 1000 -30.08 -24.78 32.39
N ASP A 1001 -30.86 -25.58 33.10
CA ASP A 1001 -30.94 -27.04 32.95
C ASP A 1001 -31.64 -27.49 31.66
N ARG A 1002 -32.08 -26.51 30.85
CA ARG A 1002 -32.77 -26.63 29.57
C ARG A 1002 -32.25 -25.55 28.60
N PRO A 1003 -32.35 -25.75 27.28
CA PRO A 1003 -31.88 -24.75 26.32
C PRO A 1003 -32.59 -23.41 26.48
N THR A 1004 -31.80 -22.34 26.68
CA THR A 1004 -32.32 -20.97 26.86
C THR A 1004 -32.02 -20.03 25.68
N ILE A 1005 -31.30 -20.49 24.64
CA ILE A 1005 -31.22 -19.75 23.38
C ILE A 1005 -32.63 -19.45 22.83
N ARG A 1006 -32.85 -18.29 22.21
CA ARG A 1006 -34.13 -17.95 21.55
C ARG A 1006 -33.94 -16.96 20.42
N PHE A 1007 -34.65 -17.19 19.33
CA PHE A 1007 -34.72 -16.28 18.19
C PHE A 1007 -36.15 -15.74 18.08
N THR A 1008 -36.31 -14.43 18.15
CA THR A 1008 -37.64 -13.80 18.07
C THR A 1008 -37.66 -12.76 16.95
N LEU A 1009 -38.47 -12.98 15.92
CA LEU A 1009 -38.71 -12.00 14.86
C LEU A 1009 -39.98 -11.20 15.18
N CYS A 1010 -39.83 -9.91 15.47
CA CYS A 1010 -40.90 -8.97 15.75
C CYS A 1010 -41.21 -8.15 14.48
N ARG A 1011 -42.42 -8.30 13.94
CA ARG A 1011 -42.82 -7.74 12.64
C ARG A 1011 -43.72 -6.52 12.81
N GLN A 1012 -43.34 -5.37 12.26
CA GLN A 1012 -44.23 -4.20 12.18
C GLN A 1012 -44.86 -4.07 10.79
N SER A 1013 -44.08 -4.29 9.73
CA SER A 1013 -44.52 -4.22 8.33
C SER A 1013 -43.78 -5.26 7.47
N LEU A 1014 -43.95 -5.23 6.14
CA LEU A 1014 -43.16 -6.06 5.22
C LEU A 1014 -41.69 -5.63 5.14
N GLN A 1015 -41.38 -4.38 5.51
CA GLN A 1015 -40.06 -3.74 5.30
C GLN A 1015 -39.31 -3.43 6.59
N HIS A 1016 -39.96 -3.59 7.75
CA HIS A 1016 -39.37 -3.20 9.04
C HIS A 1016 -39.65 -4.26 10.09
N HIS A 1017 -38.57 -4.87 10.58
CA HIS A 1017 -38.59 -5.97 11.54
C HIS A 1017 -37.52 -5.74 12.61
N ILE A 1018 -37.76 -6.24 13.83
CA ILE A 1018 -36.72 -6.37 14.86
C ILE A 1018 -36.46 -7.86 15.05
N PHE A 1019 -35.23 -8.29 14.84
CA PHE A 1019 -34.80 -9.66 15.08
C PHE A 1019 -34.00 -9.74 16.38
N ILE A 1020 -34.52 -10.44 17.38
CA ILE A 1020 -33.93 -10.54 18.71
C ILE A 1020 -33.25 -11.89 18.85
N VAL A 1021 -31.95 -11.87 19.09
CA VAL A 1021 -31.15 -13.05 19.45
C VAL A 1021 -30.93 -13.06 20.96
N ARG A 1022 -31.44 -14.07 21.65
CA ARG A 1022 -31.27 -14.25 23.11
C ARG A 1022 -30.25 -15.33 23.39
N LEU A 1023 -29.21 -15.02 24.16
CA LEU A 1023 -28.12 -15.93 24.50
C LEU A 1023 -27.83 -15.91 26.01
N PRO A 1024 -27.72 -17.06 26.69
CA PRO A 1024 -27.14 -17.11 28.03
C PRO A 1024 -25.64 -16.81 27.95
N HIS A 1025 -25.10 -15.94 28.82
CA HIS A 1025 -23.69 -15.53 28.72
C HIS A 1025 -22.71 -16.72 28.84
N ALA A 1026 -23.12 -17.84 29.44
CA ALA A 1026 -22.33 -19.06 29.51
C ALA A 1026 -22.00 -19.71 28.14
N ILE A 1027 -22.64 -19.31 27.04
CA ILE A 1027 -22.39 -19.87 25.69
C ILE A 1027 -21.83 -18.87 24.69
N TYR A 1028 -21.58 -17.62 25.09
CA TYR A 1028 -21.07 -16.59 24.19
C TYR A 1028 -20.19 -15.58 24.93
N ASP A 1029 -19.32 -14.89 24.19
CA ASP A 1029 -18.64 -13.66 24.62
C ASP A 1029 -18.76 -12.58 23.53
N GLY A 1030 -18.37 -11.34 23.83
CA GLY A 1030 -18.48 -10.23 22.88
C GLY A 1030 -17.71 -10.48 21.57
N SER A 1031 -16.57 -11.17 21.63
CA SER A 1031 -15.74 -11.47 20.46
C SER A 1031 -16.42 -12.38 19.44
N CYS A 1032 -17.25 -13.34 19.89
CA CYS A 1032 -17.93 -14.26 18.97
C CYS A 1032 -19.24 -13.73 18.37
N LEU A 1033 -19.77 -12.59 18.83
CA LEU A 1033 -21.03 -12.03 18.32
C LEU A 1033 -20.97 -11.74 16.82
N GLU A 1034 -19.82 -11.28 16.33
CA GLU A 1034 -19.59 -11.08 14.89
C GLU A 1034 -19.63 -12.41 14.12
N GLN A 1035 -19.07 -13.48 14.68
CA GLN A 1035 -19.11 -14.81 14.06
C GLN A 1035 -20.52 -15.40 14.05
N VAL A 1036 -21.30 -15.18 15.12
CA VAL A 1036 -22.71 -15.55 15.17
C VAL A 1036 -23.48 -14.83 14.06
N ALA A 1037 -23.28 -13.52 13.89
CA ALA A 1037 -23.91 -12.75 12.82
C ALA A 1037 -23.49 -13.25 11.42
N LYS A 1038 -22.19 -13.45 11.18
CA LYS A 1038 -21.66 -13.98 9.91
C LYS A 1038 -22.22 -15.35 9.57
N GLN A 1039 -22.34 -16.26 10.55
CA GLN A 1039 -22.90 -17.58 10.31
C GLN A 1039 -24.40 -17.53 10.00
N ILE A 1040 -25.17 -16.64 10.64
CA ILE A 1040 -26.57 -16.42 10.29
C ILE A 1040 -26.68 -15.88 8.86
N SER A 1041 -25.88 -14.88 8.50
CA SER A 1041 -25.84 -14.31 7.15
C SER A 1041 -25.44 -15.33 6.08
N ALA A 1042 -24.36 -16.09 6.30
CA ALA A 1042 -23.93 -17.12 5.39
C ALA A 1042 -25.01 -18.20 5.20
N ALA A 1043 -25.61 -18.68 6.31
CA ALA A 1043 -26.68 -19.67 6.24
C ALA A 1043 -27.94 -19.13 5.55
N TYR A 1044 -28.29 -17.86 5.78
CA TYR A 1044 -29.40 -17.19 5.10
C TYR A 1044 -29.14 -17.10 3.59
N ASN A 1045 -27.94 -16.70 3.18
CA ASN A 1045 -27.57 -16.56 1.78
C ASN A 1045 -27.18 -17.89 1.10
N ALA A 1046 -27.42 -19.05 1.76
CA ALA A 1046 -27.04 -20.39 1.29
C ALA A 1046 -25.54 -20.53 0.94
N GLN A 1047 -24.68 -19.76 1.62
CA GLN A 1047 -23.23 -19.81 1.51
C GLN A 1047 -22.66 -20.85 2.49
N THR A 1048 -21.42 -21.29 2.23
CA THR A 1048 -20.70 -22.17 3.15
C THR A 1048 -20.42 -21.44 4.47
N LEU A 1049 -20.80 -22.05 5.60
CA LEU A 1049 -20.48 -21.49 6.92
C LEU A 1049 -18.97 -21.57 7.15
N PRO A 1050 -18.35 -20.53 7.74
CA PRO A 1050 -16.95 -20.59 8.18
C PRO A 1050 -16.70 -21.79 9.10
N GLU A 1051 -15.65 -22.56 8.86
CA GLU A 1051 -15.22 -23.62 9.78
C GLU A 1051 -14.45 -23.00 10.95
N ALA A 1052 -14.87 -23.32 12.17
CA ALA A 1052 -14.19 -22.96 13.41
C ALA A 1052 -14.15 -24.18 14.34
N PRO A 1053 -13.13 -24.30 15.23
CA PRO A 1053 -13.16 -25.30 16.28
C PRO A 1053 -14.43 -25.17 17.13
N ASP A 1054 -14.96 -26.31 17.57
CA ASP A 1054 -16.01 -26.26 18.57
C ASP A 1054 -15.47 -25.83 19.95
N PHE A 1055 -16.37 -25.34 20.80
CA PHE A 1055 -16.02 -24.93 22.15
C PHE A 1055 -15.54 -26.10 23.04
N ALA A 1056 -15.92 -27.33 22.72
CA ALA A 1056 -15.56 -28.50 23.51
C ALA A 1056 -14.07 -28.84 23.35
N ALA A 1057 -13.52 -28.68 22.13
CA ALA A 1057 -12.09 -28.76 21.86
C ALA A 1057 -11.32 -27.69 22.65
N TYR A 1058 -11.88 -26.48 22.72
CA TYR A 1058 -11.35 -25.38 23.54
C TYR A 1058 -11.35 -25.71 25.04
N ALA A 1059 -12.46 -26.20 25.59
CA ALA A 1059 -12.56 -26.59 27.00
C ALA A 1059 -11.54 -27.68 27.37
N ARG A 1060 -11.41 -28.71 26.51
CA ARG A 1060 -10.43 -29.79 26.68
C ARG A 1060 -8.99 -29.28 26.60
N ARG A 1061 -8.68 -28.34 25.70
CA ARG A 1061 -7.35 -27.73 25.61
C ARG A 1061 -7.03 -26.90 26.85
N CYS A 1062 -7.98 -26.11 27.34
CA CYS A 1062 -7.81 -25.37 28.59
C CYS A 1062 -7.49 -26.30 29.77
N ALA A 1063 -8.23 -27.40 29.91
CA ALA A 1063 -7.95 -28.40 30.94
C ALA A 1063 -6.55 -29.03 30.81
N ARG A 1064 -6.08 -29.32 29.58
CA ARG A 1064 -4.71 -29.82 29.35
C ARG A 1064 -3.62 -28.80 29.67
N LEU A 1065 -3.91 -27.50 29.54
CA LEU A 1065 -2.96 -26.42 29.84
C LEU A 1065 -2.85 -26.13 31.34
N ARG A 1066 -3.72 -26.69 32.20
CA ARG A 1066 -3.62 -26.64 33.68
C ARG A 1066 -2.53 -27.57 34.20
N THR A 1067 -1.31 -27.35 33.73
CA THR A 1067 -0.13 -28.14 34.09
C THR A 1067 0.37 -27.78 35.50
N PRO A 1068 1.16 -28.66 36.14
CA PRO A 1068 1.88 -28.32 37.37
C PRO A 1068 2.70 -27.02 37.23
N SER A 1069 3.33 -26.79 36.07
CA SER A 1069 4.07 -25.56 35.78
C SER A 1069 3.20 -24.30 35.80
N ALA A 1070 1.95 -24.39 35.32
CA ALA A 1070 1.00 -23.28 35.43
C ALA A 1070 0.66 -22.97 36.90
N MET A 1071 0.47 -24.00 37.72
CA MET A 1071 0.25 -23.84 39.16
C MET A 1071 1.49 -23.30 39.87
N ASP A 1072 2.69 -23.69 39.45
CA ASP A 1072 3.95 -23.17 39.99
C ASP A 1072 4.14 -21.69 39.67
N PHE A 1073 3.79 -21.26 38.45
CA PHE A 1073 3.77 -19.83 38.10
C PHE A 1073 2.85 -19.05 39.03
N TRP A 1074 1.60 -19.47 39.18
CA TRP A 1074 0.64 -18.79 40.05
C TRP A 1074 1.06 -18.84 41.52
N ARG A 1075 1.65 -19.94 41.99
CA ARG A 1075 2.14 -20.06 43.37
C ARG A 1075 3.28 -19.08 43.66
N ASN A 1076 4.20 -18.92 42.72
CA ASN A 1076 5.28 -17.94 42.83
C ASN A 1076 4.74 -16.50 42.73
N PHE A 1077 3.80 -16.26 41.82
CA PHE A 1077 3.19 -14.94 41.62
C PHE A 1077 2.37 -14.48 42.84
N LEU A 1078 1.66 -15.41 43.49
CA LEU A 1078 0.78 -15.17 44.64
C LEU A 1078 1.46 -15.37 46.01
N ALA A 1079 2.75 -15.74 46.03
CA ALA A 1079 3.49 -15.95 47.28
C ALA A 1079 3.40 -14.70 48.19
N GLU A 1080 3.04 -14.92 49.45
CA GLU A 1080 2.92 -13.88 50.48
C GLU A 1080 1.92 -12.74 50.13
N SER A 1081 1.02 -12.97 49.17
CA SER A 1081 -0.01 -11.98 48.80
C SER A 1081 -1.31 -12.18 49.59
N GLU A 1082 -2.13 -11.13 49.63
CA GLU A 1082 -3.50 -11.17 50.13
C GLU A 1082 -4.42 -10.42 49.16
N VAL A 1083 -5.67 -10.89 49.02
CA VAL A 1083 -6.68 -10.18 48.23
C VAL A 1083 -6.91 -8.78 48.82
N THR A 1084 -6.87 -7.75 47.98
CA THR A 1084 -7.14 -6.38 48.44
C THR A 1084 -8.61 -6.20 48.70
N ARG A 1085 -8.97 -6.03 49.98
CA ARG A 1085 -10.34 -5.85 50.44
C ARG A 1085 -10.72 -4.38 50.49
N LEU A 1086 -11.91 -4.04 50.00
CA LEU A 1086 -12.50 -2.71 50.14
C LEU A 1086 -13.58 -2.72 51.25
N PRO A 1087 -13.80 -1.61 51.97
CA PRO A 1087 -14.89 -1.52 52.93
C PRO A 1087 -16.24 -1.61 52.21
N HIS A 1088 -16.96 -2.70 52.44
CA HIS A 1088 -18.27 -2.96 51.84
C HIS A 1088 -19.14 -3.79 52.80
N ALA A 1089 -20.46 -3.74 52.60
CA ALA A 1089 -21.40 -4.53 53.39
C ALA A 1089 -21.28 -6.03 53.04
N SER A 1090 -21.36 -6.90 54.04
CA SER A 1090 -21.28 -8.37 53.86
C SER A 1090 -22.50 -8.97 53.16
N LYS A 1091 -23.61 -8.24 53.06
CA LYS A 1091 -24.82 -8.60 52.32
C LYS A 1091 -25.29 -7.40 51.51
N GLY A 1092 -25.55 -7.62 50.22
CA GLY A 1092 -26.31 -6.70 49.38
C GLY A 1092 -27.35 -7.47 48.57
N ASP A 1093 -28.26 -6.74 47.94
CA ASP A 1093 -29.33 -7.33 47.14
C ASP A 1093 -28.78 -7.89 45.81
N GLU A 1094 -29.51 -8.82 45.18
CA GLU A 1094 -29.08 -9.42 43.90
C GLU A 1094 -29.19 -8.46 42.70
N VAL A 1095 -29.75 -7.27 42.90
CA VAL A 1095 -29.90 -6.22 41.89
C VAL A 1095 -28.56 -5.51 41.69
N ALA A 1096 -28.10 -5.42 40.43
CA ALA A 1096 -26.89 -4.66 40.13
C ALA A 1096 -27.17 -3.17 39.93
N VAL A 1097 -26.27 -2.33 40.43
CA VAL A 1097 -26.26 -0.87 40.28
C VAL A 1097 -25.03 -0.48 39.45
N ILE A 1098 -25.23 0.45 38.51
CA ILE A 1098 -24.19 1.02 37.66
C ILE A 1098 -23.90 2.44 38.14
N TYR A 1099 -22.63 2.75 38.36
CA TYR A 1099 -22.14 4.12 38.51
C TYR A 1099 -21.34 4.49 37.25
N PRO A 1100 -21.92 5.28 36.33
CA PRO A 1100 -21.25 5.65 35.10
C PRO A 1100 -20.21 6.73 35.34
N GLY A 1101 -19.18 6.74 34.49
CA GLY A 1101 -18.21 7.81 34.39
C GLY A 1101 -17.64 7.85 32.98
N GLU A 1102 -17.07 8.98 32.62
CA GLU A 1102 -16.48 9.16 31.30
C GLU A 1102 -15.23 10.00 31.45
N CYS A 1103 -14.19 9.66 30.70
CA CYS A 1103 -13.00 10.47 30.58
C CYS A 1103 -12.49 10.49 29.14
N SER A 1104 -11.61 11.43 28.84
CA SER A 1104 -10.92 11.51 27.54
C SER A 1104 -9.42 11.25 27.78
N PRO A 1105 -9.02 9.98 28.02
CA PRO A 1105 -7.62 9.67 28.23
C PRO A 1105 -6.82 9.88 26.94
N ARG A 1106 -5.56 10.31 27.06
CA ARG A 1106 -4.60 10.24 25.96
C ARG A 1106 -4.32 8.81 25.56
N SER A 1107 -3.66 8.61 24.43
CA SER A 1107 -3.15 7.26 24.13
C SER A 1107 -2.10 6.81 25.13
N PRO A 1108 -2.07 5.52 25.47
CA PRO A 1108 -1.02 4.95 26.27
C PRO A 1108 0.37 5.11 25.64
N PRO A 1109 1.42 5.12 26.45
CA PRO A 1109 2.80 5.00 26.01
C PRO A 1109 3.09 3.83 25.01
N PRO A 1110 4.02 3.93 24.03
CA PRO A 1110 4.51 2.83 23.20
C PRO A 1110 4.84 1.55 23.94
N GLY A 1111 4.28 0.45 23.45
CA GLY A 1111 4.39 -0.87 24.05
C GLY A 1111 3.51 -1.08 25.29
N ILE A 1112 2.75 -0.08 25.73
CA ILE A 1112 1.73 -0.19 26.77
C ILE A 1112 0.35 -0.20 26.11
N THR A 1113 -0.51 -1.13 26.51
CA THR A 1113 -1.89 -1.17 26.03
C THR A 1113 -2.82 -0.31 26.89
N MET A 1114 -3.97 0.10 26.36
CA MET A 1114 -4.98 0.82 27.16
C MET A 1114 -5.46 -0.02 28.34
N ALA A 1115 -5.61 -1.34 28.14
CA ALA A 1115 -5.91 -2.29 29.22
C ALA A 1115 -4.87 -2.24 30.36
N THR A 1116 -3.58 -2.09 30.03
CA THR A 1116 -2.53 -1.94 31.04
C THR A 1116 -2.62 -0.60 31.78
N ALA A 1117 -2.92 0.49 31.08
CA ALA A 1117 -3.12 1.80 31.71
C ALA A 1117 -4.31 1.80 32.68
N ILE A 1118 -5.42 1.19 32.28
CA ILE A 1118 -6.61 1.02 33.12
C ILE A 1118 -6.28 0.20 34.37
N LYS A 1119 -5.54 -0.91 34.24
CA LYS A 1119 -5.07 -1.70 35.38
C LYS A 1119 -4.19 -0.90 36.33
N ALA A 1120 -3.29 -0.07 35.80
CA ALA A 1120 -2.42 0.78 36.60
C ALA A 1120 -3.22 1.81 37.39
N ALA A 1121 -4.16 2.50 36.74
CA ALA A 1121 -5.02 3.49 37.39
C ALA A 1121 -5.88 2.83 38.49
N TRP A 1122 -6.45 1.65 38.22
CA TRP A 1122 -7.21 0.92 39.23
C TRP A 1122 -6.36 0.46 40.42
N ALA A 1123 -5.16 -0.08 40.16
CA ALA A 1123 -4.22 -0.45 41.21
C ALA A 1123 -3.87 0.74 42.13
N TRP A 1124 -3.74 1.93 41.54
CA TRP A 1124 -3.46 3.16 42.29
C TRP A 1124 -4.63 3.60 43.16
N VAL A 1125 -5.86 3.55 42.63
CA VAL A 1125 -7.08 3.82 43.42
C VAL A 1125 -7.17 2.86 44.61
N LEU A 1126 -6.92 1.57 44.40
CA LEU A 1126 -6.90 0.58 45.49
C LEU A 1126 -5.82 0.88 46.53
N HIS A 1127 -4.61 1.25 46.09
CA HIS A 1127 -3.52 1.65 46.98
C HIS A 1127 -3.91 2.83 47.86
N LYS A 1128 -4.48 3.88 47.26
CA LYS A 1128 -4.92 5.09 47.99
C LYS A 1128 -6.05 4.81 48.95
N ARG A 1129 -7.02 3.98 48.57
CA ARG A 1129 -8.20 3.68 49.40
C ARG A 1129 -7.92 2.69 50.54
N THR A 1130 -6.93 1.82 50.40
CA THR A 1130 -6.60 0.80 51.41
C THR A 1130 -5.33 1.09 52.21
N GLY A 1131 -4.46 1.97 51.71
CA GLY A 1131 -3.14 2.23 52.28
C GLY A 1131 -2.14 1.09 52.07
N LYS A 1132 -2.50 0.03 51.34
CA LYS A 1132 -1.62 -1.13 51.11
C LYS A 1132 -0.61 -0.86 49.99
N LEU A 1133 0.64 -1.23 50.22
CA LEU A 1133 1.71 -1.17 49.20
C LEU A 1133 1.73 -2.39 48.27
N ASP A 1134 1.03 -3.46 48.62
CA ASP A 1134 0.82 -4.64 47.77
C ASP A 1134 -0.69 -4.75 47.55
N VAL A 1135 -1.11 -4.53 46.30
CA VAL A 1135 -2.53 -4.63 45.92
C VAL A 1135 -2.76 -5.76 44.94
N LEU A 1136 -3.88 -6.45 45.10
CA LEU A 1136 -4.27 -7.61 44.31
C LEU A 1136 -5.76 -7.53 43.97
N PHE A 1137 -6.05 -7.57 42.68
CA PHE A 1137 -7.40 -7.52 42.11
C PHE A 1137 -7.50 -8.43 40.87
N GLY A 1138 -8.69 -8.62 40.33
CA GLY A 1138 -8.89 -9.44 39.14
C GLY A 1138 -8.83 -8.66 37.83
N GLN A 1139 -8.44 -9.35 36.76
CA GLN A 1139 -8.71 -8.90 35.39
C GLN A 1139 -9.52 -9.96 34.66
N VAL A 1140 -10.49 -9.52 33.84
CA VAL A 1140 -11.13 -10.38 32.85
C VAL A 1140 -10.28 -10.34 31.57
N GLY A 1141 -9.77 -11.49 31.15
CA GLY A 1141 -8.99 -11.64 29.92
C GLY A 1141 -9.64 -12.64 28.97
N SER A 1142 -9.38 -12.47 27.66
CA SER A 1142 -9.76 -13.47 26.67
C SER A 1142 -8.66 -14.53 26.53
N THR A 1143 -9.03 -15.79 26.71
CA THR A 1143 -8.15 -16.95 26.56
C THR A 1143 -8.09 -17.45 25.12
N ARG A 1144 -8.65 -16.72 24.15
CA ARG A 1144 -8.56 -17.06 22.72
C ARG A 1144 -7.14 -17.01 22.16
N GLY A 1145 -6.19 -16.45 22.91
CA GLY A 1145 -4.75 -16.49 22.58
C GLY A 1145 -4.08 -17.85 22.78
N ILE A 1146 -4.81 -18.87 23.28
CA ILE A 1146 -4.28 -20.23 23.36
C ILE A 1146 -4.04 -20.82 21.98
N ASP A 1147 -3.10 -21.75 21.92
CA ASP A 1147 -2.78 -22.47 20.69
C ASP A 1147 -3.86 -23.52 20.35
N ILE A 1148 -4.96 -23.00 19.79
CA ILE A 1148 -5.99 -23.69 19.01
C ILE A 1148 -6.21 -22.80 17.78
N PRO A 1149 -5.84 -23.23 16.59
CA PRO A 1149 -6.08 -22.39 15.42
C PRO A 1149 -7.56 -22.22 15.08
N GLY A 1150 -7.89 -21.04 14.58
CA GLY A 1150 -9.28 -20.59 14.59
C GLY A 1150 -9.82 -20.29 16.00
N ALA A 1151 -8.99 -20.22 17.06
CA ALA A 1151 -9.45 -19.83 18.41
C ALA A 1151 -10.16 -18.48 18.43
N THR A 1152 -9.75 -17.55 17.57
CA THR A 1152 -10.41 -16.26 17.39
C THR A 1152 -11.85 -16.40 16.90
N ASP A 1153 -12.17 -17.48 16.18
CA ASP A 1153 -13.47 -17.72 15.55
C ASP A 1153 -14.36 -18.68 16.35
N ILE A 1154 -13.88 -19.21 17.48
CA ILE A 1154 -14.66 -20.11 18.34
C ILE A 1154 -15.92 -19.41 18.84
N ILE A 1155 -17.07 -20.02 18.69
CA ILE A 1155 -18.29 -19.53 19.34
C ILE A 1155 -18.37 -20.16 20.73
N GLY A 1156 -18.43 -19.33 21.78
CA GLY A 1156 -18.40 -19.76 23.17
C GLY A 1156 -17.91 -18.68 24.14
N LEU A 1157 -18.00 -18.94 25.45
CA LEU A 1157 -17.47 -18.05 26.49
C LEU A 1157 -15.98 -18.34 26.74
N CYS A 1158 -15.10 -17.63 26.05
CA CYS A 1158 -13.64 -17.77 26.16
C CYS A 1158 -13.03 -16.64 27.02
N LEU A 1159 -13.72 -16.29 28.11
CA LEU A 1159 -13.25 -15.32 29.10
C LEU A 1159 -12.84 -16.05 30.38
N ASN A 1160 -11.77 -15.58 31.02
CA ASN A 1160 -11.35 -16.05 32.34
C ASN A 1160 -10.93 -14.89 33.24
N ILE A 1161 -10.98 -15.10 34.57
CA ILE A 1161 -10.55 -14.13 35.57
C ILE A 1161 -9.21 -14.58 36.15
N THR A 1162 -8.20 -13.70 36.07
CA THR A 1162 -6.87 -13.95 36.65
C THR A 1162 -6.46 -12.81 37.59
N ALA A 1163 -5.51 -13.07 38.49
CA ALA A 1163 -5.00 -12.05 39.41
C ALA A 1163 -4.05 -11.08 38.71
N VAL A 1164 -4.18 -9.80 39.09
CA VAL A 1164 -3.22 -8.73 38.87
C VAL A 1164 -2.68 -8.31 40.23
N ARG A 1165 -1.36 -8.30 40.40
CA ARG A 1165 -0.69 -7.95 41.65
C ARG A 1165 0.24 -6.77 41.41
N VAL A 1166 0.15 -5.73 42.22
CA VAL A 1166 1.04 -4.56 42.13
C VAL A 1166 1.69 -4.32 43.48
N GLN A 1167 3.00 -4.53 43.51
CA GLN A 1167 3.85 -4.14 44.62
C GLN A 1167 4.44 -2.77 44.32
N PHE A 1168 3.94 -1.74 45.00
CA PHE A 1168 4.39 -0.36 44.85
C PHE A 1168 5.80 -0.14 45.42
N ALA A 1169 6.27 -1.03 46.30
CA ALA A 1169 7.62 -0.97 46.84
C ALA A 1169 8.67 -1.09 45.71
N GLY A 1170 9.42 0.00 45.48
CA GLY A 1170 10.46 0.07 44.45
C GLY A 1170 10.03 0.70 43.13
N LEU A 1171 8.74 0.94 42.90
CA LEU A 1171 8.25 1.71 41.74
C LEU A 1171 8.41 3.20 42.02
N GLN A 1172 9.04 3.95 41.10
CA GLN A 1172 9.32 5.38 41.31
C GLN A 1172 8.35 6.27 40.52
N THR A 1173 7.97 5.84 39.31
CA THR A 1173 7.15 6.59 38.35
C THR A 1173 5.90 5.83 37.93
N VAL A 1174 4.93 6.51 37.31
CA VAL A 1174 3.79 5.84 36.65
C VAL A 1174 4.25 4.94 35.51
N GLU A 1175 5.29 5.31 34.78
CA GLU A 1175 5.84 4.50 33.69
C GLU A 1175 6.38 3.17 34.22
N ASP A 1176 7.10 3.18 35.35
CA ASP A 1176 7.57 1.95 35.99
C ASP A 1176 6.40 1.01 36.30
N LEU A 1177 5.30 1.56 36.82
CA LEU A 1177 4.07 0.83 37.10
C LEU A 1177 3.43 0.27 35.82
N LEU A 1178 3.28 1.10 34.78
CA LEU A 1178 2.71 0.68 33.49
C LEU A 1178 3.54 -0.45 32.86
N ARG A 1179 4.86 -0.32 32.83
CA ARG A 1179 5.76 -1.33 32.26
C ARG A 1179 5.77 -2.62 33.05
N MET A 1180 5.80 -2.52 34.38
CA MET A 1180 5.72 -3.69 35.25
C MET A 1180 4.44 -4.47 34.99
N LEU A 1181 3.29 -3.78 34.91
CA LEU A 1181 2.01 -4.41 34.59
C LEU A 1181 1.96 -4.99 33.17
N GLN A 1182 2.57 -4.32 32.18
CA GLN A 1182 2.68 -4.87 30.82
C GLN A 1182 3.51 -6.16 30.81
N GLN A 1183 4.67 -6.16 31.47
CA GLN A 1183 5.52 -7.36 31.59
C GLN A 1183 4.84 -8.48 32.36
N GLN A 1184 4.11 -8.14 33.43
CA GLN A 1184 3.31 -9.09 34.20
C GLN A 1184 2.26 -9.76 33.33
N HIS A 1185 1.52 -8.98 32.54
CA HIS A 1185 0.54 -9.52 31.62
C HIS A 1185 1.19 -10.45 30.59
N MET A 1186 2.29 -10.04 29.94
CA MET A 1186 2.99 -10.88 28.97
C MET A 1186 3.46 -12.23 29.57
N ARG A 1187 3.89 -12.24 30.83
CA ARG A 1187 4.28 -13.48 31.53
C ARG A 1187 3.08 -14.35 31.89
N ALA A 1188 1.95 -13.72 32.24
CA ALA A 1188 0.73 -14.43 32.63
C ALA A 1188 0.02 -15.09 31.44
N LEU A 1189 0.14 -14.55 30.21
CA LEU A 1189 -0.55 -15.05 28.99
C LEU A 1189 -0.51 -16.58 28.82
N MET A 1190 0.65 -17.22 29.09
CA MET A 1190 0.81 -18.67 28.96
C MET A 1190 -0.01 -19.50 29.96
N TYR A 1191 -0.50 -18.87 31.03
CA TYR A 1191 -1.13 -19.49 32.19
C TYR A 1191 -2.54 -18.93 32.47
N GLU A 1192 -3.09 -18.10 31.58
CA GLU A 1192 -4.39 -17.44 31.74
C GLU A 1192 -5.60 -18.40 31.66
N THR A 1193 -5.40 -19.67 31.31
CA THR A 1193 -6.46 -20.70 31.27
C THR A 1193 -6.76 -21.38 32.61
N ALA A 1194 -5.96 -21.09 33.64
CA ALA A 1194 -6.20 -21.61 34.98
C ALA A 1194 -7.42 -20.92 35.60
N ASP A 1195 -8.42 -21.70 36.01
CA ASP A 1195 -9.61 -21.17 36.69
C ASP A 1195 -9.21 -20.58 38.05
N TRP A 1196 -9.88 -19.50 38.46
CA TRP A 1196 -9.61 -18.82 39.73
C TRP A 1196 -9.75 -19.78 40.93
N THR A 1197 -10.79 -20.62 40.91
CA THR A 1197 -11.04 -21.62 41.96
C THR A 1197 -9.87 -22.60 42.08
N ASP A 1198 -9.29 -23.02 40.95
CA ASP A 1198 -8.11 -23.90 40.92
C ASP A 1198 -6.85 -23.18 41.44
N ILE A 1199 -6.66 -21.90 41.07
CA ILE A 1199 -5.55 -21.06 41.55
C ILE A 1199 -5.62 -20.89 43.08
N VAL A 1200 -6.81 -20.60 43.63
CA VAL A 1200 -6.99 -20.47 45.08
C VAL A 1200 -6.68 -21.79 45.79
N ALA A 1201 -7.26 -22.90 45.32
CA ALA A 1201 -7.12 -24.19 45.97
C ALA A 1201 -5.70 -24.77 45.90
N ASN A 1202 -4.97 -24.55 44.80
CA ASN A 1202 -3.71 -25.26 44.53
C ASN A 1202 -2.45 -24.37 44.49
N ALA A 1203 -2.62 -23.04 44.38
CA ALA A 1203 -1.53 -22.08 44.20
C ALA A 1203 -1.57 -20.90 45.18
N SER A 1204 -2.46 -20.91 46.17
CA SER A 1204 -2.53 -19.87 47.21
C SER A 1204 -2.47 -20.46 48.62
N SER A 1205 -2.23 -19.61 49.63
CA SER A 1205 -2.35 -19.96 51.06
C SER A 1205 -3.71 -19.57 51.65
N TRP A 1206 -4.64 -19.14 50.80
CA TRP A 1206 -5.92 -18.60 51.22
C TRP A 1206 -6.96 -19.71 51.47
N PRO A 1207 -8.01 -19.44 52.27
CA PRO A 1207 -9.12 -20.38 52.42
C PRO A 1207 -9.79 -20.73 51.09
N GLU A 1208 -10.25 -21.96 50.94
CA GLU A 1208 -11.05 -22.38 49.80
C GLU A 1208 -12.31 -21.49 49.66
N GLY A 1209 -12.64 -21.09 48.43
CA GLY A 1209 -13.72 -20.16 48.15
C GLY A 1209 -13.36 -18.67 48.33
N THR A 1210 -12.08 -18.32 48.48
CA THR A 1210 -11.63 -16.92 48.48
C THR A 1210 -11.96 -16.24 47.15
N GLU A 1211 -12.83 -15.23 47.17
CA GLU A 1211 -13.18 -14.42 46.00
C GLU A 1211 -12.40 -13.08 45.97
N LEU A 1212 -12.26 -12.51 44.77
CA LEU A 1212 -11.71 -11.17 44.54
C LEU A 1212 -12.77 -10.09 44.83
N ASP A 1213 -12.40 -9.05 45.57
CA ASP A 1213 -13.32 -7.93 45.87
C ASP A 1213 -13.56 -7.03 44.65
N SER A 1214 -12.53 -6.82 43.82
CA SER A 1214 -12.62 -5.99 42.63
C SER A 1214 -12.05 -6.68 41.39
N VAL A 1215 -12.68 -6.46 40.24
CA VAL A 1215 -12.27 -6.99 38.94
C VAL A 1215 -12.34 -5.89 37.88
N VAL A 1216 -11.36 -5.86 36.97
CA VAL A 1216 -11.29 -4.93 35.84
C VAL A 1216 -11.59 -5.67 34.53
N LEU A 1217 -12.51 -5.14 33.74
CA LEU A 1217 -12.83 -5.58 32.39
C LEU A 1217 -12.64 -4.40 31.41
N HIS A 1218 -11.79 -4.59 30.41
CA HIS A 1218 -11.64 -3.64 29.32
C HIS A 1218 -12.12 -4.29 28.02
N GLU A 1219 -13.26 -3.82 27.52
CA GLU A 1219 -13.88 -4.30 26.31
C GLU A 1219 -13.39 -3.47 25.11
N ASN A 1220 -12.86 -4.13 24.07
CA ASN A 1220 -12.37 -3.46 22.86
C ASN A 1220 -12.89 -4.22 21.62
N PHE A 1221 -14.21 -4.17 21.39
CA PHE A 1221 -14.84 -4.81 20.23
C PHE A 1221 -14.96 -3.81 19.07
N GLY A 1222 -14.83 -4.31 17.83
CA GLY A 1222 -14.77 -3.52 16.58
C GLY A 1222 -16.09 -2.92 16.10
N GLY A 1223 -16.98 -2.48 17.00
CA GLY A 1223 -18.33 -2.03 16.69
C GLY A 1223 -19.39 -3.13 16.82
N LEU A 1224 -20.66 -2.76 16.62
CA LEU A 1224 -21.78 -3.68 16.71
C LEU A 1224 -21.91 -4.51 15.40
N PRO A 1225 -22.08 -5.85 15.47
CA PRO A 1225 -22.25 -6.69 14.28
C PRO A 1225 -23.48 -6.32 13.44
N ALA A 1226 -23.41 -6.61 12.13
CA ALA A 1226 -24.53 -6.51 11.21
C ALA A 1226 -24.83 -7.85 10.54
N LEU A 1227 -26.09 -8.04 10.15
CA LEU A 1227 -26.58 -9.19 9.38
C LEU A 1227 -26.76 -8.78 7.92
N ASP A 1228 -26.03 -9.41 7.02
CA ASP A 1228 -26.34 -9.45 5.59
C ASP A 1228 -27.43 -10.51 5.37
N LEU A 1229 -28.62 -10.06 4.95
CA LEU A 1229 -29.80 -10.89 4.69
C LEU A 1229 -30.27 -10.70 3.23
N GLY A 1230 -29.33 -10.60 2.31
CA GLY A 1230 -29.60 -10.42 0.88
C GLY A 1230 -30.05 -8.99 0.59
N ASP A 1231 -31.33 -8.80 0.27
CA ASP A 1231 -31.90 -7.47 -0.03
C ASP A 1231 -32.16 -6.62 1.24
N ALA A 1232 -31.89 -7.16 2.43
CA ALA A 1232 -32.05 -6.48 3.71
C ALA A 1232 -30.75 -6.53 4.53
N ILE A 1233 -30.49 -5.46 5.28
CA ILE A 1233 -29.40 -5.38 6.25
C ILE A 1233 -30.02 -5.26 7.64
N GLY A 1234 -29.54 -6.08 8.57
CA GLY A 1234 -29.90 -6.01 9.98
C GLY A 1234 -28.79 -5.36 10.78
N GLU A 1235 -28.96 -4.13 11.26
CA GLU A 1235 -28.00 -3.47 12.14
C GLU A 1235 -28.32 -3.82 13.60
N MET A 1236 -27.33 -4.27 14.38
CA MET A 1236 -27.54 -4.51 15.81
C MET A 1236 -27.75 -3.16 16.52
N ALA A 1237 -28.90 -3.03 17.19
CA ALA A 1237 -29.18 -1.94 18.12
C ALA A 1237 -28.57 -2.24 19.50
N ASP A 1238 -28.59 -1.27 20.42
CA ASP A 1238 -27.98 -1.41 21.76
C ASP A 1238 -28.35 -2.74 22.42
N PRO A 1239 -27.36 -3.60 22.72
CA PRO A 1239 -27.59 -4.85 23.42
C PRO A 1239 -28.23 -4.61 24.79
N ILE A 1240 -29.11 -5.52 25.21
CA ILE A 1240 -29.73 -5.48 26.53
C ILE A 1240 -29.09 -6.57 27.38
N PHE A 1241 -28.13 -6.15 28.19
CA PHE A 1241 -27.43 -7.04 29.10
C PHE A 1241 -28.21 -7.33 30.39
N SER A 1242 -28.02 -8.52 30.90
CA SER A 1242 -28.22 -8.88 32.29
C SER A 1242 -27.09 -8.29 33.13
N LEU A 1243 -27.35 -7.11 33.67
CA LEU A 1243 -26.48 -6.50 34.66
C LEU A 1243 -26.56 -7.34 35.94
N SER A 1244 -25.68 -8.31 36.09
CA SER A 1244 -25.43 -9.02 37.34
C SER A 1244 -23.93 -9.14 37.57
N THR A 1245 -23.51 -8.99 38.82
CA THR A 1245 -22.12 -9.15 39.24
C THR A 1245 -22.07 -10.00 40.49
N SER A 1246 -21.18 -11.01 40.53
CA SER A 1246 -20.91 -11.75 41.77
C SER A 1246 -19.78 -11.10 42.58
N ASN A 1247 -18.82 -10.44 41.92
CA ASN A 1247 -17.83 -9.65 42.66
C ASN A 1247 -18.51 -8.45 43.31
N PRO A 1248 -18.06 -8.07 44.52
CA PRO A 1248 -18.46 -6.81 45.14
C PRO A 1248 -18.36 -5.63 44.17
N LEU A 1249 -17.28 -5.59 43.37
CA LEU A 1249 -17.00 -4.49 42.47
C LEU A 1249 -16.44 -4.98 41.12
N THR A 1250 -17.04 -4.53 40.01
CA THR A 1250 -16.49 -4.74 38.68
C THR A 1250 -16.35 -3.40 37.97
N LEU A 1251 -15.13 -2.98 37.66
CA LEU A 1251 -14.85 -1.83 36.81
C LEU A 1251 -14.86 -2.29 35.36
N VAL A 1252 -15.75 -1.72 34.56
CA VAL A 1252 -15.83 -2.01 33.12
C VAL A 1252 -15.52 -0.73 32.35
N THR A 1253 -14.77 -0.88 31.26
CA THR A 1253 -14.40 0.22 30.37
C THR A 1253 -14.51 -0.22 28.92
N TRP A 1254 -14.95 0.66 28.02
CA TRP A 1254 -14.87 0.44 26.58
C TRP A 1254 -14.56 1.75 25.85
N PRO A 1255 -13.82 1.71 24.73
CA PRO A 1255 -13.51 2.89 23.94
C PRO A 1255 -14.73 3.37 23.14
N SER A 1256 -14.95 4.69 23.13
CA SER A 1256 -15.77 5.41 22.17
C SER A 1256 -14.86 6.15 21.18
N THR A 1257 -15.41 6.85 20.17
CA THR A 1257 -14.63 7.55 19.13
C THR A 1257 -13.63 8.58 19.67
N GLN A 1258 -13.88 9.20 20.82
CA GLN A 1258 -12.98 10.17 21.47
C GLN A 1258 -12.94 10.09 23.01
N THR A 1259 -13.74 9.22 23.62
CA THR A 1259 -13.86 9.10 25.08
C THR A 1259 -13.72 7.65 25.51
N LEU A 1260 -13.33 7.42 26.75
CA LEU A 1260 -13.42 6.14 27.41
C LEU A 1260 -14.63 6.19 28.33
N THR A 1261 -15.66 5.42 27.99
CA THR A 1261 -16.77 5.20 28.92
C THR A 1261 -16.32 4.19 29.96
N SER A 1262 -16.58 4.51 31.22
CA SER A 1262 -16.27 3.69 32.39
C SER A 1262 -17.53 3.50 33.21
N PHE A 1263 -17.68 2.36 33.86
CA PHE A 1263 -18.71 2.22 34.86
C PHE A 1263 -18.33 1.19 35.90
N LEU A 1264 -18.76 1.47 37.12
CA LEU A 1264 -18.62 0.55 38.24
C LEU A 1264 -19.92 -0.20 38.40
N LEU A 1265 -19.85 -1.51 38.20
CA LEU A 1265 -20.93 -2.43 38.45
C LEU A 1265 -20.77 -3.01 39.86
N THR A 1266 -21.77 -2.83 40.70
CA THR A 1266 -21.84 -3.41 42.04
C THR A 1266 -23.24 -3.94 42.33
N ARG A 1267 -23.42 -4.62 43.46
CA ARG A 1267 -24.73 -5.01 43.97
C ARG A 1267 -25.32 -3.88 44.82
N GLU A 1268 -26.64 -3.72 44.74
CA GLU A 1268 -27.37 -2.74 45.54
C GLU A 1268 -27.10 -2.97 47.03
N ASN A 1269 -26.95 -1.87 47.78
CA ASN A 1269 -26.62 -1.86 49.22
C ASN A 1269 -25.25 -2.42 49.63
N VAL A 1270 -24.37 -2.84 48.69
CA VAL A 1270 -23.00 -3.30 49.02
C VAL A 1270 -22.05 -2.12 49.31
N PHE A 1271 -22.14 -1.05 48.52
CA PHE A 1271 -21.37 0.18 48.71
C PHE A 1271 -22.32 1.36 48.86
N GLN A 1272 -21.92 2.34 49.69
CA GLN A 1272 -22.60 3.65 49.69
C GLN A 1272 -22.44 4.32 48.32
N LYS A 1273 -23.51 4.93 47.83
CA LYS A 1273 -23.55 5.57 46.51
C LYS A 1273 -22.42 6.58 46.34
N GLU A 1274 -22.23 7.47 47.32
CA GLU A 1274 -21.20 8.50 47.29
C GLU A 1274 -19.79 7.91 47.23
N TYR A 1275 -19.59 6.75 47.89
CA TYR A 1275 -18.32 6.04 47.85
C TYR A 1275 -18.05 5.42 46.48
N ALA A 1276 -19.05 4.78 45.86
CA ALA A 1276 -18.93 4.17 44.55
C ALA A 1276 -18.74 5.21 43.42
N GLU A 1277 -19.48 6.33 43.47
CA GLU A 1277 -19.29 7.47 42.55
C GLU A 1277 -17.89 8.09 42.70
N GLY A 1278 -17.40 8.19 43.95
CA GLY A 1278 -16.04 8.62 44.25
C GLY A 1278 -14.97 7.72 43.61
N LEU A 1279 -15.14 6.39 43.67
CA LEU A 1279 -14.19 5.44 43.07
C LEU A 1279 -14.11 5.58 41.54
N VAL A 1280 -15.23 5.75 40.84
CA VAL A 1280 -15.25 5.96 39.38
C VAL A 1280 -14.57 7.27 39.01
N THR A 1281 -14.86 8.33 39.77
CA THR A 1281 -14.28 9.65 39.55
C THR A 1281 -12.77 9.62 39.75
N GLU A 1282 -12.30 9.01 40.84
CA GLU A 1282 -10.87 8.82 41.12
C GLU A 1282 -10.18 7.97 40.07
N PHE A 1283 -10.81 6.89 39.61
CA PHE A 1283 -10.28 6.05 38.54
C PHE A 1283 -10.09 6.86 37.26
N ASN A 1284 -11.12 7.59 36.82
CA ASN A 1284 -11.06 8.41 35.61
C ASN A 1284 -10.01 9.52 35.70
N GLN A 1285 -9.96 10.23 36.82
CA GLN A 1285 -8.95 11.25 37.08
C GLN A 1285 -7.54 10.65 37.10
N THR A 1286 -7.36 9.52 37.78
CA THR A 1286 -6.07 8.82 37.85
C THR A 1286 -5.64 8.34 36.47
N LEU A 1287 -6.54 7.77 35.68
CA LEU A 1287 -6.23 7.30 34.33
C LEU A 1287 -5.79 8.46 33.43
N VAL A 1288 -6.52 9.58 33.46
CA VAL A 1288 -6.14 10.79 32.74
C VAL A 1288 -4.79 11.29 33.22
N GLN A 1289 -4.57 11.41 34.53
CA GLN A 1289 -3.28 11.85 35.10
C GLN A 1289 -2.12 10.91 34.73
N PHE A 1290 -2.34 9.59 34.75
CA PHE A 1290 -1.32 8.60 34.40
C PHE A 1290 -0.90 8.70 32.94
N LEU A 1291 -1.86 9.03 32.06
CA LEU A 1291 -1.63 9.13 30.63
C LEU A 1291 -1.20 10.52 30.18
N ASP A 1292 -1.58 11.56 30.92
CA ASP A 1292 -1.06 12.91 30.75
C ASP A 1292 0.38 13.03 31.27
N PHE A 1293 0.70 12.34 32.37
CA PHE A 1293 1.96 12.46 33.11
C PHE A 1293 2.58 11.10 33.49
N PRO A 1294 2.89 10.22 32.52
CA PRO A 1294 3.44 8.88 32.80
C PRO A 1294 4.78 8.90 33.55
N GLU A 1295 5.52 10.01 33.53
CA GLU A 1295 6.80 10.11 34.22
C GLU A 1295 6.71 10.63 35.63
N SER A 1296 5.55 11.17 35.99
CA SER A 1296 5.34 11.76 37.29
C SER A 1296 5.69 10.72 38.35
N SER A 1297 6.29 11.19 39.46
CA SER A 1297 6.53 10.28 40.57
C SER A 1297 5.18 9.78 41.04
N LEU A 1298 5.09 8.50 41.39
CA LEU A 1298 3.88 7.99 42.04
C LEU A 1298 3.52 8.85 43.28
N CYS A 1299 4.52 9.35 44.02
CA CYS A 1299 4.30 10.24 45.16
C CYS A 1299 3.67 11.60 44.81
N SER A 1300 3.86 12.12 43.59
CA SER A 1300 3.28 13.40 43.15
C SER A 1300 1.81 13.31 42.73
N ILE A 1301 1.29 12.10 42.56
CA ILE A 1301 -0.09 11.90 42.13
C ILE A 1301 -1.03 12.08 43.32
N SER A 1302 -1.66 13.25 43.40
CA SER A 1302 -2.73 13.53 44.36
C SER A 1302 -4.07 13.05 43.80
N THR A 1303 -4.70 12.12 44.51
CA THR A 1303 -6.13 11.87 44.40
C THR A 1303 -6.86 12.87 45.32
N CYS A 1304 -6.80 14.16 45.00
CA CYS A 1304 -7.63 15.18 45.66
C CYS A 1304 -8.76 15.54 44.70
N GLY A 1305 -9.86 14.79 44.81
CA GLY A 1305 -11.20 15.21 44.44
C GLY A 1305 -12.00 15.45 45.71
#